data_AF-A0A5G2QEZ8-F1
#
_entry.id   AF-A0A5G2QEZ8-F1
#
_cell.length_a   1.000
_cell.length_b   1.000
_cell.length_c   1.000
_cell.angle_alpha   90.00
_cell.angle_beta   90.00
_cell.angle_gamma   90.00
#
_symmetry.space_group_name_H-M   'P 1'
#
loop_
_entity.id
_entity.type
_entity.pdbx_description
1 polymer ?
#
loop_
_entity_poly.entity_id
_entity_poly.type
_entity_poly.pdbx_seq_one_letter_code
_entity_poly.pdbx_strand_id
1 'polypeptide(L)'
;MTRRRIYWVPRSSGGLVNLGLDVDNDMVSGLSYKTFEVEDGSWPQQVGEPEAPRMGKYDAAWRTMIPFRPKPKIPAPQPLDDAGLFSYLTLSWLTPFMIRGLRKRLNKHMIPQLSVHDASAQNAKRLRLLWEEEVSRHGIDKASVFRVMLKFQRTRVIFDMVLSCFFSATSVLGPMLVIPKILEYAEEPSGSIAYGVGLCFALFFTECLKALSMCSCWVVSQRTGTRFRTAVSSFAFEKLIQFKSLTHITMGEAISFFTSDVNYLFEGVYYGPLALLTGFLLLASTIASCLTLGPTAFIATLCYLLILPLEVFLTRTFLRLQNHTSEISDQRICLTSEVLTSIKLIKMYTWEKPFAKIIRDLRRKEKKLLHKCGFIQSLTTAILFIAPTVASVALFLIHIGLRLKLTASVAFTTMATLAPMRLSVFLAPFAVKGLTNSKSAAERFKKFFLQESPVVYVQELKDPSKSLVLEEATLSWRKTGPGVVNGALELEKNGHAAEGMTRAQPPPGALPPQDKGDSRAPELHKINLVVSKGTVLGVCGNTGSGKTSLLSAILGEMHLLEGSVGVNGSLAYVPQQAWIVRGSIRENILMGSQYDQARYLQVLHCCSLKRDLEILPFGDMTEIGEQGINLSGGQKQRISLARAVYFDRELYLLDDPLSAVDMHVGKHIFEECIKKALRGKTVVLVTHQLQYLEFCDQIILLEDGKIREKGIHSELIQKKGRYAQLIQKMHGKATQGVLQGGAKAAEEPQVGSQALIPCQEELLNEDAGLENQLTKKEEMEEGSLKWRVYHHYIQAAGGYLISALVILIMLVIVFLTMFNFWWLSYWLEQGSGVSRCPMSFFDTTPTGRLLNCFAGDLDELDQFLPIVVEQSLLLFFMVIFILLMVGLLSPYILLIGVVLLIVCLIFYRMFKRASHVFKRLDHYSRSPLFSHILTCLNGLSSIHVYGKVEDFINEFKRLVDEQSNYMLMFLSATRWMSLRLELMTNLLTLVVALLTIFNISSVPYAYKAMAISIVLQLATNFQACVRMCSETEASFTSVERMLQYMKICVPEAPLHLEGGNCPPGWPPRGEITFQDYQMRYRNNSPIVLKGLSLTIRSQEVVGIVGRTGSGKSSLGVALFRLVEPAAGRILVDGVDICSLGLEDLRSKFSVIPQDPILLSGTIRLNLDPFDRCTDEQIWGALERTSLSKKIILIDEATASIDLETDALIQHTIREWFQGCTVLVIAHRVSTVLSCDRILVMGNGKVVEFDRPEVLQKKPGSVFAALLATANSSPS
;
A
#
# COMPACT_ATOMS: atom_id res chain seq x y z
N MET A 1 -55.33 12.14 -22.48
CA MET A 1 -55.75 13.52 -22.16
C MET A 1 -54.63 14.23 -21.41
N THR A 2 -54.00 15.18 -22.07
CA THR A 2 -53.00 16.10 -21.54
C THR A 2 -53.61 17.09 -20.54
N ARG A 3 -52.99 17.26 -19.37
CA ARG A 3 -52.93 18.54 -18.64
C ARG A 3 -51.48 18.83 -18.27
N ARG A 4 -51.08 20.07 -18.56
CA ARG A 4 -49.73 20.63 -18.65
C ARG A 4 -49.24 21.22 -17.30
N ARG A 5 -47.90 21.32 -17.16
CA ARG A 5 -47.10 22.44 -16.55
C ARG A 5 -47.18 22.61 -15.01
N ILE A 6 -46.17 23.02 -14.23
CA ILE A 6 -44.80 23.63 -14.35
C ILE A 6 -44.00 23.27 -13.05
N TYR A 7 -42.67 23.17 -13.14
CA TYR A 7 -41.72 23.17 -12.00
C TYR A 7 -41.20 24.59 -11.69
N TRP A 8 -40.81 24.86 -10.43
CA TRP A 8 -40.01 26.05 -10.07
C TRP A 8 -38.74 25.68 -9.29
N VAL A 9 -37.63 26.38 -9.59
CA VAL A 9 -36.37 26.47 -8.80
C VAL A 9 -35.88 27.91 -8.96
N PRO A 10 -35.36 28.57 -7.90
CA PRO A 10 -34.08 29.23 -8.10
C PRO A 10 -33.03 29.06 -6.98
N ARG A 11 -31.78 29.24 -7.41
CA ARG A 11 -30.47 29.08 -6.74
C ARG A 11 -30.29 29.85 -5.43
N SER A 12 -29.25 29.43 -4.68
CA SER A 12 -28.30 30.13 -3.79
C SER A 12 -28.67 31.44 -3.04
N SER A 13 -29.92 31.88 -3.00
CA SER A 13 -30.39 33.05 -2.24
C SER A 13 -31.84 32.92 -1.76
N GLY A 14 -32.26 31.71 -1.36
CA GLY A 14 -33.45 31.47 -0.52
C GLY A 14 -34.83 31.50 -1.19
N GLY A 15 -35.44 30.32 -1.40
CA GLY A 15 -36.87 30.11 -1.73
C GLY A 15 -37.17 28.89 -2.63
N LEU A 16 -38.13 28.02 -2.25
CA LEU A 16 -38.28 26.59 -2.67
C LEU A 16 -39.06 26.27 -3.97
N VAL A 17 -38.50 25.31 -4.72
CA VAL A 17 -38.97 24.06 -5.38
C VAL A 17 -40.46 23.87 -5.78
N ASN A 18 -40.70 23.35 -7.01
CA ASN A 18 -41.55 22.16 -7.21
C ASN A 18 -40.97 21.22 -8.28
N LEU A 19 -41.11 19.92 -8.03
CA LEU A 19 -40.53 18.68 -8.58
C LEU A 19 -41.67 17.86 -9.24
N GLY A 20 -41.78 17.67 -10.57
CA GLY A 20 -42.71 16.71 -11.20
C GLY A 20 -42.47 16.23 -12.64
N LEU A 21 -41.82 15.05 -12.79
CA LEU A 21 -41.92 14.01 -13.84
C LEU A 21 -40.64 13.44 -14.46
N ASP A 22 -40.43 12.17 -14.11
CA ASP A 22 -40.40 10.98 -14.96
C ASP A 22 -39.90 11.12 -16.40
N VAL A 23 -38.67 10.62 -16.54
CA VAL A 23 -38.10 10.10 -17.76
C VAL A 23 -38.74 8.74 -18.03
N ASP A 24 -39.43 8.59 -19.16
CA ASP A 24 -39.26 7.36 -19.93
C ASP A 24 -39.26 7.62 -21.45
N ASN A 25 -38.12 7.25 -22.00
CA ASN A 25 -37.74 6.83 -23.36
C ASN A 25 -37.81 7.78 -24.57
N ASP A 26 -36.60 7.90 -25.14
CA ASP A 26 -36.28 7.96 -26.56
C ASP A 26 -36.69 9.20 -27.35
N MET A 27 -35.77 10.16 -27.53
CA MET A 27 -34.77 10.11 -28.60
C MET A 27 -34.02 11.44 -28.74
N VAL A 28 -32.78 11.29 -29.19
CA VAL A 28 -31.86 12.32 -29.69
C VAL A 28 -32.52 13.15 -30.79
N SER A 29 -32.36 14.48 -30.72
CA SER A 29 -31.86 15.36 -31.80
C SER A 29 -32.40 16.79 -31.69
N GLY A 30 -31.50 17.77 -31.78
CA GLY A 30 -31.84 19.15 -32.16
C GLY A 30 -31.48 20.24 -31.16
N LEU A 31 -30.32 20.89 -31.41
CA LEU A 31 -29.96 22.28 -31.07
C LEU A 31 -29.72 22.59 -29.59
N SER A 32 -28.72 23.36 -29.16
CA SER A 32 -27.53 23.97 -29.74
C SER A 32 -26.83 24.59 -28.53
N TYR A 33 -25.80 23.96 -27.97
CA TYR A 33 -24.89 24.68 -27.09
C TYR A 33 -23.78 25.25 -27.96
N LYS A 34 -23.55 26.56 -27.89
CA LYS A 34 -22.38 27.21 -28.48
C LYS A 34 -21.13 26.59 -27.86
N THR A 35 -20.57 25.61 -28.54
CA THR A 35 -19.18 25.21 -28.41
C THR A 35 -18.34 26.33 -28.99
N PHE A 36 -17.40 26.84 -28.20
CA PHE A 36 -16.28 27.60 -28.75
C PHE A 36 -15.49 26.64 -29.65
N GLU A 37 -15.43 26.94 -30.94
CA GLU A 37 -14.51 26.30 -31.87
C GLU A 37 -13.09 26.74 -31.49
N VAL A 38 -12.26 25.77 -31.13
CA VAL A 38 -10.80 25.91 -31.15
C VAL A 38 -10.39 25.38 -32.53
N GLU A 39 -9.73 26.21 -33.34
CA GLU A 39 -9.23 25.81 -34.66
C GLU A 39 -8.28 24.61 -34.54
N ASP A 40 -8.62 23.54 -35.25
CA ASP A 40 -7.87 22.29 -35.31
C ASP A 40 -6.53 22.49 -36.04
N GLY A 41 -5.44 22.49 -35.29
CA GLY A 41 -4.11 22.19 -35.79
C GLY A 41 -3.93 20.69 -35.98
N SER A 42 -3.58 20.28 -37.21
CA SER A 42 -3.43 18.90 -37.66
C SER A 42 -2.45 18.05 -36.83
N TRP A 43 -2.96 17.00 -36.17
CA TRP A 43 -2.19 15.86 -35.65
C TRP A 43 -2.80 14.52 -36.12
N PRO A 44 -1.98 13.47 -36.32
CA PRO A 44 -2.32 12.32 -37.16
C PRO A 44 -3.24 11.31 -36.48
N GLN A 45 -4.11 10.73 -37.31
CA GLN A 45 -5.11 9.68 -37.06
C GLN A 45 -4.73 8.67 -35.94
N GLN A 46 -5.36 8.82 -34.77
CA GLN A 46 -5.59 7.71 -33.87
C GLN A 46 -6.79 6.89 -34.36
N VAL A 47 -6.57 5.57 -34.43
CA VAL A 47 -7.53 4.54 -34.83
C VAL A 47 -8.84 4.70 -34.04
N GLY A 48 -9.94 4.92 -34.75
CA GLY A 48 -11.26 5.13 -34.17
C GLY A 48 -11.71 3.98 -33.26
N GLU A 49 -12.24 4.34 -32.09
CA GLU A 49 -13.04 3.42 -31.29
C GLU A 49 -14.27 2.97 -32.13
N PRO A 50 -14.54 1.67 -32.26
CA PRO A 50 -15.75 1.23 -32.93
C PRO A 50 -16.97 1.64 -32.08
N GLU A 51 -17.84 2.49 -32.63
CA GLU A 51 -19.14 2.80 -32.04
C GLU A 51 -19.90 1.50 -31.75
N ALA A 52 -20.04 1.17 -30.46
CA ALA A 52 -20.81 0.02 -30.04
C ALA A 52 -22.31 0.26 -30.33
N PRO A 53 -23.03 -0.71 -30.94
CA PRO A 53 -24.46 -0.55 -31.21
C PRO A 53 -25.22 -0.37 -29.89
N ARG A 54 -26.29 0.45 -29.91
CA ARG A 54 -27.20 0.67 -28.77
C ARG A 54 -27.84 -0.65 -28.35
N MET A 55 -27.20 -1.35 -27.42
CA MET A 55 -27.69 -2.58 -26.81
C MET A 55 -28.52 -2.23 -25.58
N GLY A 56 -29.67 -2.89 -25.42
CA GLY A 56 -30.51 -2.80 -24.23
C GLY A 56 -29.76 -3.21 -22.96
N LYS A 57 -30.21 -2.69 -21.81
CA LYS A 57 -29.56 -2.83 -20.48
C LYS A 57 -29.18 -4.27 -20.09
N TYR A 58 -29.87 -5.27 -20.64
CA TYR A 58 -29.65 -6.68 -20.35
C TYR A 58 -29.20 -7.51 -21.56
N ASP A 59 -28.99 -6.92 -22.73
CA ASP A 59 -28.74 -7.68 -23.96
C ASP A 59 -27.47 -8.54 -23.86
N ALA A 60 -26.40 -8.02 -23.25
CA ALA A 60 -25.19 -8.79 -22.99
C ALA A 60 -25.45 -9.99 -22.05
N ALA A 61 -26.32 -9.83 -21.05
CA ALA A 61 -26.69 -10.90 -20.13
C ALA A 61 -27.61 -11.95 -20.79
N TRP A 62 -28.54 -11.51 -21.64
CA TRP A 62 -29.40 -12.39 -22.43
C TRP A 62 -28.61 -13.18 -23.46
N ARG A 63 -27.56 -12.60 -24.04
CA ARG A 63 -26.63 -13.32 -24.94
C ARG A 63 -25.93 -14.47 -24.23
N THR A 64 -25.61 -14.34 -22.94
CA THR A 64 -25.03 -15.45 -22.13
C THR A 64 -26.04 -16.56 -21.84
N MET A 65 -27.34 -16.32 -21.95
CA MET A 65 -28.39 -17.34 -21.74
C MET A 65 -28.57 -18.28 -22.94
N ILE A 66 -27.91 -18.02 -24.08
CA ILE A 66 -27.95 -18.89 -25.25
C ILE A 66 -27.17 -20.18 -24.93
N PRO A 67 -27.77 -21.39 -25.08
CA PRO A 67 -27.17 -22.65 -24.61
C PRO A 67 -25.80 -22.96 -25.24
N PHE A 68 -25.74 -22.91 -26.57
CA PHE A 68 -24.55 -23.17 -27.37
C PHE A 68 -24.31 -22.00 -28.32
N ARG A 69 -23.17 -21.33 -28.17
CA ARG A 69 -22.79 -20.19 -29.03
C ARG A 69 -21.68 -20.62 -29.99
N PRO A 70 -21.85 -20.49 -31.31
CA PRO A 70 -20.75 -20.66 -32.26
C PRO A 70 -19.69 -19.58 -32.03
N LYS A 71 -18.41 -19.92 -32.21
CA LYS A 71 -17.30 -18.97 -32.00
C LYS A 71 -17.52 -17.72 -32.87
N PRO A 72 -17.48 -16.51 -32.29
CA PRO A 72 -17.67 -15.29 -33.06
C PRO A 72 -16.51 -15.08 -34.05
N LYS A 73 -16.78 -14.39 -35.17
CA LYS A 73 -15.77 -14.06 -36.19
C LYS A 73 -14.63 -13.20 -35.64
N ILE A 74 -14.94 -12.34 -34.65
CA ILE A 74 -13.96 -11.56 -33.89
C ILE A 74 -14.10 -12.00 -32.43
N PRO A 75 -13.11 -12.71 -31.86
CA PRO A 75 -13.15 -13.12 -30.47
C PRO A 75 -13.05 -11.90 -29.55
N ALA A 76 -13.89 -11.86 -28.52
CA ALA A 76 -13.77 -10.87 -27.47
C ALA A 76 -12.42 -11.01 -26.76
N PRO A 77 -11.86 -9.91 -26.19
CA PRO A 77 -10.60 -9.94 -25.45
C PRO A 77 -10.63 -10.97 -24.30
N GLN A 78 -11.79 -11.14 -23.68
CA GLN A 78 -12.03 -12.17 -22.66
C GLN A 78 -12.94 -13.28 -23.19
N PRO A 79 -12.51 -14.55 -23.18
CA PRO A 79 -13.32 -15.71 -23.60
C PRO A 79 -14.61 -15.92 -22.82
N LEU A 80 -14.72 -15.30 -21.64
CA LEU A 80 -15.91 -15.32 -20.80
C LEU A 80 -17.11 -14.63 -21.46
N ASP A 81 -16.87 -13.55 -22.20
CA ASP A 81 -17.94 -12.77 -22.85
C ASP A 81 -18.49 -13.46 -24.12
N ASP A 82 -17.71 -14.41 -24.65
CA ASP A 82 -18.10 -15.27 -25.76
C ASP A 82 -18.74 -16.60 -25.33
N ALA A 83 -18.78 -16.89 -24.03
CA ALA A 83 -19.33 -18.13 -23.51
C ALA A 83 -20.86 -18.17 -23.61
N GLY A 84 -21.42 -19.28 -24.12
CA GLY A 84 -22.83 -19.62 -23.96
C GLY A 84 -23.14 -20.15 -22.55
N LEU A 85 -24.42 -20.37 -22.24
CA LEU A 85 -24.91 -20.72 -20.90
C LEU A 85 -24.19 -21.96 -20.32
N PHE A 86 -24.10 -23.04 -21.10
CA PHE A 86 -23.41 -24.24 -20.62
C PHE A 86 -21.91 -24.02 -20.42
N SER A 87 -21.27 -23.23 -21.28
CA SER A 87 -19.85 -22.90 -21.12
C SER A 87 -19.59 -21.99 -19.92
N TYR A 88 -20.53 -21.10 -19.62
CA TYR A 88 -20.50 -20.21 -18.46
C TYR A 88 -20.70 -20.99 -17.15
N LEU A 89 -21.79 -21.76 -17.04
CA LEU A 89 -22.12 -22.52 -15.83
C LEU A 89 -21.10 -23.63 -15.55
N THR A 90 -20.61 -24.29 -16.59
CA THR A 90 -19.56 -25.31 -16.42
C THR A 90 -18.16 -24.70 -16.42
N LEU A 91 -17.94 -23.41 -16.66
CA LEU A 91 -16.58 -22.83 -16.78
C LEU A 91 -15.71 -23.49 -17.86
N SER A 92 -16.30 -24.09 -18.90
CA SER A 92 -15.53 -24.82 -19.93
C SER A 92 -14.58 -23.92 -20.72
N TRP A 93 -14.86 -22.61 -20.80
CA TRP A 93 -14.00 -21.60 -21.42
C TRP A 93 -12.60 -21.51 -20.79
N LEU A 94 -12.43 -21.95 -19.53
CA LEU A 94 -11.14 -21.95 -18.84
C LEU A 94 -10.26 -23.16 -19.22
N THR A 95 -10.86 -24.26 -19.69
CA THR A 95 -10.18 -25.53 -20.00
C THR A 95 -8.95 -25.38 -20.92
N PRO A 96 -8.98 -24.57 -22.00
CA PRO A 96 -7.81 -24.35 -22.85
C PRO A 96 -6.62 -23.76 -22.09
N PHE A 97 -6.85 -22.88 -21.11
CA PHE A 97 -5.79 -22.31 -20.26
C PHE A 97 -5.23 -23.36 -19.31
N MET A 98 -6.08 -24.22 -18.74
CA MET A 98 -5.65 -25.33 -17.88
C MET A 98 -4.78 -26.35 -18.64
N ILE A 99 -5.16 -26.69 -19.87
CA ILE A 99 -4.38 -27.59 -20.74
C ILE A 99 -3.06 -26.94 -21.15
N ARG A 100 -3.08 -25.63 -21.48
CA ARG A 100 -1.87 -24.90 -21.84
C ARG A 100 -0.89 -24.83 -20.68
N GLY A 101 -1.36 -24.65 -19.44
CA GLY A 101 -0.50 -24.72 -18.24
C GLY A 101 0.21 -26.05 -18.05
N LEU A 102 -0.30 -27.13 -18.66
CA LEU A 102 0.38 -28.42 -18.69
C LEU A 102 1.49 -28.47 -19.77
N ARG A 103 1.27 -27.85 -20.94
CA ARG A 103 2.13 -27.96 -22.15
C ARG A 103 3.16 -26.84 -22.34
N LYS A 104 2.85 -25.60 -21.95
CA LYS A 104 3.71 -24.40 -22.06
C LYS A 104 3.60 -23.57 -20.77
N ARG A 105 4.64 -22.81 -20.43
CA ARG A 105 4.62 -21.88 -19.28
C ARG A 105 3.57 -20.79 -19.54
N LEU A 106 2.61 -20.61 -18.62
CA LEU A 106 1.71 -19.46 -18.68
C LEU A 106 2.50 -18.20 -18.30
N ASN A 107 2.66 -17.28 -19.25
CA ASN A 107 3.27 -15.97 -19.02
C ASN A 107 2.19 -14.89 -18.91
N LYS A 108 2.54 -13.73 -18.31
CA LYS A 108 1.63 -12.57 -18.13
C LYS A 108 0.89 -12.20 -19.43
N HIS A 109 1.61 -12.15 -20.56
CA HIS A 109 1.05 -11.77 -21.87
C HIS A 109 0.02 -12.77 -22.45
N MET A 110 -0.07 -13.98 -21.89
CA MET A 110 -1.02 -15.01 -22.37
C MET A 110 -2.36 -14.98 -21.64
N ILE A 111 -2.48 -14.18 -20.58
CA ILE A 111 -3.71 -14.04 -19.80
C ILE A 111 -4.59 -12.99 -20.50
N PRO A 112 -5.87 -13.31 -20.79
CA PRO A 112 -6.76 -12.38 -21.47
C PRO A 112 -6.98 -11.13 -20.62
N GLN A 113 -7.23 -9.99 -21.25
CA GLN A 113 -7.59 -8.76 -20.54
C GLN A 113 -8.95 -8.89 -19.86
N LEU A 114 -9.19 -8.05 -18.84
CA LEU A 114 -10.45 -8.01 -18.13
C LEU A 114 -11.59 -7.56 -19.05
N SER A 115 -12.77 -8.14 -18.88
CA SER A 115 -13.98 -7.81 -19.60
C SER A 115 -14.33 -6.34 -19.38
N VAL A 116 -14.77 -5.68 -20.45
CA VAL A 116 -15.22 -4.28 -20.41
C VAL A 116 -16.35 -4.08 -19.38
N HIS A 117 -17.19 -5.10 -19.16
CA HIS A 117 -18.26 -5.08 -18.17
C HIS A 117 -17.79 -5.28 -16.73
N ASP A 118 -16.61 -5.89 -16.54
CA ASP A 118 -15.99 -6.13 -15.25
C ASP A 118 -14.97 -5.01 -14.88
N ALA A 119 -14.64 -4.14 -15.84
CA ALA A 119 -13.69 -3.04 -15.68
C ALA A 119 -14.10 -2.02 -14.61
N SER A 120 -13.08 -1.47 -13.95
CA SER A 120 -13.18 -0.48 -12.88
C SER A 120 -13.98 0.77 -13.28
N ALA A 121 -13.70 1.34 -14.45
CA ALA A 121 -14.26 2.62 -14.89
C ALA A 121 -15.80 2.63 -14.95
N GLN A 122 -16.41 1.59 -15.54
CA GLN A 122 -17.87 1.49 -15.65
C GLN A 122 -18.52 1.25 -14.28
N ASN A 123 -17.94 0.34 -13.49
CA ASN A 123 -18.51 -0.05 -12.21
C ASN A 123 -18.35 1.05 -11.13
N ALA A 124 -17.25 1.82 -11.16
CA ALA A 124 -17.05 3.00 -10.31
C ALA A 124 -18.07 4.10 -10.61
N LYS A 125 -18.31 4.40 -11.90
CA LYS A 125 -19.34 5.38 -12.31
C LYS A 125 -20.73 4.96 -11.83
N ARG A 126 -21.07 3.67 -11.95
CA ARG A 126 -22.35 3.14 -11.45
C ARG A 126 -22.47 3.26 -9.93
N LEU A 127 -21.41 2.96 -9.18
CA LEU A 127 -21.40 3.07 -7.73
C LEU A 127 -21.59 4.53 -7.28
N ARG A 128 -20.91 5.46 -7.93
CA ARG A 128 -21.02 6.91 -7.66
C ARG A 128 -22.44 7.42 -7.82
N LEU A 129 -23.11 7.07 -8.92
CA LEU A 129 -24.51 7.46 -9.15
C LEU A 129 -25.45 6.92 -8.05
N LEU A 130 -25.25 5.67 -7.63
CA LEU A 130 -26.06 5.09 -6.55
C LEU A 130 -25.78 5.72 -5.19
N TRP A 131 -24.54 6.14 -4.93
CA TRP A 131 -24.17 6.88 -3.73
C TRP A 131 -24.81 8.26 -3.68
N GLU A 132 -24.72 9.02 -4.77
CA GLU A 132 -25.33 10.35 -4.91
C GLU A 132 -26.86 10.27 -4.76
N GLU A 133 -27.50 9.26 -5.35
CA GLU A 133 -28.93 9.00 -5.18
C GLU A 133 -29.30 8.68 -3.71
N GLU A 134 -28.50 7.87 -3.01
CA GLU A 134 -28.73 7.53 -1.61
C GLU A 134 -28.63 8.75 -0.69
N VAL A 135 -27.59 9.58 -0.89
CA VAL A 135 -27.39 10.83 -0.14
C VAL A 135 -28.54 11.80 -0.41
N SER A 136 -28.99 11.93 -1.66
CA SER A 136 -30.10 12.82 -2.02
C SER A 136 -31.43 12.41 -1.40
N ARG A 137 -31.71 11.10 -1.28
CA ARG A 137 -33.00 10.59 -0.77
C ARG A 137 -33.08 10.56 0.76
N HIS A 138 -31.99 10.21 1.44
CA HIS A 138 -32.00 9.96 2.88
C HIS A 138 -31.30 11.06 3.70
N GLY A 139 -30.58 11.97 3.06
CA GLY A 139 -29.73 12.96 3.73
C GLY A 139 -28.41 12.38 4.23
N ILE A 140 -27.48 13.27 4.60
CA ILE A 140 -26.09 12.95 4.98
C ILE A 140 -26.02 12.00 6.19
N ASP A 141 -26.85 12.23 7.22
CA ASP A 141 -26.80 11.46 8.47
C ASP A 141 -27.32 10.03 8.31
N LYS A 142 -28.36 9.83 7.49
CA LYS A 142 -29.02 8.52 7.32
C LYS A 142 -28.52 7.73 6.10
N ALA A 143 -27.70 8.33 5.24
CA ALA A 143 -27.09 7.63 4.11
C ALA A 143 -26.24 6.44 4.59
N SER A 144 -26.23 5.35 3.82
CA SER A 144 -25.48 4.13 4.15
C SER A 144 -24.86 3.47 2.92
N VAL A 145 -23.54 3.28 2.94
CA VAL A 145 -22.80 2.56 1.89
C VAL A 145 -23.24 1.10 1.83
N PHE A 146 -23.64 0.49 2.94
CA PHE A 146 -24.15 -0.88 2.96
C PHE A 146 -25.48 -1.01 2.19
N ARG A 147 -26.36 0.00 2.24
CA ARG A 147 -27.60 0.01 1.44
C ARG A 147 -27.29 0.15 -0.05
N VAL A 148 -26.33 1.01 -0.39
CA VAL A 148 -25.83 1.17 -1.77
C VAL A 148 -25.24 -0.14 -2.29
N MET A 149 -24.47 -0.86 -1.47
CA MET A 149 -23.96 -2.19 -1.78
C MET A 149 -25.09 -3.17 -2.15
N LEU A 150 -26.14 -3.27 -1.32
CA LEU A 150 -27.30 -4.12 -1.60
C LEU A 150 -28.02 -3.72 -2.88
N LYS A 151 -28.19 -2.41 -3.14
CA LYS A 151 -28.80 -1.89 -4.37
C LYS A 151 -27.97 -2.19 -5.61
N PHE A 152 -26.63 -2.12 -5.50
CA PHE A 152 -25.70 -2.41 -6.58
C PHE A 152 -25.83 -3.87 -7.09
N GLN A 153 -26.00 -4.82 -6.17
CA GLN A 153 -26.09 -6.26 -6.49
C GLN A 153 -27.52 -6.81 -6.59
N ARG A 154 -28.57 -6.00 -6.36
CA ARG A 154 -29.97 -6.44 -6.23
C ARG A 154 -30.42 -7.48 -7.27
N THR A 155 -30.19 -7.22 -8.56
CA THR A 155 -30.63 -8.13 -9.64
C THR A 155 -29.87 -9.47 -9.64
N ARG A 156 -28.61 -9.46 -9.21
CA ARG A 156 -27.77 -10.66 -9.14
C ARG A 156 -28.09 -11.50 -7.90
N VAL A 157 -28.39 -10.87 -6.77
CA VAL A 157 -28.87 -11.55 -5.56
C VAL A 157 -30.21 -12.23 -5.80
N ILE A 158 -31.14 -11.61 -6.54
CA ILE A 158 -32.41 -12.26 -6.90
C ILE A 158 -32.17 -13.51 -7.75
N PHE A 159 -31.27 -13.42 -8.73
CA PHE A 159 -30.91 -14.59 -9.54
C PHE A 159 -30.24 -15.69 -8.70
N ASP A 160 -29.34 -15.31 -7.79
CA ASP A 160 -28.69 -16.24 -6.86
C ASP A 160 -29.68 -16.89 -5.87
N MET A 161 -30.73 -16.17 -5.47
CA MET A 161 -31.84 -16.69 -4.65
C MET A 161 -32.61 -17.78 -5.38
N VAL A 162 -32.90 -17.59 -6.68
CA VAL A 162 -33.57 -18.60 -7.51
C VAL A 162 -32.69 -19.85 -7.66
N LEU A 163 -31.39 -19.66 -7.95
CA LEU A 163 -30.44 -20.77 -8.04
C LEU A 163 -30.27 -21.51 -6.71
N SER A 164 -30.26 -20.78 -5.58
CA SER A 164 -30.17 -21.34 -4.24
C SER A 164 -31.39 -22.16 -3.88
N CYS A 165 -32.59 -21.69 -4.21
CA CYS A 165 -33.83 -22.45 -4.03
C CYS A 165 -33.81 -23.76 -4.85
N PHE A 166 -33.35 -23.68 -6.11
CA PHE A 166 -33.20 -24.84 -6.98
C PHE A 166 -32.15 -25.84 -6.44
N PHE A 167 -31.03 -25.35 -5.92
CA PHE A 167 -30.05 -26.18 -5.22
C PHE A 167 -30.65 -26.86 -3.99
N SER A 168 -31.35 -26.10 -3.13
CA SER A 168 -31.98 -26.67 -1.92
C SER A 168 -32.97 -27.78 -2.29
N ALA A 169 -33.79 -27.60 -3.32
CA ALA A 169 -34.72 -28.62 -3.78
C ALA A 169 -33.99 -29.87 -4.32
N THR A 170 -33.03 -29.70 -5.23
CA THR A 170 -32.29 -30.82 -5.85
C THR A 170 -31.41 -31.56 -4.85
N SER A 171 -30.89 -30.88 -3.82
CA SER A 171 -30.07 -31.49 -2.77
C SER A 171 -30.82 -32.47 -1.87
N VAL A 172 -32.15 -32.34 -1.82
CA VAL A 172 -33.00 -33.12 -0.93
C VAL A 172 -33.85 -34.14 -1.70
N LEU A 173 -34.34 -33.78 -2.90
CA LEU A 173 -35.20 -34.64 -3.73
C LEU A 173 -34.51 -35.95 -4.14
N GLY A 174 -33.22 -35.91 -4.48
CA GLY A 174 -32.46 -37.11 -4.86
C GLY A 174 -32.45 -38.17 -3.75
N PRO A 175 -31.94 -37.83 -2.55
CA PRO A 175 -31.98 -38.73 -1.40
C PRO A 175 -33.38 -39.14 -0.96
N MET A 176 -34.35 -38.22 -0.99
CA MET A 176 -35.71 -38.47 -0.50
C MET A 176 -36.50 -39.44 -1.39
N LEU A 177 -36.44 -39.29 -2.71
CA LEU A 177 -37.29 -40.06 -3.64
C LEU A 177 -36.58 -41.28 -4.23
N VAL A 178 -35.29 -41.14 -4.54
CA VAL A 178 -34.59 -42.14 -5.37
C VAL A 178 -33.92 -43.21 -4.52
N ILE A 179 -33.29 -42.84 -3.38
CA ILE A 179 -32.60 -43.81 -2.51
C ILE A 179 -33.56 -44.86 -1.94
N PRO A 180 -34.72 -44.52 -1.33
CA PRO A 180 -35.65 -45.53 -0.82
C PRO A 180 -36.10 -46.53 -1.88
N LYS A 181 -36.32 -46.06 -3.12
CA LYS A 181 -36.77 -46.91 -4.24
C LYS A 181 -35.67 -47.82 -4.78
N ILE A 182 -34.43 -47.35 -4.81
CA ILE A 182 -33.27 -48.21 -5.11
C ILE A 182 -33.12 -49.28 -4.03
N LEU A 183 -33.35 -48.90 -2.77
CA LEU A 183 -33.26 -49.80 -1.63
C LEU A 183 -34.41 -50.84 -1.63
N GLU A 184 -35.67 -50.43 -1.76
CA GLU A 184 -36.82 -51.33 -1.91
C GLU A 184 -36.63 -52.33 -3.05
N TYR A 185 -36.13 -51.88 -4.22
CA TYR A 185 -35.83 -52.75 -5.35
C TYR A 185 -34.70 -53.77 -5.07
N ALA A 186 -33.72 -53.38 -4.25
CA ALA A 186 -32.61 -54.26 -3.87
C ALA A 186 -32.99 -55.28 -2.78
N GLU A 187 -34.03 -55.00 -2.00
CA GLU A 187 -34.58 -55.90 -0.97
C GLU A 187 -35.57 -56.91 -1.58
N GLU A 188 -36.46 -56.46 -2.45
CA GLU A 188 -37.36 -57.30 -3.24
C GLU A 188 -37.30 -56.87 -4.73
N PRO A 189 -36.65 -57.64 -5.62
CA PRO A 189 -36.58 -57.32 -7.05
C PRO A 189 -37.95 -57.51 -7.72
N SER A 190 -38.85 -56.56 -7.50
CA SER A 190 -40.27 -56.59 -7.86
C SER A 190 -40.59 -55.88 -9.19
N GLY A 191 -39.60 -55.77 -10.09
CA GLY A 191 -39.80 -55.13 -11.40
C GLY A 191 -38.67 -55.41 -12.40
N SER A 192 -38.85 -54.96 -13.64
CA SER A 192 -37.85 -55.12 -14.72
C SER A 192 -36.49 -54.50 -14.33
N ILE A 193 -35.39 -55.13 -14.74
CA ILE A 193 -34.02 -54.63 -14.53
C ILE A 193 -33.87 -53.20 -15.08
N ALA A 194 -34.60 -52.86 -16.15
CA ALA A 194 -34.64 -51.53 -16.74
C ALA A 194 -35.16 -50.45 -15.77
N TYR A 195 -36.13 -50.79 -14.90
CA TYR A 195 -36.63 -49.88 -13.87
C TYR A 195 -35.56 -49.57 -12.82
N GLY A 196 -34.85 -50.59 -12.34
CA GLY A 196 -33.73 -50.42 -11.41
C GLY A 196 -32.60 -49.58 -12.01
N VAL A 197 -32.16 -49.88 -13.24
CA VAL A 197 -31.16 -49.10 -13.96
C VAL A 197 -31.62 -47.65 -14.16
N GLY A 198 -32.90 -47.43 -14.49
CA GLY A 198 -33.50 -46.11 -14.59
C GLY A 198 -33.41 -45.28 -13.30
N LEU A 199 -33.62 -45.90 -12.14
CA LEU A 199 -33.47 -45.25 -10.83
C LEU A 199 -32.00 -44.84 -10.55
N CYS A 200 -31.01 -45.66 -10.93
CA CYS A 200 -29.60 -45.30 -10.81
C CYS A 200 -29.24 -44.06 -11.65
N PHE A 201 -29.72 -43.98 -12.89
CA PHE A 201 -29.51 -42.80 -13.72
C PHE A 201 -30.24 -41.57 -13.17
N ALA A 202 -31.44 -41.73 -12.61
CA ALA A 202 -32.16 -40.65 -11.93
C ALA A 202 -31.36 -40.09 -10.74
N LEU A 203 -30.73 -40.95 -9.93
CA LEU A 203 -29.84 -40.53 -8.85
C LEU A 203 -28.62 -39.75 -9.40
N PHE A 204 -28.00 -40.26 -10.47
CA PHE A 204 -26.86 -39.57 -11.10
C PHE A 204 -27.22 -38.17 -11.62
N PHE A 205 -28.35 -38.03 -12.33
CA PHE A 205 -28.77 -36.74 -12.88
C PHE A 205 -29.17 -35.74 -11.80
N THR A 206 -29.88 -36.17 -10.75
CA THR A 206 -30.25 -35.29 -9.63
C THR A 206 -29.00 -34.78 -8.89
N GLU A 207 -28.00 -35.64 -8.67
CA GLU A 207 -26.72 -35.26 -8.04
C GLU A 207 -25.86 -34.35 -8.93
N CYS A 208 -25.86 -34.55 -10.25
CA CYS A 208 -25.18 -33.65 -11.18
C CYS A 208 -25.84 -32.27 -11.25
N LEU A 209 -27.17 -32.22 -11.18
CA LEU A 209 -27.93 -30.97 -11.17
C LEU A 209 -27.72 -30.18 -9.87
N LYS A 210 -27.63 -30.89 -8.74
CA LYS A 210 -27.21 -30.34 -7.45
C LYS A 210 -25.80 -29.73 -7.53
N ALA A 211 -24.82 -30.47 -8.05
CA ALA A 211 -23.44 -29.99 -8.21
C ALA A 211 -23.36 -28.73 -9.11
N LEU A 212 -24.06 -28.74 -10.24
CA LEU A 212 -24.10 -27.62 -11.19
C LEU A 212 -24.73 -26.37 -10.57
N SER A 213 -25.85 -26.53 -9.86
CA SER A 213 -26.56 -25.41 -9.22
C SER A 213 -25.69 -24.75 -8.13
N MET A 214 -25.02 -25.54 -7.28
CA MET A 214 -24.09 -25.02 -6.28
C MET A 214 -22.91 -24.27 -6.91
N CYS A 215 -22.28 -24.84 -7.95
CA CYS A 215 -21.19 -24.18 -8.67
C CYS A 215 -21.64 -22.83 -9.24
N SER A 216 -22.86 -22.78 -9.78
CA SER A 216 -23.44 -21.59 -10.40
C SER A 216 -23.66 -20.45 -9.40
N CYS A 217 -24.20 -20.74 -8.20
CA CYS A 217 -24.34 -19.72 -7.14
C CYS A 217 -23.00 -19.08 -6.79
N TRP A 218 -21.96 -19.90 -6.65
CA TRP A 218 -20.62 -19.40 -6.37
C TRP A 218 -20.06 -18.55 -7.52
N VAL A 219 -20.17 -18.98 -8.78
CA VAL A 219 -19.64 -18.22 -9.93
C VAL A 219 -20.30 -16.84 -10.04
N VAL A 220 -21.62 -16.75 -9.83
CA VAL A 220 -22.36 -15.47 -9.84
C VAL A 220 -21.90 -14.56 -8.69
N SER A 221 -21.75 -15.12 -7.49
CA SER A 221 -21.30 -14.38 -6.31
C SER A 221 -19.85 -13.90 -6.44
N GLN A 222 -18.93 -14.71 -6.99
CA GLN A 222 -17.52 -14.35 -7.24
C GLN A 222 -17.40 -13.17 -8.21
N ARG A 223 -18.11 -13.23 -9.34
CA ARG A 223 -18.06 -12.16 -10.35
C ARG A 223 -18.64 -10.86 -9.81
N THR A 224 -19.76 -10.94 -9.07
CA THR A 224 -20.40 -9.77 -8.46
C THR A 224 -19.52 -9.13 -7.39
N GLY A 225 -18.88 -9.95 -6.54
CA GLY A 225 -17.92 -9.47 -5.54
C GLY A 225 -16.75 -8.74 -6.18
N THR A 226 -16.15 -9.30 -7.24
CA THR A 226 -15.02 -8.68 -7.94
C THR A 226 -15.39 -7.32 -8.53
N ARG A 227 -16.57 -7.19 -9.15
CA ARG A 227 -17.08 -5.90 -9.68
C ARG A 227 -17.29 -4.84 -8.60
N PHE A 228 -17.81 -5.26 -7.44
CA PHE A 228 -18.05 -4.33 -6.34
C PHE A 228 -16.73 -3.86 -5.73
N ARG A 229 -15.78 -4.80 -5.54
CA ARG A 229 -14.42 -4.51 -5.07
C ARG A 229 -13.74 -3.47 -5.96
N THR A 230 -13.70 -3.68 -7.28
CA THR A 230 -13.05 -2.74 -8.23
C THR A 230 -13.73 -1.38 -8.23
N ALA A 231 -15.06 -1.34 -8.14
CA ALA A 231 -15.83 -0.11 -8.07
C ALA A 231 -15.51 0.72 -6.83
N VAL A 232 -15.51 0.08 -5.65
CA VAL A 232 -15.24 0.76 -4.38
C VAL A 232 -13.81 1.26 -4.33
N SER A 233 -12.82 0.44 -4.72
CA SER A 233 -11.41 0.87 -4.75
C SER A 233 -11.21 2.08 -5.67
N SER A 234 -11.79 2.05 -6.88
CA SER A 234 -11.63 3.15 -7.84
C SER A 234 -12.33 4.41 -7.38
N PHE A 235 -13.56 4.31 -6.86
CA PHE A 235 -14.28 5.47 -6.33
C PHE A 235 -13.61 6.05 -5.08
N ALA A 236 -13.07 5.19 -4.20
CA ALA A 236 -12.31 5.63 -3.04
C ALA A 236 -11.03 6.35 -3.42
N PHE A 237 -10.31 5.87 -4.45
CA PHE A 237 -9.11 6.53 -4.95
C PHE A 237 -9.43 7.87 -5.64
N GLU A 238 -10.48 7.92 -6.46
CA GLU A 238 -10.99 9.17 -7.06
C GLU A 238 -11.34 10.20 -5.98
N LYS A 239 -11.89 9.77 -4.84
CA LYS A 239 -12.16 10.64 -3.70
C LYS A 239 -10.90 11.04 -2.94
N LEU A 240 -9.99 10.10 -2.72
CA LEU A 240 -8.71 10.35 -2.03
C LEU A 240 -7.91 11.44 -2.73
N ILE A 241 -7.78 11.34 -4.06
CA ILE A 241 -6.99 12.29 -4.85
C ILE A 241 -7.70 13.64 -5.01
N GLN A 242 -9.01 13.73 -4.77
CA GLN A 242 -9.76 15.01 -4.73
C GLN A 242 -9.50 15.82 -3.46
N PHE A 243 -8.96 15.22 -2.40
CA PHE A 243 -8.55 15.99 -1.23
C PHE A 243 -7.32 16.83 -1.58
N LYS A 244 -7.28 18.09 -1.11
CA LYS A 244 -6.11 18.96 -1.25
C LYS A 244 -5.08 18.75 -0.14
N SER A 245 -5.55 18.34 1.04
CA SER A 245 -4.70 18.10 2.22
C SER A 245 -5.19 16.89 3.01
N LEU A 246 -4.27 16.13 3.59
CA LEU A 246 -4.51 14.88 4.32
C LEU A 246 -4.61 15.08 5.84
N THR A 247 -4.93 16.29 6.34
CA THR A 247 -4.96 16.61 7.78
C THR A 247 -5.90 15.73 8.61
N HIS A 248 -6.85 15.06 7.98
CA HIS A 248 -7.88 14.25 8.64
C HIS A 248 -7.69 12.73 8.53
N ILE A 249 -6.78 12.25 7.67
CA ILE A 249 -6.60 10.82 7.40
C ILE A 249 -5.11 10.51 7.44
N THR A 250 -4.72 9.58 8.30
CA THR A 250 -3.34 9.11 8.36
C THR A 250 -3.01 8.25 7.14
N MET A 251 -1.73 8.22 6.73
CA MET A 251 -1.29 7.36 5.63
C MET A 251 -1.58 5.88 5.90
N GLY A 252 -1.46 5.43 7.15
CA GLY A 252 -1.79 4.06 7.57
C GLY A 252 -3.27 3.73 7.39
N GLU A 253 -4.17 4.64 7.77
CA GLU A 253 -5.62 4.47 7.55
C GLU A 253 -5.97 4.42 6.06
N ALA A 254 -5.36 5.29 5.25
CA ALA A 254 -5.54 5.27 3.80
C ALA A 254 -5.11 3.93 3.19
N ILE A 255 -3.94 3.39 3.59
CA ILE A 255 -3.47 2.07 3.15
C ILE A 255 -4.42 0.98 3.60
N SER A 256 -4.88 1.02 4.86
CA SER A 256 -5.83 0.04 5.42
C SER A 256 -7.14 -0.01 4.64
N PHE A 257 -7.62 1.13 4.12
CA PHE A 257 -8.81 1.14 3.24
C PHE A 257 -8.65 0.26 2.01
N PHE A 258 -7.51 0.35 1.33
CA PHE A 258 -7.26 -0.41 0.09
C PHE A 258 -6.78 -1.84 0.34
N THR A 259 -6.18 -2.14 1.50
CA THR A 259 -5.71 -3.48 1.85
C THR A 259 -6.80 -4.33 2.48
N SER A 260 -7.45 -3.86 3.55
CA SER A 260 -8.32 -4.68 4.41
C SER A 260 -9.80 -4.39 4.19
N ASP A 261 -10.21 -3.12 4.17
CA ASP A 261 -11.64 -2.76 4.13
C ASP A 261 -12.32 -3.09 2.82
N VAL A 262 -11.63 -2.88 1.70
CA VAL A 262 -12.07 -3.33 0.37
C VAL A 262 -12.27 -4.85 0.35
N ASN A 263 -11.40 -5.62 1.02
CA ASN A 263 -11.56 -7.08 1.11
C ASN A 263 -12.77 -7.47 1.95
N TYR A 264 -13.03 -6.79 3.08
CA TYR A 264 -14.22 -7.04 3.91
C TYR A 264 -15.52 -6.76 3.16
N LEU A 265 -15.56 -5.70 2.36
CA LEU A 265 -16.69 -5.40 1.48
C LEU A 265 -16.87 -6.47 0.39
N PHE A 266 -15.77 -6.96 -0.20
CA PHE A 266 -15.80 -8.11 -1.12
C PHE A 266 -16.37 -9.36 -0.44
N GLU A 267 -15.91 -9.70 0.77
CA GLU A 267 -16.41 -10.84 1.55
C GLU A 267 -17.91 -10.74 1.83
N GLY A 268 -18.42 -9.54 2.14
CA GLY A 268 -19.85 -9.31 2.34
C GLY A 268 -20.70 -9.61 1.11
N VAL A 269 -20.23 -9.21 -0.08
CA VAL A 269 -20.91 -9.51 -1.36
C VAL A 269 -20.77 -10.99 -1.73
N TYR A 270 -19.59 -11.57 -1.46
CA TYR A 270 -19.27 -12.94 -1.83
C TYR A 270 -19.99 -13.99 -0.96
N TYR A 271 -20.01 -13.80 0.37
CA TYR A 271 -20.63 -14.74 1.31
C TYR A 271 -22.05 -14.34 1.71
N GLY A 272 -22.46 -13.08 1.52
CA GLY A 272 -23.78 -12.58 1.94
C GLY A 272 -24.98 -13.41 1.44
N PRO A 273 -25.06 -13.78 0.15
CA PRO A 273 -26.16 -14.59 -0.37
C PRO A 273 -26.27 -15.98 0.29
N LEU A 274 -25.18 -16.51 0.85
CA LEU A 274 -25.19 -17.81 1.53
C LEU A 274 -26.08 -17.82 2.78
N ALA A 275 -26.33 -16.66 3.41
CA ALA A 275 -27.29 -16.57 4.52
C ALA A 275 -28.72 -16.93 4.11
N LEU A 276 -29.10 -16.62 2.86
CA LEU A 276 -30.42 -17.01 2.34
C LEU A 276 -30.44 -18.50 2.00
N LEU A 277 -29.33 -19.00 1.45
CA LEU A 277 -29.15 -20.42 1.14
C LEU A 277 -29.27 -21.29 2.40
N THR A 278 -28.70 -20.90 3.55
CA THR A 278 -28.82 -21.68 4.80
C THR A 278 -30.28 -21.83 5.24
N GLY A 279 -31.08 -20.77 5.10
CA GLY A 279 -32.52 -20.78 5.41
C GLY A 279 -33.32 -21.71 4.49
N PHE A 280 -33.12 -21.60 3.17
CA PHE A 280 -33.79 -22.49 2.20
C PHE A 280 -33.40 -23.95 2.39
N LEU A 281 -32.12 -24.21 2.69
CA LEU A 281 -31.63 -25.57 2.87
C LEU A 281 -32.16 -26.21 4.16
N LEU A 282 -32.25 -25.44 5.26
CA LEU A 282 -32.89 -25.91 6.49
C LEU A 282 -34.36 -26.25 6.25
N LEU A 283 -35.12 -25.34 5.61
CA LEU A 283 -36.54 -25.54 5.31
C LEU A 283 -36.77 -26.77 4.41
N ALA A 284 -36.02 -26.90 3.32
CA ALA A 284 -36.13 -28.03 2.40
C ALA A 284 -35.82 -29.36 3.08
N SER A 285 -34.77 -29.40 3.91
CA SER A 285 -34.37 -30.62 4.63
C SER A 285 -35.37 -31.02 5.71
N THR A 286 -35.98 -30.05 6.41
CA THR A 286 -37.06 -30.30 7.37
C THR A 286 -38.29 -30.88 6.67
N ILE A 287 -38.73 -30.26 5.56
CA ILE A 287 -39.90 -30.73 4.80
C ILE A 287 -39.70 -32.18 4.36
N ALA A 288 -38.55 -32.51 3.77
CA ALA A 288 -38.30 -33.88 3.32
C ALA A 288 -38.18 -34.88 4.46
N SER A 289 -37.53 -34.51 5.55
CA SER A 289 -37.42 -35.40 6.71
C SER A 289 -38.78 -35.64 7.38
N CYS A 290 -39.68 -34.65 7.37
CA CYS A 290 -41.06 -34.81 7.80
C CYS A 290 -41.85 -35.76 6.90
N LEU A 291 -41.58 -35.75 5.58
CA LEU A 291 -42.22 -36.65 4.63
C LEU A 291 -41.70 -38.10 4.74
N THR A 292 -40.46 -38.33 5.19
CA THR A 292 -39.89 -39.68 5.36
C THR A 292 -40.18 -40.30 6.71
N LEU A 293 -39.98 -39.56 7.81
CA LEU A 293 -40.05 -40.08 9.19
C LEU A 293 -41.32 -39.65 9.94
N GLY A 294 -42.10 -38.71 9.38
CA GLY A 294 -43.24 -38.10 10.06
C GLY A 294 -42.84 -36.97 11.03
N PRO A 295 -43.70 -36.64 12.02
CA PRO A 295 -43.49 -35.52 12.94
C PRO A 295 -42.20 -35.57 13.77
N THR A 296 -41.61 -36.76 13.98
CA THR A 296 -40.37 -36.91 14.74
C THR A 296 -39.18 -36.17 14.12
N ALA A 297 -39.22 -35.84 12.82
CA ALA A 297 -38.17 -35.07 12.14
C ALA A 297 -37.97 -33.64 12.69
N PHE A 298 -38.97 -33.07 13.37
CA PHE A 298 -38.83 -31.77 14.04
C PHE A 298 -37.78 -31.80 15.15
N ILE A 299 -37.46 -32.96 15.71
CA ILE A 299 -36.44 -33.12 16.75
C ILE A 299 -35.05 -32.81 16.19
N ALA A 300 -34.69 -33.38 15.04
CA ALA A 300 -33.40 -33.09 14.40
C ALA A 300 -33.31 -31.61 14.00
N THR A 301 -34.41 -31.05 13.51
CA THR A 301 -34.51 -29.61 13.19
C THR A 301 -34.29 -28.75 14.45
N LEU A 302 -34.89 -29.12 15.57
CA LEU A 302 -34.72 -28.45 16.86
C LEU A 302 -33.26 -28.52 17.34
N CYS A 303 -32.62 -29.68 17.25
CA CYS A 303 -31.20 -29.81 17.59
C CYS A 303 -30.32 -28.87 16.75
N TYR A 304 -30.52 -28.81 15.44
CA TYR A 304 -29.77 -27.88 14.58
C TYR A 304 -30.11 -26.41 14.87
N LEU A 305 -31.37 -26.08 15.14
CA LEU A 305 -31.78 -24.73 15.54
C LEU A 305 -31.18 -24.28 16.89
N LEU A 306 -30.88 -25.20 17.80
CA LEU A 306 -30.17 -24.88 19.05
C LEU A 306 -28.66 -24.70 18.85
N ILE A 307 -28.07 -25.43 17.90
CA ILE A 307 -26.63 -25.35 17.58
C ILE A 307 -26.31 -24.05 16.82
N LEU A 308 -27.21 -23.57 15.97
CA LEU A 308 -27.00 -22.35 15.17
C LEU A 308 -26.70 -21.09 16.03
N PRO A 309 -27.49 -20.74 17.08
CA PRO A 309 -27.17 -19.63 17.97
C PRO A 309 -25.84 -19.79 18.69
N LEU A 310 -25.48 -21.01 19.10
CA LEU A 310 -24.20 -21.31 19.74
C LEU A 310 -23.04 -21.04 18.77
N GLU A 311 -23.13 -21.50 17.53
CA GLU A 311 -22.15 -21.19 16.49
C GLU A 311 -22.03 -19.70 16.20
N VAL A 312 -23.17 -19.00 16.07
CA VAL A 312 -23.17 -17.55 15.84
C VAL A 312 -22.54 -16.80 17.02
N PHE A 313 -22.79 -17.24 18.26
CA PHE A 313 -22.17 -16.67 19.45
C PHE A 313 -20.65 -16.86 19.49
N LEU A 314 -20.18 -18.08 19.20
CA LEU A 314 -18.74 -18.38 19.13
C LEU A 314 -18.07 -17.58 18.00
N THR A 315 -18.71 -17.52 16.83
CA THR A 315 -18.23 -16.72 15.69
C THR A 315 -18.15 -15.23 16.04
N ARG A 316 -19.17 -14.66 16.69
CA ARG A 316 -19.13 -13.25 17.13
C ARG A 316 -18.02 -12.98 18.13
N THR A 317 -17.79 -13.91 19.05
CA THR A 317 -16.72 -13.79 20.04
C THR A 317 -15.34 -13.88 19.37
N PHE A 318 -15.16 -14.80 18.42
CA PHE A 318 -13.99 -14.89 17.56
C PHE A 318 -13.74 -13.57 16.82
N LEU A 319 -14.76 -12.98 16.17
CA LEU A 319 -14.62 -11.72 15.43
C LEU A 319 -14.22 -10.55 16.33
N ARG A 320 -14.76 -10.46 17.56
CA ARG A 320 -14.35 -9.41 18.52
C ARG A 320 -12.87 -9.53 18.89
N LEU A 321 -12.41 -10.74 19.18
CA LEU A 321 -11.01 -10.98 19.50
C LEU A 321 -10.10 -10.75 18.29
N GLN A 322 -10.55 -11.13 17.08
CA GLN A 322 -9.83 -10.91 15.83
C GLN A 322 -9.66 -9.41 15.54
N ASN A 323 -10.70 -8.59 15.77
CA ASN A 323 -10.60 -7.14 15.61
C ASN A 323 -9.58 -6.52 16.57
N HIS A 324 -9.59 -6.92 17.84
CA HIS A 324 -8.60 -6.42 18.81
C HIS A 324 -7.18 -6.91 18.51
N THR A 325 -7.05 -8.12 17.94
CA THR A 325 -5.76 -8.61 17.43
C THR A 325 -5.27 -7.72 16.30
N SER A 326 -6.15 -7.39 15.35
CA SER A 326 -5.83 -6.55 14.18
C SER A 326 -5.39 -5.14 14.59
N GLU A 327 -6.00 -4.53 15.62
CA GLU A 327 -5.58 -3.22 16.15
C GLU A 327 -4.12 -3.22 16.64
N ILE A 328 -3.71 -4.28 17.34
CA ILE A 328 -2.33 -4.42 17.84
C ILE A 328 -1.37 -4.78 16.69
N SER A 329 -1.81 -5.61 15.74
CA SER A 329 -1.04 -5.92 14.53
C SER A 329 -0.78 -4.66 13.70
N ASP A 330 -1.78 -3.79 13.52
CA ASP A 330 -1.64 -2.50 12.82
C ASP A 330 -0.62 -1.59 13.52
N GLN A 331 -0.68 -1.47 14.86
CA GLN A 331 0.32 -0.71 15.63
C GLN A 331 1.74 -1.26 15.42
N ARG A 332 1.90 -2.58 15.42
CA ARG A 332 3.19 -3.24 15.16
C ARG A 332 3.67 -2.98 13.72
N ILE A 333 2.79 -3.07 12.73
CA ILE A 333 3.12 -2.86 11.31
C ILE A 333 3.54 -1.42 11.07
N CYS A 334 2.78 -0.44 11.60
CA CYS A 334 3.13 0.98 11.52
C CYS A 334 4.50 1.25 12.15
N LEU A 335 4.74 0.78 13.37
CA LEU A 335 6.05 0.94 14.04
C LEU A 335 7.17 0.26 13.25
N THR A 336 6.93 -0.93 12.69
CA THR A 336 7.92 -1.64 11.86
C THR A 336 8.21 -0.86 10.58
N SER A 337 7.20 -0.25 9.96
CA SER A 337 7.36 0.62 8.80
C SER A 337 8.25 1.82 9.11
N GLU A 338 7.97 2.51 10.22
CA GLU A 338 8.74 3.68 10.67
C GLU A 338 10.19 3.33 10.99
N VAL A 339 10.41 2.16 11.60
CA VAL A 339 11.75 1.61 11.85
C VAL A 339 12.48 1.29 10.54
N LEU A 340 11.80 0.72 9.55
CA LEU A 340 12.39 0.40 8.24
C LEU A 340 12.74 1.66 7.45
N THR A 341 11.88 2.67 7.45
CA THR A 341 12.18 3.97 6.79
C THR A 341 13.34 4.69 7.48
N SER A 342 13.51 4.48 8.78
CA SER A 342 14.53 5.15 9.60
C SER A 342 15.74 4.26 9.90
N ILE A 343 15.90 3.13 9.18
CA ILE A 343 16.83 2.07 9.58
C ILE A 343 18.28 2.57 9.63
N LYS A 344 18.66 3.48 8.73
CA LYS A 344 20.00 4.10 8.70
C LYS A 344 20.32 4.80 10.02
N LEU A 345 19.38 5.58 10.56
CA LEU A 345 19.56 6.31 11.82
C LEU A 345 19.55 5.38 13.02
N ILE A 346 18.61 4.42 13.03
CA ILE A 346 18.49 3.43 14.11
C ILE A 346 19.79 2.63 14.25
N LYS A 347 20.43 2.29 13.13
CA LYS A 347 21.75 1.65 13.10
C LYS A 347 22.86 2.54 13.64
N MET A 348 22.92 3.79 13.19
CA MET A 348 23.95 4.74 13.64
C MET A 348 23.88 5.00 15.16
N TYR A 349 22.67 5.10 15.73
CA TYR A 349 22.47 5.30 17.17
C TYR A 349 22.47 4.03 18.00
N THR A 350 22.62 2.84 17.40
CA THR A 350 22.49 1.52 18.07
C THR A 350 21.14 1.31 18.76
N TRP A 351 20.07 1.86 18.20
CA TRP A 351 18.70 1.77 18.74
C TRP A 351 17.96 0.49 18.35
N GLU A 352 18.62 -0.44 17.66
CA GLU A 352 18.02 -1.70 17.20
C GLU A 352 17.43 -2.53 18.35
N LYS A 353 18.15 -2.67 19.47
CA LYS A 353 17.71 -3.48 20.64
C LYS A 353 16.42 -2.92 21.29
N PRO A 354 16.30 -1.62 21.62
CA PRO A 354 15.05 -1.02 22.11
C PRO A 354 13.87 -1.24 21.18
N PHE A 355 14.00 -0.88 19.90
CA PHE A 355 12.90 -1.03 18.95
C PHE A 355 12.54 -2.49 18.75
N ALA A 356 13.51 -3.40 18.69
CA ALA A 356 13.25 -4.83 18.65
C ALA A 356 12.53 -5.32 19.93
N LYS A 357 12.82 -4.77 21.11
CA LYS A 357 12.11 -5.09 22.36
C LYS A 357 10.66 -4.59 22.31
N ILE A 358 10.42 -3.35 21.87
CA ILE A 358 9.07 -2.77 21.72
C ILE A 358 8.25 -3.62 20.75
N ILE A 359 8.80 -3.95 19.58
CA ILE A 359 8.16 -4.82 18.58
C ILE A 359 7.88 -6.21 19.16
N ARG A 360 8.81 -6.78 19.92
CA ARG A 360 8.63 -8.09 20.59
C ARG A 360 7.55 -8.05 21.67
N ASP A 361 7.41 -6.95 22.38
CA ASP A 361 6.38 -6.76 23.41
C ASP A 361 4.98 -6.62 22.79
N LEU A 362 4.87 -5.85 21.69
CA LEU A 362 3.66 -5.82 20.87
C LEU A 362 3.31 -7.21 20.33
N ARG A 363 4.29 -7.92 19.77
CA ARG A 363 4.13 -9.29 19.27
C ARG A 363 3.70 -10.28 20.35
N ARG A 364 4.20 -10.13 21.59
CA ARG A 364 3.77 -10.97 22.73
C ARG A 364 2.31 -10.72 23.10
N LYS A 365 1.83 -9.48 23.04
CA LYS A 365 0.41 -9.15 23.24
C LYS A 365 -0.45 -9.74 22.12
N GLU A 366 -0.02 -9.58 20.88
CA GLU A 366 -0.67 -10.14 19.68
C GLU A 366 -0.79 -11.67 19.76
N LYS A 367 0.31 -12.38 20.05
CA LYS A 367 0.35 -13.86 20.22
C LYS A 367 -0.63 -14.36 21.29
N LYS A 368 -0.77 -13.65 22.42
CA LYS A 368 -1.74 -14.03 23.47
C LYS A 368 -3.19 -13.95 22.98
N LEU A 369 -3.52 -12.96 22.14
CA LEU A 369 -4.85 -12.84 21.55
C LEU A 369 -5.08 -13.87 20.46
N LEU A 370 -4.10 -14.08 19.59
CA LEU A 370 -4.13 -15.13 18.56
C LEU A 370 -4.37 -16.53 19.17
N HIS A 371 -3.73 -16.85 20.30
CA HIS A 371 -3.96 -18.12 20.99
C HIS A 371 -5.41 -18.29 21.47
N LYS A 372 -6.03 -17.21 21.98
CA LYS A 372 -7.44 -17.21 22.36
C LYS A 372 -8.34 -17.35 21.13
N CYS A 373 -8.03 -16.68 20.03
CA CYS A 373 -8.74 -16.82 18.76
C CYS A 373 -8.67 -18.27 18.24
N GLY A 374 -7.48 -18.88 18.24
CA GLY A 374 -7.27 -20.27 17.82
C GLY A 374 -8.06 -21.28 18.65
N PHE A 375 -8.17 -21.06 19.97
CA PHE A 375 -9.01 -21.90 20.84
C PHE A 375 -10.51 -21.82 20.47
N ILE A 376 -11.05 -20.61 20.30
CA ILE A 376 -12.46 -20.42 19.91
C ILE A 376 -12.73 -20.99 18.51
N GLN A 377 -11.77 -20.82 17.59
CA GLN A 377 -11.87 -21.36 16.24
C GLN A 377 -11.89 -22.90 16.26
N SER A 378 -10.99 -23.53 17.03
CA SER A 378 -10.95 -24.99 17.20
C SER A 378 -12.27 -25.53 17.77
N LEU A 379 -12.83 -24.82 18.75
CA LEU A 379 -14.13 -25.16 19.35
C LEU A 379 -15.27 -25.06 18.32
N THR A 380 -15.25 -24.02 17.48
CA THR A 380 -16.22 -23.83 16.39
C THR A 380 -16.13 -24.98 15.38
N THR A 381 -14.92 -25.35 14.95
CA THR A 381 -14.69 -26.51 14.07
C THR A 381 -15.16 -27.82 14.69
N ALA A 382 -14.92 -28.04 16.00
CA ALA A 382 -15.33 -29.26 16.68
C ALA A 382 -16.86 -29.44 16.75
N ILE A 383 -17.60 -28.35 17.04
CA ILE A 383 -19.06 -28.36 17.10
C ILE A 383 -19.67 -28.79 15.76
N LEU A 384 -19.10 -28.35 14.65
CA LEU A 384 -19.54 -28.70 13.31
C LEU A 384 -19.56 -30.23 13.05
N PHE A 385 -18.58 -30.98 13.57
CA PHE A 385 -18.50 -32.43 13.40
C PHE A 385 -19.38 -33.20 14.40
N ILE A 386 -19.59 -32.65 15.59
CA ILE A 386 -20.40 -33.28 16.64
C ILE A 386 -21.91 -33.10 16.36
N ALA A 387 -22.31 -31.94 15.84
CA ALA A 387 -23.69 -31.58 15.55
C ALA A 387 -24.53 -32.66 14.83
N PRO A 388 -24.09 -33.24 13.68
CA PRO A 388 -24.87 -34.24 12.96
C PRO A 388 -25.04 -35.55 13.73
N THR A 389 -24.03 -35.96 14.50
CA THR A 389 -24.08 -37.18 15.32
C THR A 389 -25.10 -37.02 16.44
N VAL A 390 -25.07 -35.87 17.14
CA VAL A 390 -26.01 -35.56 18.21
C VAL A 390 -27.45 -35.49 17.68
N ALA A 391 -27.66 -34.79 16.57
CA ALA A 391 -29.00 -34.67 15.97
C ALA A 391 -29.57 -36.01 15.49
N SER A 392 -28.74 -36.86 14.88
CA SER A 392 -29.17 -38.18 14.38
C SER A 392 -29.48 -39.14 15.53
N VAL A 393 -28.63 -39.17 16.57
CA VAL A 393 -28.84 -40.03 17.75
C VAL A 393 -30.10 -39.60 18.51
N ALA A 394 -30.28 -38.30 18.74
CA ALA A 394 -31.48 -37.78 19.41
C ALA A 394 -32.77 -38.11 18.64
N LEU A 395 -32.75 -37.95 17.31
CA LEU A 395 -33.87 -38.30 16.44
C LEU A 395 -34.25 -39.78 16.57
N PHE A 396 -33.29 -40.70 16.41
CA PHE A 396 -33.59 -42.13 16.43
C PHE A 396 -33.98 -42.64 17.82
N LEU A 397 -33.33 -42.16 18.89
CA LEU A 397 -33.69 -42.55 20.27
C LEU A 397 -35.13 -42.19 20.61
N ILE A 398 -35.58 -40.99 20.25
CA ILE A 398 -36.95 -40.55 20.54
C ILE A 398 -37.95 -41.26 19.62
N HIS A 399 -37.62 -41.49 18.35
CA HIS A 399 -38.48 -42.23 17.42
C HIS A 399 -38.70 -43.69 17.87
N ILE A 400 -37.64 -44.36 18.35
CA ILE A 400 -37.73 -45.70 18.95
C ILE A 400 -38.49 -45.66 20.28
N GLY A 401 -38.26 -44.63 21.11
CA GLY A 401 -38.99 -44.42 22.36
C GLY A 401 -40.51 -44.26 22.18
N LEU A 402 -40.94 -43.68 21.06
CA LEU A 402 -42.35 -43.57 20.64
C LEU A 402 -42.91 -44.86 20.02
N ARG A 403 -42.13 -45.95 19.99
CA ARG A 403 -42.49 -47.27 19.43
C ARG A 403 -42.89 -47.23 17.94
N LEU A 404 -42.33 -46.30 17.18
CA LEU A 404 -42.51 -46.24 15.73
C LEU A 404 -41.58 -47.24 15.02
N LYS A 405 -42.03 -47.82 13.90
CA LYS A 405 -41.26 -48.82 13.14
C LYS A 405 -40.14 -48.15 12.35
N LEU A 406 -38.89 -48.58 12.59
CA LEU A 406 -37.71 -48.09 11.88
C LEU A 406 -37.14 -49.20 10.98
N THR A 407 -37.26 -49.04 9.66
CA THR A 407 -36.61 -49.92 8.68
C THR A 407 -35.26 -49.36 8.24
N ALA A 408 -34.36 -50.21 7.73
CA ALA A 408 -33.05 -49.79 7.23
C ALA A 408 -33.17 -48.75 6.10
N SER A 409 -34.10 -48.95 5.16
CA SER A 409 -34.40 -48.00 4.08
C SER A 409 -34.75 -46.61 4.61
N VAL A 410 -35.66 -46.53 5.60
CA VAL A 410 -36.10 -45.26 6.19
C VAL A 410 -34.98 -44.59 7.02
N ALA A 411 -34.17 -45.37 7.74
CA ALA A 411 -33.06 -44.86 8.53
C ALA A 411 -31.95 -44.24 7.67
N PHE A 412 -31.47 -44.95 6.63
CA PHE A 412 -30.41 -44.43 5.74
C PHE A 412 -30.90 -43.27 4.88
N THR A 413 -32.16 -43.32 4.42
CA THR A 413 -32.78 -42.19 3.71
C THR A 413 -32.81 -40.94 4.59
N THR A 414 -33.19 -41.08 5.86
CA THR A 414 -33.24 -39.96 6.79
C THR A 414 -31.85 -39.40 7.10
N MET A 415 -30.84 -40.27 7.24
CA MET A 415 -29.45 -39.80 7.37
C MET A 415 -28.98 -39.01 6.13
N ALA A 416 -29.38 -39.43 4.93
CA ALA A 416 -29.05 -38.74 3.69
C ALA A 416 -29.82 -37.41 3.54
N THR A 417 -31.09 -37.32 3.95
CA THR A 417 -31.88 -36.07 3.94
C THR A 417 -31.46 -35.09 5.04
N LEU A 418 -30.82 -35.54 6.11
CA LEU A 418 -30.22 -34.70 7.15
C LEU A 418 -28.84 -34.15 6.76
N ALA A 419 -28.15 -34.77 5.80
CA ALA A 419 -26.80 -34.34 5.39
C ALA A 419 -26.73 -32.88 4.86
N PRO A 420 -27.71 -32.38 4.09
CA PRO A 420 -27.75 -30.96 3.72
C PRO A 420 -27.90 -30.00 4.90
N MET A 421 -28.55 -30.39 6.00
CA MET A 421 -28.62 -29.54 7.21
C MET A 421 -27.23 -29.25 7.81
N ARG A 422 -26.29 -30.21 7.71
CA ARG A 422 -24.90 -30.01 8.11
C ARG A 422 -24.23 -28.89 7.31
N LEU A 423 -24.53 -28.80 6.01
CA LEU A 423 -24.02 -27.73 5.15
C LEU A 423 -24.59 -26.36 5.55
N SER A 424 -25.83 -26.29 6.05
CA SER A 424 -26.41 -25.05 6.59
C SER A 424 -25.65 -24.53 7.81
N VAL A 425 -25.24 -25.42 8.72
CA VAL A 425 -24.41 -25.05 9.88
C VAL A 425 -23.05 -24.55 9.40
N PHE A 426 -22.38 -25.30 8.51
CA PHE A 426 -21.07 -24.90 7.97
C PHE A 426 -21.06 -23.52 7.31
N LEU A 427 -22.09 -23.16 6.53
CA LEU A 427 -22.13 -21.92 5.77
C LEU A 427 -22.51 -20.69 6.62
N ALA A 428 -23.16 -20.87 7.77
CA ALA A 428 -23.66 -19.77 8.59
C ALA A 428 -22.55 -18.87 9.16
N PRO A 429 -21.43 -19.39 9.73
CA PRO A 429 -20.32 -18.56 10.21
C PRO A 429 -19.72 -17.66 9.13
N PHE A 430 -19.53 -18.17 7.91
CA PHE A 430 -18.96 -17.40 6.80
C PHE A 430 -19.87 -16.23 6.38
N ALA A 431 -21.18 -16.48 6.31
CA ALA A 431 -22.15 -15.44 5.97
C ALA A 431 -22.23 -14.36 7.07
N VAL A 432 -22.25 -14.76 8.35
CA VAL A 432 -22.26 -13.82 9.48
C VAL A 432 -20.98 -12.99 9.54
N LYS A 433 -19.82 -13.63 9.35
CA LYS A 433 -18.52 -12.94 9.27
C LYS A 433 -18.51 -11.91 8.14
N GLY A 434 -18.84 -12.31 6.91
CA GLY A 434 -18.84 -11.41 5.76
C GLY A 434 -19.80 -10.22 5.93
N LEU A 435 -21.00 -10.45 6.43
CA LEU A 435 -22.00 -9.38 6.65
C LEU A 435 -21.60 -8.42 7.79
N THR A 436 -20.99 -8.93 8.86
CA THR A 436 -20.57 -8.10 10.00
C THR A 436 -19.38 -7.23 9.64
N ASN A 437 -18.35 -7.81 9.01
CA ASN A 437 -17.15 -7.08 8.59
C ASN A 437 -17.44 -6.07 7.48
N SER A 438 -18.31 -6.43 6.50
CA SER A 438 -18.72 -5.48 5.47
C SER A 438 -19.53 -4.31 6.04
N LYS A 439 -20.34 -4.53 7.08
CA LYS A 439 -21.06 -3.44 7.76
C LYS A 439 -20.12 -2.45 8.43
N SER A 440 -19.11 -2.92 9.18
CA SER A 440 -18.14 -2.02 9.82
C SER A 440 -17.29 -1.27 8.79
N ALA A 441 -16.82 -1.95 7.75
CA ALA A 441 -16.09 -1.32 6.64
C ALA A 441 -16.97 -0.27 5.92
N ALA A 442 -18.24 -0.57 5.67
CA ALA A 442 -19.17 0.37 5.04
C ALA A 442 -19.39 1.65 5.87
N GLU A 443 -19.40 1.58 7.21
CA GLU A 443 -19.48 2.76 8.07
C GLU A 443 -18.21 3.62 8.00
N ARG A 444 -17.03 3.00 7.89
CA ARG A 444 -15.78 3.76 7.67
C ARG A 444 -15.78 4.44 6.30
N PHE A 445 -16.16 3.72 5.24
CA PHE A 445 -16.32 4.31 3.91
C PHE A 445 -17.39 5.40 3.86
N LYS A 446 -18.47 5.29 4.64
CA LYS A 446 -19.46 6.38 4.76
C LYS A 446 -18.80 7.65 5.26
N LYS A 447 -18.06 7.57 6.39
CA LYS A 447 -17.35 8.73 6.94
C LYS A 447 -16.38 9.33 5.93
N PHE A 448 -15.65 8.47 5.22
CA PHE A 448 -14.70 8.87 4.18
C PHE A 448 -15.38 9.53 2.96
N PHE A 449 -16.47 8.97 2.43
CA PHE A 449 -17.17 9.52 1.26
C PHE A 449 -17.99 10.78 1.54
N LEU A 450 -18.43 10.98 2.78
CA LEU A 450 -19.12 12.19 3.23
C LEU A 450 -18.17 13.32 3.60
N GLN A 451 -16.87 13.03 3.70
CA GLN A 451 -15.89 14.06 4.01
C GLN A 451 -15.82 15.07 2.86
N GLU A 452 -16.16 16.31 3.16
CA GLU A 452 -16.12 17.40 2.19
C GLU A 452 -14.67 17.83 1.96
N SER A 453 -14.28 17.93 0.70
CA SER A 453 -13.05 18.65 0.34
C SER A 453 -13.20 20.11 0.79
N PRO A 454 -12.14 20.75 1.32
CA PRO A 454 -12.20 22.16 1.68
C PRO A 454 -12.69 22.98 0.47
N VAL A 455 -13.62 23.90 0.73
CA VAL A 455 -14.14 24.81 -0.30
C VAL A 455 -12.95 25.54 -0.93
N VAL A 456 -12.87 25.55 -2.26
CA VAL A 456 -11.85 26.29 -2.98
C VAL A 456 -12.09 27.78 -2.70
N TYR A 457 -11.37 28.33 -1.73
CA TYR A 457 -11.43 29.74 -1.37
C TYR A 457 -10.52 30.61 -2.23
N VAL A 458 -9.58 29.98 -2.95
CA VAL A 458 -8.70 30.67 -3.90
C VAL A 458 -9.52 31.02 -5.15
N GLN A 459 -9.76 32.31 -5.35
CA GLN A 459 -10.55 32.84 -6.47
C GLN A 459 -9.64 33.21 -7.63
N GLU A 460 -10.15 33.10 -8.87
CA GLU A 460 -9.45 33.68 -10.02
C GLU A 460 -9.58 35.21 -9.98
N LEU A 461 -8.45 35.90 -10.11
CA LEU A 461 -8.42 37.36 -10.14
C LEU A 461 -8.98 37.90 -11.46
N LYS A 462 -9.92 38.86 -11.37
CA LYS A 462 -10.47 39.57 -12.54
C LYS A 462 -9.50 40.57 -13.17
N ASP A 463 -8.53 41.06 -12.39
CA ASP A 463 -7.53 42.03 -12.85
C ASP A 463 -6.34 41.29 -13.49
N PRO A 464 -6.08 41.46 -14.80
CA PRO A 464 -4.99 40.79 -15.49
C PRO A 464 -3.61 41.29 -15.08
N SER A 465 -3.50 42.47 -14.44
CA SER A 465 -2.22 43.05 -14.02
C SER A 465 -1.66 42.42 -12.73
N LYS A 466 -2.53 41.83 -11.91
CA LYS A 466 -2.19 41.22 -10.62
C LYS A 466 -2.15 39.70 -10.74
N SER A 467 -1.12 39.08 -10.17
CA SER A 467 -0.95 37.62 -10.15
C SER A 467 -1.41 36.99 -8.84
N LEU A 468 -1.26 37.69 -7.71
CA LEU A 468 -1.60 37.17 -6.38
C LEU A 468 -2.13 38.29 -5.49
N VAL A 469 -3.24 38.05 -4.80
CA VAL A 469 -3.84 38.95 -3.81
C VAL A 469 -4.28 38.15 -2.58
N LEU A 470 -3.85 38.58 -1.40
CA LEU A 470 -4.39 38.15 -0.11
C LEU A 470 -4.85 39.41 0.62
N GLU A 471 -6.12 39.45 1.02
CA GLU A 471 -6.73 40.56 1.76
C GLU A 471 -7.26 40.07 3.10
N GLU A 472 -6.67 40.60 4.17
CA GLU A 472 -6.92 40.26 5.58
C GLU A 472 -7.03 38.76 5.87
N ALA A 473 -6.30 37.94 5.10
CA ALA A 473 -6.46 36.50 5.12
C ALA A 473 -5.94 35.89 6.43
N THR A 474 -6.83 35.21 7.16
CA THR A 474 -6.50 34.46 8.38
C THR A 474 -6.76 32.99 8.12
N LEU A 475 -5.72 32.15 8.23
CA LEU A 475 -5.77 30.75 7.84
C LEU A 475 -5.28 29.82 8.94
N SER A 476 -5.84 28.61 8.99
CA SER A 476 -5.39 27.54 9.89
C SER A 476 -5.38 26.16 9.24
N TRP A 477 -4.52 25.27 9.77
CA TRP A 477 -4.47 23.86 9.39
C TRP A 477 -5.62 23.03 9.97
N ARG A 478 -6.29 23.52 11.02
CA ARG A 478 -7.42 22.83 11.68
C ARG A 478 -8.70 23.65 11.51
N LYS A 479 -9.83 22.95 11.40
CA LYS A 479 -11.15 23.56 11.43
C LYS A 479 -11.48 23.99 12.87
N THR A 480 -11.25 25.24 13.22
CA THR A 480 -11.55 25.79 14.55
C THR A 480 -13.05 26.09 14.68
N GLY A 481 -13.85 25.05 14.93
CA GLY A 481 -15.27 25.15 15.30
C GLY A 481 -16.19 25.83 14.27
N PRO A 482 -17.52 25.81 14.48
CA PRO A 482 -18.48 26.52 13.63
C PRO A 482 -18.57 28.00 14.04
N GLY A 483 -17.54 28.78 13.71
CA GLY A 483 -17.54 30.23 13.86
C GLY A 483 -17.91 30.92 12.55
N VAL A 484 -19.17 31.31 12.42
CA VAL A 484 -19.72 32.36 11.53
C VAL A 484 -18.90 32.69 10.27
N VAL A 485 -19.00 31.84 9.24
CA VAL A 485 -18.80 32.30 7.86
C VAL A 485 -20.11 32.97 7.44
N ASN A 486 -20.31 34.25 7.78
CA ASN A 486 -21.36 35.09 7.19
C ASN A 486 -21.01 36.57 7.40
N GLY A 487 -20.67 37.25 6.31
CA GLY A 487 -20.48 38.70 6.31
C GLY A 487 -20.05 39.30 4.97
N ALA A 488 -19.36 38.54 4.11
CA ALA A 488 -18.86 39.07 2.84
C ALA A 488 -19.80 38.84 1.63
N LEU A 489 -20.82 37.97 1.75
CA LEU A 489 -21.69 37.59 0.62
C LEU A 489 -23.06 38.31 0.57
N GLU A 490 -23.39 39.14 1.55
CA GLU A 490 -24.65 39.93 1.55
C GLU A 490 -24.47 41.43 1.33
N LEU A 491 -23.23 41.94 1.26
CA LEU A 491 -22.95 43.38 1.12
C LEU A 491 -22.91 43.90 -0.33
N GLU A 492 -23.08 43.04 -1.33
CA GLU A 492 -23.15 43.46 -2.75
C GLU A 492 -24.57 43.44 -3.37
N LYS A 493 -25.61 43.03 -2.62
CA LYS A 493 -26.95 42.84 -3.22
C LYS A 493 -28.01 43.91 -2.92
N ASN A 494 -27.87 44.73 -1.90
CA ASN A 494 -28.85 45.77 -1.59
C ASN A 494 -28.16 47.13 -1.42
N GLY A 495 -27.88 47.79 -2.54
CA GLY A 495 -27.54 49.21 -2.50
C GLY A 495 -28.80 50.03 -2.29
N HIS A 496 -29.26 50.21 -1.05
CA HIS A 496 -30.14 51.30 -0.62
C HIS A 496 -29.72 51.70 0.81
N ALA A 497 -29.28 52.95 0.96
CA ALA A 497 -29.03 53.56 2.26
C ALA A 497 -30.35 53.70 3.02
N ALA A 498 -30.40 53.18 4.25
CA ALA A 498 -31.40 53.54 5.23
C ALA A 498 -30.69 53.81 6.56
N GLU A 499 -30.65 55.08 6.94
CA GLU A 499 -30.25 55.56 8.25
C GLU A 499 -31.22 55.04 9.31
N GLY A 500 -30.67 54.60 10.46
CA GLY A 500 -31.42 54.42 11.69
C GLY A 500 -31.70 52.96 12.08
N MET A 501 -30.75 52.32 12.77
CA MET A 501 -31.12 51.39 13.84
C MET A 501 -30.00 51.23 14.87
N THR A 502 -30.38 51.46 16.11
CA THR A 502 -29.58 51.65 17.32
C THR A 502 -28.78 50.40 17.68
N ARG A 503 -27.48 50.58 17.99
CA ARG A 503 -26.61 49.56 18.60
C ARG A 503 -27.23 49.09 19.92
N ALA A 504 -27.73 47.85 19.96
CA ALA A 504 -28.03 47.19 21.23
C ALA A 504 -26.70 46.90 21.94
N GLN A 505 -26.48 47.54 23.09
CA GLN A 505 -25.38 47.20 23.99
C GLN A 505 -25.63 45.81 24.60
N PRO A 506 -24.60 44.97 24.75
CA PRO A 506 -24.74 43.73 25.51
C PRO A 506 -24.99 44.05 27.00
N PRO A 507 -25.73 43.21 27.72
CA PRO A 507 -26.06 43.45 29.12
C PRO A 507 -24.79 43.54 29.98
N PRO A 508 -24.67 44.54 30.87
CA PRO A 508 -23.51 44.67 31.75
C PRO A 508 -23.60 43.62 32.86
N GLY A 509 -22.75 42.61 32.80
CA GLY A 509 -22.66 41.56 33.83
C GLY A 509 -22.39 40.14 33.35
N ALA A 510 -22.38 39.88 32.05
CA ALA A 510 -21.90 38.60 31.53
C ALA A 510 -20.37 38.59 31.55
N LEU A 511 -19.79 37.95 32.56
CA LEU A 511 -18.39 37.53 32.53
C LEU A 511 -18.14 36.82 31.20
N PRO A 512 -17.07 37.17 30.46
CA PRO A 512 -16.69 36.40 29.28
C PRO A 512 -16.54 34.95 29.71
N PRO A 513 -17.08 33.97 28.95
CA PRO A 513 -16.79 32.58 29.25
C PRO A 513 -15.28 32.43 29.25
N GLN A 514 -14.72 32.08 30.41
CA GLN A 514 -13.34 31.63 30.50
C GLN A 514 -13.28 30.33 29.71
N ASP A 515 -12.91 30.44 28.44
CA ASP A 515 -12.53 29.32 27.59
C ASP A 515 -11.37 28.59 28.26
N LYS A 516 -11.72 27.51 28.97
CA LYS A 516 -10.75 26.53 29.47
C LYS A 516 -10.18 25.79 28.26
N GLY A 517 -9.07 26.31 27.77
CA GLY A 517 -7.96 25.60 27.15
C GLY A 517 -8.30 24.71 25.95
N ASP A 518 -8.25 25.29 24.73
CA ASP A 518 -7.67 24.64 23.53
C ASP A 518 -7.78 25.46 22.22
N SER A 519 -8.11 26.76 22.25
CA SER A 519 -8.01 27.60 21.05
C SER A 519 -6.56 28.09 20.85
N ARG A 520 -5.71 27.26 20.25
CA ARG A 520 -4.41 27.73 19.72
C ARG A 520 -4.67 28.83 18.68
N ALA A 521 -3.83 29.86 18.68
CA ALA A 521 -3.91 30.95 17.71
C ALA A 521 -3.73 30.44 16.27
N PRO A 522 -4.45 31.00 15.26
CA PRO A 522 -4.26 30.68 13.85
C PRO A 522 -2.80 30.76 13.39
N GLU A 523 -2.38 29.92 12.45
CA GLU A 523 -0.99 29.91 11.98
C GLU A 523 -0.63 31.11 11.08
N LEU A 524 -1.61 31.67 10.36
CA LEU A 524 -1.46 32.91 9.59
C LEU A 524 -2.55 33.91 10.00
N HIS A 525 -2.15 35.15 10.25
CA HIS A 525 -3.03 36.17 10.82
C HIS A 525 -3.09 37.43 9.97
N LYS A 526 -4.29 37.76 9.44
CA LYS A 526 -4.59 39.01 8.72
C LYS A 526 -3.51 39.40 7.70
N ILE A 527 -3.19 38.48 6.81
CA ILE A 527 -2.15 38.67 5.79
C ILE A 527 -2.68 39.54 4.66
N ASN A 528 -1.96 40.64 4.38
CA ASN A 528 -2.23 41.56 3.28
C ASN A 528 -1.06 41.54 2.28
N LEU A 529 -1.26 40.91 1.12
CA LEU A 529 -0.22 40.75 0.09
C LEU A 529 -0.80 40.99 -1.31
N VAL A 530 -0.09 41.77 -2.13
CA VAL A 530 -0.43 42.00 -3.55
C VAL A 530 0.86 41.83 -4.35
N VAL A 531 0.79 41.06 -5.44
CA VAL A 531 1.92 40.76 -6.34
C VAL A 531 1.46 40.96 -7.78
N SER A 532 2.27 41.68 -8.56
CA SER A 532 2.01 41.96 -9.98
C SER A 532 2.56 40.86 -10.89
N LYS A 533 2.05 40.75 -12.12
CA LYS A 533 2.61 39.79 -13.10
C LYS A 533 4.06 40.12 -13.43
N GLY A 534 4.91 39.09 -13.51
CA GLY A 534 6.31 39.20 -13.92
C GLY A 534 7.29 39.64 -12.83
N THR A 535 6.86 39.74 -11.57
CA THR A 535 7.73 40.13 -10.44
C THR A 535 8.28 38.92 -9.69
N VAL A 536 9.51 39.03 -9.20
CA VAL A 536 10.14 38.08 -8.28
C VAL A 536 9.94 38.55 -6.83
N LEU A 537 9.10 37.85 -6.08
CA LEU A 537 8.83 38.08 -4.67
C LEU A 537 9.69 37.19 -3.78
N GLY A 538 10.54 37.78 -2.95
CA GLY A 538 11.33 37.09 -1.93
C GLY A 538 10.60 37.02 -0.59
N VAL A 539 10.50 35.83 0.01
CA VAL A 539 9.92 35.62 1.34
C VAL A 539 11.00 35.15 2.32
N CYS A 540 11.19 35.90 3.40
CA CYS A 540 12.16 35.58 4.45
C CYS A 540 11.53 35.63 5.85
N GLY A 541 12.20 35.01 6.82
CA GLY A 541 11.73 34.94 8.21
C GLY A 541 12.37 33.77 8.98
N ASN A 542 12.26 33.80 10.31
CA ASN A 542 12.83 32.77 11.18
C ASN A 542 12.20 31.39 10.94
N THR A 543 12.87 30.32 11.36
CA THR A 543 12.30 28.96 11.26
C THR A 543 10.99 28.88 12.07
N GLY A 544 9.93 28.29 11.49
CA GLY A 544 8.61 28.22 12.12
C GLY A 544 7.72 29.47 12.00
N SER A 545 8.15 30.52 11.29
CA SER A 545 7.37 31.76 11.09
C SER A 545 6.11 31.65 10.22
N GLY A 546 5.87 30.50 9.56
CA GLY A 546 4.72 30.28 8.68
C GLY A 546 4.97 30.43 7.17
N LYS A 547 6.23 30.43 6.71
CA LYS A 547 6.58 30.62 5.28
C LYS A 547 5.97 29.55 4.36
N THR A 548 6.16 28.27 4.68
CA THR A 548 5.55 27.17 3.93
C THR A 548 4.03 27.19 4.06
N SER A 549 3.48 27.56 5.22
CA SER A 549 2.04 27.77 5.40
C SER A 549 1.49 28.83 4.45
N LEU A 550 2.23 29.92 4.18
CA LEU A 550 1.84 30.93 3.20
C LEU A 550 1.73 30.34 1.78
N LEU A 551 2.66 29.47 1.37
CA LEU A 551 2.57 28.78 0.08
C LEU A 551 1.39 27.81 0.03
N SER A 552 1.18 27.02 1.08
CA SER A 552 0.03 26.12 1.20
C SER A 552 -1.32 26.86 1.21
N ALA A 553 -1.36 28.10 1.73
CA ALA A 553 -2.52 28.97 1.61
C ALA A 553 -2.79 29.38 0.15
N ILE A 554 -1.76 29.69 -0.62
CA ILE A 554 -1.87 30.03 -2.06
C ILE A 554 -2.33 28.81 -2.86
N LEU A 555 -1.87 27.60 -2.51
CA LEU A 555 -2.29 26.33 -3.12
C LEU A 555 -3.74 25.94 -2.75
N GLY A 556 -4.30 26.56 -1.71
CA GLY A 556 -5.63 26.27 -1.21
C GLY A 556 -5.72 25.03 -0.33
N GLU A 557 -4.64 24.68 0.38
CA GLU A 557 -4.54 23.49 1.24
C GLU A 557 -4.96 23.74 2.69
N MET A 558 -4.89 25.00 3.15
CA MET A 558 -5.31 25.44 4.49
C MET A 558 -6.79 25.82 4.52
N HIS A 559 -7.38 26.01 5.71
CA HIS A 559 -8.72 26.56 5.85
C HIS A 559 -8.66 28.09 6.01
N LEU A 560 -9.38 28.81 5.14
CA LEU A 560 -9.59 30.25 5.29
C LEU A 560 -10.69 30.50 6.34
N LEU A 561 -10.36 31.24 7.39
CA LEU A 561 -11.29 31.65 8.45
C LEU A 561 -11.91 33.02 8.14
N GLU A 562 -11.06 33.99 7.78
CA GLU A 562 -11.44 35.37 7.46
C GLU A 562 -10.59 35.87 6.27
N GLY A 563 -11.11 36.83 5.51
CA GLY A 563 -10.43 37.48 4.38
C GLY A 563 -10.70 36.86 3.01
N SER A 564 -9.85 37.17 2.02
CA SER A 564 -9.94 36.62 0.66
C SER A 564 -8.55 36.29 0.09
N VAL A 565 -8.50 35.29 -0.80
CA VAL A 565 -7.28 34.87 -1.51
C VAL A 565 -7.60 34.74 -2.99
N GLY A 566 -6.85 35.43 -3.84
CA GLY A 566 -7.00 35.42 -5.29
C GLY A 566 -5.68 35.12 -6.00
N VAL A 567 -5.72 34.26 -7.02
CA VAL A 567 -4.57 33.85 -7.85
C VAL A 567 -4.94 33.96 -9.33
N ASN A 568 -4.00 34.39 -10.17
CA ASN A 568 -4.18 34.48 -11.62
C ASN A 568 -3.13 33.63 -12.35
N GLY A 569 -3.58 32.75 -13.26
CA GLY A 569 -2.72 31.94 -14.12
C GLY A 569 -2.42 30.53 -13.60
N SER A 570 -1.73 29.74 -14.42
CA SER A 570 -1.33 28.37 -14.08
C SER A 570 -0.13 28.35 -13.14
N LEU A 571 -0.14 27.45 -12.14
CA LEU A 571 0.88 27.37 -11.09
C LEU A 571 1.88 26.23 -11.35
N ALA A 572 3.13 26.45 -10.94
CA ALA A 572 4.14 25.41 -10.71
C ALA A 572 4.60 25.47 -9.25
N TYR A 573 4.81 24.30 -8.64
CA TYR A 573 5.21 24.20 -7.23
C TYR A 573 6.42 23.29 -7.09
N VAL A 574 7.42 23.77 -6.34
CA VAL A 574 8.59 23.01 -5.91
C VAL A 574 8.54 22.92 -4.38
N PRO A 575 8.17 21.76 -3.81
CA PRO A 575 8.12 21.59 -2.36
C PRO A 575 9.52 21.58 -1.74
N GLN A 576 9.59 21.95 -0.45
CA GLN A 576 10.81 21.90 0.34
C GLN A 576 11.41 20.49 0.36
N GLN A 577 10.56 19.47 0.61
CA GLN A 577 10.92 18.07 0.45
C GLN A 577 10.58 17.60 -0.97
N ALA A 578 11.61 17.35 -1.78
CA ALA A 578 11.44 16.99 -3.18
C ALA A 578 10.69 15.65 -3.35
N TRP A 579 9.57 15.70 -4.09
CA TRP A 579 8.75 14.54 -4.39
C TRP A 579 9.17 13.88 -5.72
N ILE A 580 9.57 12.61 -5.64
CA ILE A 580 10.02 11.80 -6.79
C ILE A 580 9.07 10.62 -6.98
N VAL A 581 8.62 10.44 -8.22
CA VAL A 581 7.74 9.35 -8.66
C VAL A 581 8.62 8.16 -9.06
N ARG A 582 8.11 6.94 -8.87
CA ARG A 582 8.76 5.73 -9.39
C ARG A 582 8.81 5.79 -10.92
N GLY A 583 9.98 5.61 -11.50
CA GLY A 583 10.21 5.66 -12.95
C GLY A 583 11.62 6.12 -13.29
N SER A 584 11.87 6.41 -14.56
CA SER A 584 13.13 7.03 -14.98
C SER A 584 13.21 8.51 -14.56
N ILE A 585 14.42 9.10 -14.58
CA ILE A 585 14.58 10.55 -14.36
C ILE A 585 13.82 11.33 -15.43
N ARG A 586 13.88 10.86 -16.68
CA ARG A 586 13.14 11.45 -17.79
C ARG A 586 11.64 11.48 -17.53
N GLU A 587 11.05 10.34 -17.15
CA GLU A 587 9.61 10.26 -16.80
C GLU A 587 9.25 11.19 -15.64
N ASN A 588 10.14 11.33 -14.65
CA ASN A 588 9.95 12.24 -13.53
C ASN A 588 9.96 13.72 -13.91
N ILE A 589 10.77 14.13 -14.89
CA ILE A 589 10.83 15.52 -15.37
C ILE A 589 9.63 15.79 -16.29
N LEU A 590 9.30 14.86 -17.18
CA LEU A 590 8.21 15.01 -18.14
C LEU A 590 6.83 14.96 -17.47
N MET A 591 6.64 14.11 -16.45
CA MET A 591 5.36 13.88 -15.78
C MET A 591 4.19 13.64 -16.76
N GLY A 592 4.43 12.80 -17.77
CA GLY A 592 3.44 12.47 -18.81
C GLY A 592 3.22 13.58 -19.86
N SER A 593 4.06 14.62 -19.88
CA SER A 593 4.09 15.61 -20.97
C SER A 593 4.87 15.09 -22.17
N GLN A 594 4.63 15.65 -23.35
CA GLN A 594 5.37 15.28 -24.57
C GLN A 594 6.87 15.57 -24.40
N TYR A 595 7.70 14.68 -24.94
CA TYR A 595 9.16 14.84 -24.91
C TYR A 595 9.61 15.77 -26.03
N ASP A 596 10.03 16.97 -25.67
CA ASP A 596 10.72 17.92 -26.54
C ASP A 596 12.21 17.92 -26.19
N GLN A 597 13.02 17.38 -27.09
CA GLN A 597 14.45 17.21 -26.87
C GLN A 597 15.18 18.54 -26.65
N ALA A 598 14.83 19.61 -27.39
CA ALA A 598 15.52 20.89 -27.28
C ALA A 598 15.22 21.55 -25.92
N ARG A 599 13.94 21.60 -25.55
CA ARG A 599 13.50 22.12 -24.26
C ARG A 599 14.03 21.29 -23.09
N TYR A 600 14.04 19.96 -23.22
CA TYR A 600 14.56 19.07 -22.19
C TYR A 600 16.06 19.30 -21.95
N LEU A 601 16.87 19.40 -23.01
CA LEU A 601 18.30 19.69 -22.90
C LEU A 601 18.57 21.08 -22.31
N GLN A 602 17.74 22.08 -22.65
CA GLN A 602 17.81 23.41 -22.07
C GLN A 602 17.52 23.38 -20.56
N VAL A 603 16.46 22.69 -20.14
CA VAL A 603 16.10 22.54 -18.72
C VAL A 603 17.22 21.83 -17.95
N LEU A 604 17.80 20.76 -18.50
CA LEU A 604 18.94 20.07 -17.89
C LEU A 604 20.16 20.98 -17.72
N HIS A 605 20.38 21.92 -18.64
CA HIS A 605 21.43 22.93 -18.54
C HIS A 605 21.12 23.98 -17.46
N CYS A 606 19.91 24.54 -17.45
CA CYS A 606 19.47 25.54 -16.47
C CYS A 606 19.52 25.01 -15.03
N CYS A 607 19.15 23.74 -14.82
CA CYS A 607 19.18 23.10 -13.51
C CYS A 607 20.54 22.47 -13.16
N SER A 608 21.57 22.60 -14.03
CA SER A 608 22.91 22.02 -13.84
C SER A 608 22.89 20.50 -13.55
N LEU A 609 22.05 19.74 -14.26
CA LEU A 609 21.88 18.29 -14.06
C LEU A 609 22.79 17.41 -14.95
N LYS A 610 23.42 17.98 -16.00
CA LYS A 610 24.22 17.20 -16.98
C LYS A 610 25.29 16.32 -16.33
N ARG A 611 26.08 16.88 -15.41
CA ARG A 611 27.14 16.14 -14.70
C ARG A 611 26.60 15.06 -13.76
N ASP A 612 25.41 15.25 -13.18
CA ASP A 612 24.80 14.23 -12.33
C ASP A 612 24.33 13.04 -13.16
N LEU A 613 23.80 13.28 -14.37
CA LEU A 613 23.39 12.23 -15.30
C LEU A 613 24.60 11.42 -15.80
N GLU A 614 25.75 12.04 -16.05
CA GLU A 614 26.99 11.35 -16.45
C GLU A 614 27.50 10.36 -15.39
N ILE A 615 27.21 10.61 -14.10
CA ILE A 615 27.60 9.72 -13.00
C ILE A 615 26.69 8.48 -12.92
N LEU A 616 25.47 8.56 -13.46
CA LEU A 616 24.50 7.48 -13.39
C LEU A 616 24.76 6.44 -14.51
N PRO A 617 24.60 5.14 -14.21
CA PRO A 617 24.97 4.07 -15.14
C PRO A 617 24.21 4.10 -16.47
N PHE A 618 22.98 4.65 -16.49
CA PHE A 618 22.14 4.76 -17.68
C PHE A 618 21.69 6.20 -17.97
N GLY A 619 22.42 7.19 -17.45
CA GLY A 619 22.03 8.59 -17.61
C GLY A 619 20.61 8.88 -17.11
N ASP A 620 19.80 9.51 -17.95
CA ASP A 620 18.43 9.92 -17.64
C ASP A 620 17.38 8.79 -17.68
N MET A 621 17.73 7.66 -18.28
CA MET A 621 16.90 6.44 -18.29
C MET A 621 17.08 5.58 -17.03
N THR A 622 17.96 5.97 -16.13
CA THR A 622 18.18 5.27 -14.85
C THR A 622 16.89 5.24 -14.03
N GLU A 623 16.41 4.03 -13.70
CA GLU A 623 15.24 3.86 -12.84
C GLU A 623 15.54 4.31 -11.42
N ILE A 624 14.71 5.24 -10.91
CA ILE A 624 14.76 5.70 -9.54
C ILE A 624 13.78 4.88 -8.70
N GLY A 625 14.27 4.33 -7.59
CA GLY A 625 13.45 3.63 -6.59
C GLY A 625 12.47 4.57 -5.88
N GLU A 626 11.53 3.99 -5.11
CA GLU A 626 10.54 4.75 -4.33
C GLU A 626 11.23 5.78 -3.41
N GLN A 627 10.71 7.01 -3.38
CA GLN A 627 11.27 8.17 -2.66
C GLN A 627 12.71 8.58 -3.06
N GLY A 628 13.27 7.96 -4.10
CA GLY A 628 14.59 8.29 -4.65
C GLY A 628 15.75 8.10 -3.67
N ILE A 629 15.73 7.08 -2.83
CA ILE A 629 16.76 6.80 -1.80
C ILE A 629 18.20 6.88 -2.35
N ASN A 630 18.40 6.55 -3.63
CA ASN A 630 19.70 6.56 -4.29
C ASN A 630 20.23 7.95 -4.70
N LEU A 631 19.43 9.00 -4.57
CA LEU A 631 19.78 10.38 -4.96
C LEU A 631 20.08 11.23 -3.72
N SER A 632 21.04 12.16 -3.84
CA SER A 632 21.28 13.15 -2.79
C SER A 632 20.15 14.17 -2.69
N GLY A 633 19.98 14.83 -1.53
CA GLY A 633 18.98 15.88 -1.34
C GLY A 633 19.02 16.94 -2.44
N GLY A 634 20.19 17.49 -2.73
CA GLY A 634 20.38 18.46 -3.82
C GLY A 634 20.12 17.92 -5.23
N GLN A 635 20.26 16.61 -5.49
CA GLN A 635 19.85 16.01 -6.76
C GLN A 635 18.33 15.91 -6.86
N LYS A 636 17.65 15.44 -5.79
CA LYS A 636 16.18 15.36 -5.75
C LYS A 636 15.55 16.74 -5.97
N GLN A 637 16.09 17.75 -5.30
CA GLN A 637 15.60 19.13 -5.38
C GLN A 637 15.75 19.71 -6.79
N ARG A 638 16.89 19.44 -7.46
CA ARG A 638 17.11 19.86 -8.86
C ARG A 638 16.21 19.14 -9.86
N ILE A 639 15.90 17.86 -9.66
CA ILE A 639 14.94 17.13 -10.50
C ILE A 639 13.52 17.71 -10.31
N SER A 640 13.13 18.02 -9.08
CA SER A 640 11.86 18.69 -8.77
C SER A 640 11.77 20.07 -9.43
N LEU A 641 12.85 20.85 -9.39
CA LEU A 641 12.95 22.13 -10.08
C LEU A 641 12.89 21.98 -11.61
N ALA A 642 13.61 21.00 -12.17
CA ALA A 642 13.58 20.70 -13.60
C ALA A 642 12.16 20.34 -14.08
N ARG A 643 11.40 19.58 -13.28
CA ARG A 643 9.98 19.30 -13.54
C ARG A 643 9.14 20.57 -13.62
N ALA A 644 9.30 21.49 -12.66
CA ALA A 644 8.56 22.75 -12.64
C ALA A 644 8.89 23.65 -13.85
N VAL A 645 10.17 23.76 -14.21
CA VAL A 645 10.63 24.57 -15.35
C VAL A 645 10.19 23.95 -16.67
N TYR A 646 10.26 22.62 -16.79
CA TYR A 646 9.82 21.92 -17.99
C TYR A 646 8.33 22.12 -18.27
N PHE A 647 7.49 22.31 -17.24
CA PHE A 647 6.06 22.53 -17.41
C PHE A 647 5.66 23.95 -17.86
N ASP A 648 6.58 24.93 -17.82
CA ASP A 648 6.39 26.35 -18.20
C ASP A 648 5.04 26.97 -17.79
N ARG A 649 4.95 27.38 -16.52
CA ARG A 649 3.74 27.95 -15.92
C ARG A 649 3.84 29.47 -15.78
N GLU A 650 2.78 30.15 -15.37
CA GLU A 650 2.79 31.62 -15.20
C GLU A 650 3.31 32.04 -13.82
N LEU A 651 2.97 31.27 -12.79
CA LEU A 651 3.32 31.52 -11.39
C LEU A 651 4.13 30.35 -10.82
N TYR A 652 5.33 30.64 -10.34
CA TYR A 652 6.22 29.66 -9.71
C TYR A 652 6.27 29.86 -8.20
N LEU A 653 5.90 28.81 -7.45
CA LEU A 653 6.04 28.75 -6.00
C LEU A 653 7.24 27.88 -5.66
N LEU A 654 8.31 28.50 -5.17
CA LEU A 654 9.58 27.85 -4.88
C LEU A 654 9.81 27.83 -3.37
N ASP A 655 9.66 26.66 -2.75
CA ASP A 655 9.86 26.48 -1.30
C ASP A 655 11.30 26.05 -0.99
N ASP A 656 12.17 27.03 -0.76
CA ASP A 656 13.59 26.90 -0.45
C ASP A 656 14.38 25.92 -1.34
N PRO A 657 14.29 26.04 -2.69
CA PRO A 657 14.87 25.09 -3.65
C PRO A 657 16.41 25.05 -3.66
N LEU A 658 17.06 26.01 -3.00
CA LEU A 658 18.52 26.20 -3.00
C LEU A 658 19.21 25.71 -1.73
N SER A 659 18.47 25.17 -0.75
CA SER A 659 18.99 24.80 0.56
C SER A 659 19.94 23.60 0.55
N ALA A 660 19.62 22.56 -0.24
CA ALA A 660 20.41 21.33 -0.30
C ALA A 660 21.45 21.31 -1.45
N VAL A 661 21.65 22.43 -2.15
CA VAL A 661 22.62 22.56 -3.24
C VAL A 661 23.81 23.42 -2.82
N ASP A 662 24.98 23.12 -3.39
CA ASP A 662 26.19 23.90 -3.16
C ASP A 662 26.10 25.31 -3.77
N MET A 663 26.84 26.26 -3.19
CA MET A 663 26.81 27.69 -3.56
C MET A 663 26.98 27.93 -5.07
N HIS A 664 27.93 27.23 -5.71
CA HIS A 664 28.18 27.38 -7.14
C HIS A 664 26.98 26.92 -7.98
N VAL A 665 26.44 25.73 -7.68
CA VAL A 665 25.24 25.23 -8.35
C VAL A 665 24.03 26.13 -8.05
N GLY A 666 23.91 26.62 -6.81
CA GLY A 666 22.87 27.57 -6.41
C GLY A 666 22.93 28.87 -7.20
N LYS A 667 24.12 29.45 -7.38
CA LYS A 667 24.35 30.65 -8.21
C LYS A 667 24.00 30.40 -9.67
N HIS A 668 24.44 29.28 -10.24
CA HIS A 668 24.10 28.87 -11.61
C HIS A 668 22.59 28.73 -11.79
N ILE A 669 21.89 28.06 -10.87
CA ILE A 669 20.43 27.93 -10.90
C ILE A 669 19.77 29.31 -10.78
N PHE A 670 20.25 30.18 -9.90
CA PHE A 670 19.67 31.50 -9.74
C PHE A 670 19.82 32.37 -11.01
N GLU A 671 20.99 32.36 -11.63
CA GLU A 671 21.29 33.14 -12.85
C GLU A 671 20.65 32.54 -14.11
N GLU A 672 20.85 31.24 -14.37
CA GLU A 672 20.37 30.59 -15.60
C GLU A 672 18.91 30.18 -15.53
N CYS A 673 18.41 29.77 -14.35
CA CYS A 673 17.02 29.34 -14.20
C CYS A 673 16.11 30.49 -13.77
N ILE A 674 16.36 31.10 -12.61
CA ILE A 674 15.44 32.08 -12.02
C ILE A 674 15.47 33.42 -12.76
N LYS A 675 16.67 33.97 -13.07
CA LYS A 675 16.79 35.24 -13.80
C LYS A 675 16.55 35.12 -15.31
N LYS A 676 17.09 34.07 -15.96
CA LYS A 676 17.00 33.90 -17.42
C LYS A 676 15.81 33.08 -17.86
N ALA A 677 15.72 31.79 -17.48
CA ALA A 677 14.66 30.91 -17.98
C ALA A 677 13.25 31.31 -17.52
N LEU A 678 13.09 31.84 -16.31
CA LEU A 678 11.81 32.31 -15.75
C LEU A 678 11.56 33.81 -15.97
N ARG A 679 12.29 34.46 -16.88
CA ARG A 679 12.15 35.89 -17.15
C ARG A 679 10.74 36.23 -17.62
N GLY A 680 10.11 37.21 -16.96
CA GLY A 680 8.74 37.65 -17.28
C GLY A 680 7.63 36.81 -16.65
N LYS A 681 7.97 35.74 -15.91
CA LYS A 681 7.02 34.96 -15.10
C LYS A 681 6.98 35.50 -13.67
N THR A 682 5.90 35.26 -12.95
CA THR A 682 5.84 35.61 -11.52
C THR A 682 6.49 34.50 -10.70
N VAL A 683 7.43 34.85 -9.82
CA VAL A 683 8.14 33.88 -8.98
C VAL A 683 8.00 34.26 -7.52
N VAL A 684 7.49 33.37 -6.68
CA VAL A 684 7.49 33.49 -5.21
C VAL A 684 8.60 32.58 -4.69
N LEU A 685 9.71 33.18 -4.29
CA LEU A 685 10.89 32.50 -3.76
C LEU A 685 10.90 32.60 -2.24
N VAL A 686 10.56 31.49 -1.58
CA VAL A 686 10.86 31.33 -0.16
C VAL A 686 12.31 30.87 -0.07
N THR A 687 13.15 31.58 0.67
CA THR A 687 14.51 31.11 0.92
C THR A 687 15.06 31.59 2.26
N HIS A 688 15.87 30.73 2.87
CA HIS A 688 16.67 31.10 4.03
C HIS A 688 18.00 31.78 3.66
N GLN A 689 18.39 31.73 2.37
CA GLN A 689 19.64 32.33 1.89
C GLN A 689 19.42 33.80 1.51
N LEU A 690 19.73 34.71 2.44
CA LEU A 690 19.46 36.15 2.32
C LEU A 690 20.16 36.82 1.13
N GLN A 691 21.28 36.27 0.65
CA GLN A 691 22.06 36.80 -0.48
C GLN A 691 21.29 36.91 -1.79
N TYR A 692 20.28 36.06 -2.02
CA TYR A 692 19.48 36.09 -3.24
C TYR A 692 18.32 37.09 -3.17
N LEU A 693 17.98 37.57 -1.97
CA LEU A 693 16.88 38.52 -1.78
C LEU A 693 17.20 39.90 -2.36
N GLU A 694 18.48 40.27 -2.47
CA GLU A 694 18.91 41.54 -3.09
C GLU A 694 18.41 41.69 -4.53
N PHE A 695 18.28 40.56 -5.26
CA PHE A 695 17.85 40.54 -6.66
C PHE A 695 16.34 40.36 -6.83
N CYS A 696 15.57 40.31 -5.74
CA CYS A 696 14.12 40.23 -5.80
C CYS A 696 13.53 41.62 -5.97
N ASP A 697 12.51 41.75 -6.82
CA ASP A 697 11.82 43.02 -7.06
C ASP A 697 11.09 43.50 -5.79
N GLN A 698 10.61 42.56 -4.98
CA GLN A 698 9.89 42.83 -3.74
C GLN A 698 10.23 41.78 -2.68
N ILE A 699 10.34 42.20 -1.42
CA ILE A 699 10.65 41.32 -0.29
C ILE A 699 9.60 41.45 0.81
N ILE A 700 9.27 40.33 1.45
CA ILE A 700 8.42 40.26 2.65
C ILE A 700 9.11 39.49 3.78
N LEU A 701 9.10 40.09 4.97
CA LEU A 701 9.56 39.48 6.22
C LEU A 701 8.36 38.95 7.02
N LEU A 702 8.32 37.64 7.21
CA LEU A 702 7.29 36.93 7.99
C LEU A 702 7.80 36.60 9.39
N GLU A 703 7.04 36.94 10.42
CA GLU A 703 7.35 36.67 11.83
C GLU A 703 6.05 36.30 12.56
N ASP A 704 6.04 35.16 13.26
CA ASP A 704 4.88 34.63 13.99
C ASP A 704 3.55 34.66 13.19
N GLY A 705 3.60 34.27 11.91
CA GLY A 705 2.42 34.21 11.04
C GLY A 705 1.90 35.57 10.54
N LYS A 706 2.67 36.66 10.72
CA LYS A 706 2.32 38.03 10.29
C LYS A 706 3.40 38.64 9.39
N ILE A 707 2.99 39.50 8.46
CA ILE A 707 3.92 40.31 7.66
C ILE A 707 4.37 41.50 8.50
N ARG A 708 5.66 41.54 8.85
CA ARG A 708 6.29 42.63 9.63
C ARG A 708 6.74 43.79 8.75
N GLU A 709 7.46 43.46 7.69
CA GLU A 709 8.09 44.43 6.78
C GLU A 709 7.87 43.99 5.33
N LYS A 710 7.67 44.98 4.45
CA LYS A 710 7.46 44.83 3.00
C LYS A 710 8.14 45.99 2.27
N GLY A 711 8.88 45.70 1.20
CA GLY A 711 9.52 46.73 0.38
C GLY A 711 10.62 46.19 -0.54
N ILE A 712 11.34 47.11 -1.18
CA ILE A 712 12.53 46.79 -1.99
C ILE A 712 13.75 46.69 -1.07
N HIS A 713 14.75 45.89 -1.46
CA HIS A 713 15.97 45.67 -0.68
C HIS A 713 16.62 46.98 -0.18
N SER A 714 16.81 47.96 -1.07
CA SER A 714 17.42 49.25 -0.73
C SER A 714 16.60 50.05 0.29
N GLU A 715 15.28 50.01 0.20
CA GLU A 715 14.37 50.71 1.13
C GLU A 715 14.38 50.06 2.52
N LEU A 716 14.35 48.73 2.57
CA LEU A 716 14.34 47.98 3.83
C LEU A 716 15.66 48.15 4.59
N ILE A 717 16.79 48.22 3.87
CA ILE A 717 18.09 48.53 4.48
C ILE A 717 18.12 49.94 5.05
N GLN A 718 17.60 50.94 4.33
CA GLN A 718 17.53 52.33 4.80
C GLN A 718 16.64 52.50 6.04
N LYS A 719 15.53 51.74 6.12
CA LYS A 719 14.62 51.74 7.28
C LYS A 719 15.28 51.24 8.57
N LYS A 720 16.46 50.59 8.51
CA LYS A 720 17.17 50.00 9.66
C LYS A 720 16.27 49.11 10.54
N GLY A 721 15.27 48.48 9.93
CA GLY A 721 14.33 47.58 10.59
C GLY A 721 14.93 46.22 10.93
N ARG A 722 14.08 45.25 11.26
CA ARG A 722 14.47 43.87 11.56
C ARG A 722 15.15 43.20 10.36
N TYR A 723 14.70 43.49 9.13
CA TYR A 723 15.35 43.00 7.92
C TYR A 723 16.78 43.54 7.76
N ALA A 724 16.99 44.83 7.99
CA ALA A 724 18.33 45.44 7.93
C ALA A 724 19.26 44.87 9.00
N GLN A 725 18.74 44.57 10.21
CA GLN A 725 19.51 43.89 11.26
C GLN A 725 19.93 42.47 10.85
N LEU A 726 19.04 41.71 10.20
CA LEU A 726 19.35 40.37 9.68
C LEU A 726 20.48 40.43 8.62
N ILE A 727 20.46 41.42 7.73
CA ILE A 727 21.49 41.61 6.70
C ILE A 727 22.81 42.18 7.26
N GLN A 728 22.75 43.11 8.21
CA GLN A 728 23.95 43.66 8.84
C GLN A 728 24.69 42.59 9.66
N LYS A 729 23.96 41.69 10.32
CA LYS A 729 24.56 40.52 10.99
C LYS A 729 25.27 39.58 10.00
N MET A 730 24.81 39.50 8.75
CA MET A 730 25.50 38.76 7.68
C MET A 730 26.81 39.43 7.27
N HIS A 731 26.78 40.73 6.98
CA HIS A 731 27.95 41.48 6.51
C HIS A 731 28.99 41.73 7.62
N GLY A 732 28.57 41.90 8.87
CA GLY A 732 29.44 42.22 10.01
C GLY A 732 30.44 41.13 10.41
N LYS A 733 30.33 39.92 9.86
CA LYS A 733 31.32 38.83 10.07
C LYS A 733 32.35 38.71 8.94
N ALA A 734 32.15 39.35 7.79
CA ALA A 734 33.08 39.27 6.65
C ALA A 734 34.18 40.36 6.69
N THR A 735 33.97 41.45 7.43
CA THR A 735 34.80 42.68 7.35
C THR A 735 35.86 42.85 8.45
N GLN A 736 36.33 41.75 9.07
CA GLN A 736 37.41 41.79 10.08
C GLN A 736 38.74 41.12 9.65
N GLY A 737 38.93 40.91 8.34
CA GLY A 737 40.23 40.56 7.79
C GLY A 737 40.44 41.22 6.44
N VAL A 738 41.58 41.88 6.27
CA VAL A 738 42.09 42.58 5.06
C VAL A 738 41.90 44.10 5.08
N LEU A 739 42.85 44.76 5.75
CA LEU A 739 43.40 46.05 5.33
C LEU A 739 44.80 45.77 4.74
N GLN A 740 45.09 46.46 3.63
CA GLN A 740 46.34 46.55 2.86
C GLN A 740 46.57 45.52 1.73
N GLY A 741 46.59 46.04 0.50
CA GLY A 741 47.12 45.37 -0.69
C GLY A 741 46.54 45.96 -1.96
N GLY A 742 47.28 46.85 -2.63
CA GLY A 742 46.84 47.67 -3.75
C GLY A 742 46.67 46.96 -5.10
N ALA A 743 46.02 47.68 -6.00
CA ALA A 743 45.68 47.30 -7.36
C ALA A 743 46.92 46.99 -8.24
N LYS A 744 46.80 45.92 -9.06
CA LYS A 744 47.42 45.82 -10.39
C LYS A 744 46.56 44.94 -11.30
N ALA A 745 46.31 45.45 -12.51
CA ALA A 745 45.77 44.73 -13.65
C ALA A 745 46.89 43.98 -14.39
N ALA A 746 46.61 42.76 -14.86
CA ALA A 746 47.31 42.01 -15.93
C ALA A 746 46.52 40.70 -16.19
N GLU A 747 45.85 40.59 -17.33
CA GLU A 747 46.23 39.80 -18.53
C GLU A 747 45.89 38.30 -18.45
N GLU A 748 45.04 37.88 -19.39
CA GLU A 748 44.65 36.50 -19.68
C GLU A 748 45.83 35.67 -20.23
N PRO A 749 45.98 34.38 -19.88
CA PRO A 749 46.76 33.45 -20.67
C PRO A 749 45.89 32.72 -21.69
N GLN A 750 46.36 32.79 -22.94
CA GLN A 750 45.86 32.11 -24.12
C GLN A 750 45.79 30.58 -23.96
N VAL A 751 44.74 30.01 -24.54
CA VAL A 751 44.48 28.58 -24.68
C VAL A 751 45.50 27.96 -25.63
N GLY A 752 46.35 27.07 -25.09
CA GLY A 752 47.20 26.17 -25.87
C GLY A 752 46.43 24.93 -26.32
N SER A 753 46.33 24.78 -27.64
CA SER A 753 45.79 23.61 -28.33
C SER A 753 46.67 22.38 -28.16
N GLN A 754 46.12 21.24 -27.74
CA GLN A 754 46.72 19.92 -27.97
C GLN A 754 45.67 18.83 -28.29
N ALA A 755 45.75 18.39 -29.54
CA ALA A 755 45.55 17.06 -30.11
C ALA A 755 44.16 16.37 -30.02
N LEU A 756 43.51 16.34 -31.19
CA LEU A 756 42.52 15.32 -31.59
C LEU A 756 43.14 13.92 -31.57
N ILE A 757 42.40 12.95 -31.01
CA ILE A 757 42.53 11.52 -31.29
C ILE A 757 41.15 11.06 -31.78
N PRO A 758 41.04 10.19 -32.81
CA PRO A 758 39.80 9.98 -33.55
C PRO A 758 38.76 9.20 -32.73
N CYS A 759 37.48 9.56 -32.89
CA CYS A 759 36.35 8.74 -32.46
C CYS A 759 36.39 7.41 -33.20
N GLN A 760 36.38 6.32 -32.43
CA GLN A 760 36.05 4.99 -32.92
C GLN A 760 34.67 4.67 -32.35
N GLU A 761 33.66 4.65 -33.23
CA GLU A 761 32.32 4.16 -32.93
C GLU A 761 32.40 2.66 -32.64
N GLU A 762 32.30 2.27 -31.38
CA GLU A 762 31.88 0.92 -31.04
C GLU A 762 30.35 0.88 -31.02
N LEU A 763 29.79 0.16 -32.00
CA LEU A 763 28.39 -0.29 -31.96
C LEU A 763 28.17 -1.06 -30.66
N LEU A 764 27.39 -0.47 -29.75
CA LEU A 764 26.89 -1.15 -28.57
C LEU A 764 25.85 -2.18 -28.99
N ASN A 765 26.16 -3.45 -28.74
CA ASN A 765 25.18 -4.54 -28.71
C ASN A 765 24.05 -4.19 -27.74
N GLU A 766 22.81 -4.10 -28.24
CA GLU A 766 21.60 -3.78 -27.47
C GLU A 766 21.21 -4.87 -26.45
N ASP A 767 21.88 -6.03 -26.44
CA ASP A 767 21.48 -7.19 -25.61
C ASP A 767 22.17 -7.27 -24.23
N ALA A 768 23.13 -6.40 -23.90
CA ALA A 768 23.76 -6.37 -22.57
C ALA A 768 23.01 -5.50 -21.53
N GLY A 769 21.87 -4.89 -21.92
CA GLY A 769 21.18 -3.85 -21.16
C GLY A 769 20.32 -4.31 -19.96
N LEU A 770 20.16 -5.61 -19.71
CA LEU A 770 19.20 -6.10 -18.70
C LEU A 770 19.77 -6.45 -17.31
N GLU A 771 21.09 -6.65 -17.16
CA GLU A 771 21.66 -7.19 -15.90
C GLU A 771 21.89 -6.17 -14.77
N ASN A 772 21.86 -4.85 -15.05
CA ASN A 772 22.20 -3.79 -14.09
C ASN A 772 20.98 -2.97 -13.57
N GLN A 773 19.76 -3.50 -13.66
CA GLN A 773 18.57 -2.83 -13.10
C GLN A 773 18.64 -2.71 -11.56
N LEU A 774 18.42 -1.48 -11.06
CA LEU A 774 18.50 -1.11 -9.63
C LEU A 774 17.46 -1.83 -8.76
N THR A 775 16.29 -2.14 -9.33
CA THR A 775 15.34 -3.07 -8.72
C THR A 775 15.37 -4.38 -9.48
N LYS A 776 15.86 -5.45 -8.85
CA LYS A 776 15.64 -6.80 -9.39
C LYS A 776 14.13 -7.04 -9.43
N LYS A 777 13.61 -7.21 -10.64
CA LYS A 777 12.32 -7.90 -10.82
C LYS A 777 12.55 -9.34 -10.35
N GLU A 778 11.62 -9.82 -9.54
CA GLU A 778 11.68 -11.19 -9.03
C GLU A 778 11.76 -12.15 -10.22
N GLU A 779 12.83 -12.93 -10.27
CA GLU A 779 12.91 -14.07 -11.19
C GLU A 779 12.25 -15.27 -10.51
N MET A 780 11.39 -15.95 -11.28
CA MET A 780 10.74 -17.18 -10.86
C MET A 780 11.79 -18.26 -10.59
N GLU A 781 11.99 -18.66 -9.32
CA GLU A 781 12.59 -19.97 -9.07
C GLU A 781 11.59 -21.07 -9.44
N GLU A 782 12.02 -21.95 -10.34
CA GLU A 782 11.17 -22.96 -10.97
C GLU A 782 11.38 -24.34 -10.37
N GLY A 783 10.34 -24.89 -9.73
CA GLY A 783 10.29 -26.30 -9.41
C GLY A 783 9.23 -26.64 -8.36
N SER A 784 8.75 -27.87 -8.39
CA SER A 784 8.12 -28.48 -7.21
C SER A 784 9.17 -28.67 -6.12
N LEU A 785 8.77 -28.61 -4.84
CA LEU A 785 9.60 -28.98 -3.68
C LEU A 785 10.41 -30.25 -3.99
N LYS A 786 11.74 -30.12 -4.02
CA LYS A 786 12.64 -31.24 -4.35
C LYS A 786 12.55 -32.29 -3.24
N TRP A 787 12.47 -33.57 -3.59
CA TRP A 787 12.41 -34.72 -2.65
C TRP A 787 13.51 -34.71 -1.58
N ARG A 788 14.67 -34.10 -1.88
CA ARG A 788 15.76 -33.86 -0.92
C ARG A 788 15.34 -33.06 0.32
N VAL A 789 14.35 -32.17 0.21
CA VAL A 789 13.82 -31.38 1.33
C VAL A 789 13.04 -32.28 2.30
N TYR A 790 12.19 -33.19 1.78
CA TYR A 790 11.49 -34.18 2.59
C TYR A 790 12.44 -35.20 3.21
N HIS A 791 13.51 -35.59 2.51
CA HIS A 791 14.53 -36.49 3.02
C HIS A 791 15.32 -35.87 4.19
N HIS A 792 15.75 -34.61 4.07
CA HIS A 792 16.39 -33.89 5.17
C HIS A 792 15.43 -33.61 6.32
N TYR A 793 14.14 -33.42 6.05
CA TYR A 793 13.11 -33.29 7.08
C TYR A 793 12.95 -34.59 7.89
N ILE A 794 12.94 -35.75 7.23
CA ILE A 794 12.83 -37.06 7.90
C ILE A 794 14.13 -37.42 8.64
N GLN A 795 15.30 -37.03 8.12
CA GLN A 795 16.57 -37.20 8.83
C GLN A 795 16.72 -36.26 10.03
N ALA A 796 16.29 -34.99 9.93
CA ALA A 796 16.31 -34.04 11.03
C ALA A 796 15.27 -34.36 12.13
N ALA A 797 14.18 -35.05 11.77
CA ALA A 797 13.17 -35.56 12.71
C ALA A 797 13.55 -36.90 13.39
N GLY A 798 14.80 -37.36 13.23
CA GLY A 798 15.33 -38.54 13.93
C GLY A 798 15.22 -39.87 13.16
N GLY A 799 14.91 -39.84 11.85
CA GLY A 799 14.91 -41.00 10.96
C GLY A 799 13.54 -41.66 10.76
N TYR A 800 13.46 -42.55 9.76
CA TYR A 800 12.21 -43.14 9.26
C TYR A 800 11.43 -43.96 10.30
N LEU A 801 12.11 -44.51 11.31
CA LEU A 801 11.50 -45.31 12.38
C LEU A 801 10.64 -44.44 13.33
N ILE A 802 11.12 -43.24 13.67
CA ILE A 802 10.39 -42.24 14.47
C ILE A 802 9.21 -41.67 13.66
N SER A 803 9.36 -41.54 12.34
CA SER A 803 8.28 -41.10 11.45
C SER A 803 7.12 -42.11 11.33
N ALA A 804 7.41 -43.41 11.42
CA ALA A 804 6.39 -44.46 11.49
C ALA A 804 5.65 -44.46 12.84
N LEU A 805 6.36 -44.14 13.93
CA LEU A 805 5.75 -43.90 15.25
C LEU A 805 4.85 -42.63 15.25
N VAL A 806 5.20 -41.62 14.46
CA VAL A 806 4.40 -40.39 14.25
C VAL A 806 3.06 -40.68 13.54
N ILE A 807 3.01 -41.70 12.69
CA ILE A 807 1.75 -42.17 12.06
C ILE A 807 0.84 -42.86 13.09
N LEU A 808 1.41 -43.52 14.11
CA LEU A 808 0.65 -44.05 15.25
C LEU A 808 0.16 -42.91 16.19
N ILE A 809 0.96 -41.85 16.31
CA ILE A 809 0.61 -40.57 16.96
C ILE A 809 -0.46 -39.80 16.15
N MET A 810 -0.82 -40.21 14.93
CA MET A 810 -2.04 -39.68 14.29
C MET A 810 -3.32 -40.06 15.05
N LEU A 811 -3.31 -41.00 16.00
CA LEU A 811 -4.41 -41.15 16.98
C LEU A 811 -4.37 -40.11 18.11
N VAL A 812 -3.22 -39.46 18.33
CA VAL A 812 -2.99 -38.30 19.21
C VAL A 812 -3.40 -36.99 18.52
N ILE A 813 -4.07 -37.05 17.36
CA ILE A 813 -4.58 -35.92 16.55
C ILE A 813 -5.37 -34.86 17.34
N VAL A 814 -5.97 -35.21 18.49
CA VAL A 814 -6.65 -34.24 19.39
C VAL A 814 -5.66 -33.32 20.14
N PHE A 815 -4.41 -33.75 20.35
CA PHE A 815 -3.32 -32.97 20.96
C PHE A 815 -2.56 -32.11 19.92
N LEU A 816 -2.59 -32.50 18.64
CA LEU A 816 -1.90 -31.83 17.53
C LEU A 816 -2.53 -30.48 17.11
N THR A 817 -3.81 -30.26 17.40
CA THR A 817 -4.47 -28.96 17.17
C THR A 817 -3.87 -27.84 18.04
N MET A 818 -3.35 -28.16 19.23
CA MET A 818 -2.64 -27.19 20.09
C MET A 818 -1.13 -27.10 19.77
N PHE A 819 -0.50 -28.19 19.32
CA PHE A 819 0.93 -28.22 18.96
C PHE A 819 1.24 -27.36 17.72
N ASN A 820 0.35 -27.31 16.72
CA ASN A 820 0.54 -26.50 15.52
C ASN A 820 0.70 -25.01 15.86
N PHE A 821 -0.11 -24.49 16.79
CA PHE A 821 -0.01 -23.12 17.27
C PHE A 821 1.27 -22.87 18.07
N TRP A 822 1.71 -23.84 18.88
CA TRP A 822 2.94 -23.70 19.65
C TRP A 822 4.20 -23.74 18.77
N TRP A 823 4.28 -24.69 17.82
CA TRP A 823 5.42 -24.88 16.91
C TRP A 823 5.62 -23.70 15.96
N LEU A 824 4.54 -23.23 15.31
CA LEU A 824 4.61 -22.06 14.43
C LEU A 824 5.10 -20.83 15.20
N SER A 825 4.68 -20.72 16.46
CA SER A 825 5.07 -19.62 17.33
C SER A 825 6.49 -19.71 17.87
N TYR A 826 7.02 -20.92 18.07
CA TYR A 826 8.43 -21.15 18.38
C TYR A 826 9.33 -20.86 17.17
N TRP A 827 8.89 -21.25 15.97
CA TRP A 827 9.60 -21.01 14.72
C TRP A 827 9.70 -19.51 14.38
N LEU A 828 8.62 -18.75 14.59
CA LEU A 828 8.63 -17.29 14.42
C LEU A 828 9.58 -16.56 15.39
N GLU A 829 9.81 -17.09 16.59
CA GLU A 829 10.80 -16.54 17.54
C GLU A 829 12.25 -16.74 17.07
N GLN A 830 12.52 -17.78 16.28
CA GLN A 830 13.82 -18.04 15.66
C GLN A 830 14.09 -17.14 14.43
N GLY A 831 13.05 -16.52 13.84
CA GLY A 831 13.12 -15.70 12.62
C GLY A 831 13.58 -14.25 12.78
N SER A 832 14.09 -13.84 13.94
CA SER A 832 14.44 -12.44 14.27
C SER A 832 15.58 -11.79 13.46
N GLY A 833 16.04 -12.43 12.38
CA GLY A 833 17.20 -12.04 11.59
C GLY A 833 17.04 -10.76 10.75
N VAL A 834 15.82 -10.26 10.52
CA VAL A 834 15.60 -9.13 9.59
C VAL A 834 16.19 -7.81 10.13
N SER A 835 16.35 -7.66 11.45
CA SER A 835 17.00 -6.48 12.02
C SER A 835 18.52 -6.43 11.76
N ARG A 836 19.14 -7.51 11.26
CA ARG A 836 20.60 -7.67 11.18
C ARG A 836 21.15 -7.63 9.76
N CYS A 837 20.36 -7.26 8.75
CA CYS A 837 20.80 -7.23 7.35
C CYS A 837 21.57 -5.91 7.05
N PRO A 838 22.61 -5.89 6.19
CA PRO A 838 23.40 -4.69 5.87
C PRO A 838 22.59 -3.62 5.10
N MET A 839 23.09 -2.38 5.03
CA MET A 839 22.40 -1.27 4.33
C MET A 839 22.12 -1.57 2.85
N SER A 840 23.01 -2.30 2.17
CA SER A 840 22.84 -2.68 0.76
C SER A 840 21.57 -3.51 0.49
N PHE A 841 21.08 -4.26 1.49
CA PHE A 841 19.82 -4.99 1.39
C PHE A 841 18.60 -4.05 1.37
N PHE A 842 18.60 -3.03 2.24
CA PHE A 842 17.52 -2.04 2.32
C PHE A 842 17.49 -1.10 1.11
N ASP A 843 18.64 -0.80 0.51
CA ASP A 843 18.71 0.04 -0.69
C ASP A 843 18.25 -0.70 -1.97
N THR A 844 18.31 -2.04 -1.98
CA THR A 844 17.95 -2.87 -3.15
C THR A 844 16.52 -3.43 -3.08
N THR A 845 15.99 -3.61 -1.87
CA THR A 845 14.66 -4.17 -1.64
C THR A 845 13.66 -3.05 -1.36
N PRO A 846 12.63 -2.83 -2.21
CA PRO A 846 11.64 -1.78 -1.97
C PRO A 846 10.95 -1.94 -0.62
N THR A 847 10.75 -0.83 0.10
CA THR A 847 10.10 -0.82 1.43
C THR A 847 8.70 -1.43 1.38
N GLY A 848 7.94 -1.18 0.31
CA GLY A 848 6.62 -1.80 0.11
C GLY A 848 6.66 -3.33 0.05
N ARG A 849 7.76 -3.94 -0.41
CA ARG A 849 7.92 -5.42 -0.40
C ARG A 849 8.18 -5.95 1.00
N LEU A 850 9.08 -5.31 1.76
CA LEU A 850 9.36 -5.68 3.16
C LEU A 850 8.10 -5.51 4.02
N LEU A 851 7.37 -4.42 3.81
CA LEU A 851 6.09 -4.17 4.48
C LEU A 851 5.07 -5.26 4.16
N ASN A 852 4.95 -5.66 2.89
CA ASN A 852 4.05 -6.74 2.49
C ASN A 852 4.44 -8.10 3.11
N CYS A 853 5.73 -8.35 3.36
CA CYS A 853 6.18 -9.53 4.08
C CYS A 853 5.79 -9.49 5.56
N PHE A 854 5.98 -8.35 6.24
CA PHE A 854 5.68 -8.19 7.66
C PHE A 854 4.20 -8.01 7.99
N ALA A 855 3.41 -7.53 7.03
CA ALA A 855 1.96 -7.39 7.14
C ALA A 855 1.28 -8.61 6.49
N GLY A 856 1.16 -8.60 5.16
CA GLY A 856 0.35 -9.57 4.42
C GLY A 856 0.80 -11.03 4.56
N ASP A 857 2.09 -11.31 4.42
CA ASP A 857 2.58 -12.70 4.45
C ASP A 857 2.61 -13.30 5.86
N LEU A 858 2.83 -12.46 6.88
CA LEU A 858 2.75 -12.85 8.28
C LEU A 858 1.30 -13.06 8.73
N ASP A 859 0.38 -12.20 8.32
CA ASP A 859 -1.05 -12.36 8.61
C ASP A 859 -1.63 -13.64 8.00
N GLU A 860 -1.23 -13.96 6.75
CA GLU A 860 -1.58 -15.22 6.08
C GLU A 860 -1.07 -16.42 6.90
N LEU A 861 0.15 -16.35 7.44
CA LEU A 861 0.77 -17.40 8.24
C LEU A 861 0.13 -17.57 9.61
N ASP A 862 -0.22 -16.48 10.30
CA ASP A 862 -0.75 -16.52 11.66
C ASP A 862 -2.25 -16.84 11.72
N GLN A 863 -3.03 -16.30 10.79
CA GLN A 863 -4.50 -16.39 10.83
C GLN A 863 -5.07 -17.42 9.87
N PHE A 864 -4.54 -17.51 8.65
CA PHE A 864 -5.16 -18.30 7.59
C PHE A 864 -4.58 -19.71 7.50
N LEU A 865 -3.25 -19.84 7.46
CA LEU A 865 -2.56 -21.13 7.31
C LEU A 865 -2.98 -22.18 8.35
N PRO A 866 -3.11 -21.88 9.67
CA PRO A 866 -3.47 -22.89 10.66
C PRO A 866 -4.87 -23.47 10.40
N ILE A 867 -5.82 -22.61 10.03
CA ILE A 867 -7.21 -22.99 9.75
C ILE A 867 -7.25 -23.92 8.53
N VAL A 868 -6.56 -23.55 7.46
CA VAL A 868 -6.57 -24.33 6.21
C VAL A 868 -5.85 -25.66 6.39
N VAL A 869 -4.74 -25.70 7.12
CA VAL A 869 -4.00 -26.95 7.43
C VAL A 869 -4.85 -27.89 8.29
N GLU A 870 -5.49 -27.39 9.35
CA GLU A 870 -6.38 -28.17 10.21
C GLU A 870 -7.52 -28.80 9.39
N GLN A 871 -8.21 -27.97 8.59
CA GLN A 871 -9.31 -28.43 7.73
C GLN A 871 -8.84 -29.43 6.67
N SER A 872 -7.68 -29.18 6.05
CA SER A 872 -7.09 -30.08 5.06
C SER A 872 -6.77 -31.45 5.64
N LEU A 873 -6.13 -31.51 6.81
CA LEU A 873 -5.77 -32.77 7.47
C LEU A 873 -7.01 -33.56 7.88
N LEU A 874 -7.99 -32.90 8.50
CA LEU A 874 -9.22 -33.55 8.95
C LEU A 874 -9.99 -34.16 7.76
N LEU A 875 -10.16 -33.39 6.68
CA LEU A 875 -10.82 -33.86 5.45
C LEU A 875 -10.03 -34.99 4.77
N PHE A 876 -8.70 -34.94 4.77
CA PHE A 876 -7.86 -35.97 4.20
C PHE A 876 -8.04 -37.32 4.90
N PHE A 877 -7.99 -37.34 6.25
CA PHE A 877 -8.22 -38.57 7.01
C PHE A 877 -9.66 -39.07 6.90
N MET A 878 -10.64 -38.17 6.86
CA MET A 878 -12.04 -38.54 6.65
C MET A 878 -12.25 -39.23 5.30
N VAL A 879 -11.62 -38.73 4.23
CA VAL A 879 -11.68 -39.35 2.89
C VAL A 879 -11.01 -40.74 2.90
N ILE A 880 -9.83 -40.87 3.52
CA ILE A 880 -9.16 -42.17 3.63
C ILE A 880 -10.03 -43.18 4.39
N PHE A 881 -10.63 -42.75 5.51
CA PHE A 881 -11.52 -43.59 6.30
C PHE A 881 -12.75 -44.04 5.49
N ILE A 882 -13.35 -43.13 4.72
CA ILE A 882 -14.46 -43.44 3.81
C ILE A 882 -14.03 -44.45 2.73
N LEU A 883 -12.88 -44.24 2.08
CA LEU A 883 -12.37 -45.15 1.06
C LEU A 883 -12.02 -46.53 1.63
N LEU A 884 -11.46 -46.59 2.83
CA LEU A 884 -11.17 -47.84 3.55
C LEU A 884 -12.47 -48.60 3.85
N MET A 885 -13.49 -47.92 4.38
CA MET A 885 -14.79 -48.52 4.64
C MET A 885 -15.43 -49.06 3.35
N VAL A 886 -15.46 -48.27 2.27
CA VAL A 886 -16.00 -48.73 0.97
C VAL A 886 -15.22 -49.93 0.42
N GLY A 887 -13.89 -49.93 0.56
CA GLY A 887 -13.03 -51.04 0.13
C GLY A 887 -13.28 -52.34 0.92
N LEU A 888 -13.57 -52.23 2.23
CA LEU A 888 -13.96 -53.36 3.07
C LEU A 888 -15.34 -53.93 2.69
N LEU A 889 -16.26 -53.07 2.22
CA LEU A 889 -17.61 -53.50 1.79
C LEU A 889 -17.59 -54.23 0.44
N SER A 890 -16.79 -53.78 -0.53
CA SER A 890 -16.63 -54.47 -1.82
C SER A 890 -15.30 -54.13 -2.50
N PRO A 891 -14.42 -55.12 -2.73
CA PRO A 891 -13.12 -54.89 -3.36
C PRO A 891 -13.23 -54.45 -4.83
N TYR A 892 -14.34 -54.76 -5.51
CA TYR A 892 -14.59 -54.34 -6.89
C TYR A 892 -14.72 -52.82 -7.03
N ILE A 893 -15.23 -52.13 -5.99
CA ILE A 893 -15.34 -50.67 -5.97
C ILE A 893 -13.96 -50.02 -5.91
N LEU A 894 -12.97 -50.69 -5.29
CA LEU A 894 -11.59 -50.22 -5.21
C LEU A 894 -10.93 -50.16 -6.60
N LEU A 895 -11.13 -51.17 -7.45
CA LEU A 895 -10.56 -51.21 -8.81
C LEU A 895 -11.04 -50.04 -9.67
N ILE A 896 -12.34 -49.75 -9.59
CA ILE A 896 -12.97 -48.63 -10.31
C ILE A 896 -12.52 -47.30 -9.71
N GLY A 897 -12.37 -47.24 -8.39
CA GLY A 897 -11.80 -46.11 -7.66
C GLY A 897 -10.37 -45.77 -8.12
N VAL A 898 -9.53 -46.76 -8.44
CA VAL A 898 -8.16 -46.55 -8.95
C VAL A 898 -8.19 -45.86 -10.33
N VAL A 899 -9.07 -46.28 -11.25
CA VAL A 899 -9.20 -45.63 -12.57
C VAL A 899 -9.65 -44.17 -12.41
N LEU A 900 -10.63 -43.92 -11.53
CA LEU A 900 -11.11 -42.59 -11.24
C LEU A 900 -10.03 -41.71 -10.58
N LEU A 901 -9.20 -42.31 -9.71
CA LEU A 901 -8.08 -41.64 -9.06
C LEU A 901 -7.03 -41.18 -10.08
N ILE A 902 -6.71 -42.00 -11.09
CA ILE A 902 -5.78 -41.62 -12.17
C ILE A 902 -6.30 -40.39 -12.93
N VAL A 903 -7.58 -40.37 -13.30
CA VAL A 903 -8.19 -39.23 -14.01
C VAL A 903 -8.23 -38.00 -13.10
N CYS A 904 -8.54 -38.17 -11.82
CA CYS A 904 -8.51 -37.10 -10.82
C CYS A 904 -7.10 -36.49 -10.67
N LEU A 905 -6.04 -37.33 -10.67
CA LEU A 905 -4.65 -36.87 -10.61
C LEU A 905 -4.26 -36.05 -11.86
N ILE A 906 -4.80 -36.38 -13.04
CA ILE A 906 -4.58 -35.61 -14.27
C ILE A 906 -5.21 -34.22 -14.13
N PHE A 907 -6.49 -34.16 -13.75
CA PHE A 907 -7.19 -32.88 -13.52
C PHE A 907 -6.51 -32.04 -12.43
N TYR A 908 -6.08 -32.67 -11.33
CA TYR A 908 -5.35 -32.01 -10.26
C TYR A 908 -4.01 -31.44 -10.74
N ARG A 909 -3.24 -32.18 -11.55
CA ARG A 909 -1.98 -31.66 -12.13
C ARG A 909 -2.21 -30.47 -13.06
N MET A 910 -3.27 -30.51 -13.88
CA MET A 910 -3.66 -29.38 -14.73
C MET A 910 -4.04 -28.16 -13.89
N PHE A 911 -4.86 -28.38 -12.86
CA PHE A 911 -5.28 -27.34 -11.92
C PHE A 911 -4.11 -26.70 -11.20
N LYS A 912 -3.28 -27.52 -10.56
CA LYS A 912 -2.11 -27.10 -9.77
C LYS A 912 -1.18 -26.18 -10.54
N ARG A 913 -0.80 -26.53 -11.78
CA ARG A 913 0.15 -25.70 -12.55
C ARG A 913 -0.44 -24.34 -12.93
N ALA A 914 -1.71 -24.30 -13.32
CA ALA A 914 -2.36 -23.05 -13.72
C ALA A 914 -2.71 -22.16 -12.50
N SER A 915 -3.29 -22.73 -11.45
CA SER A 915 -3.73 -22.00 -10.26
C SER A 915 -2.55 -21.34 -9.53
N HIS A 916 -1.40 -22.01 -9.46
CA HIS A 916 -0.19 -21.47 -8.86
C HIS A 916 0.34 -20.23 -9.62
N VAL A 917 0.22 -20.20 -10.94
CA VAL A 917 0.61 -19.01 -11.74
C VAL A 917 -0.37 -17.86 -11.49
N PHE A 918 -1.67 -18.12 -11.52
CA PHE A 918 -2.69 -17.09 -11.26
C PHE A 918 -2.54 -16.48 -9.86
N LYS A 919 -2.33 -17.32 -8.84
CA LYS A 919 -2.15 -16.87 -7.46
C LYS A 919 -0.88 -16.05 -7.29
N ARG A 920 0.25 -16.47 -7.88
CA ARG A 920 1.50 -15.68 -7.87
C ARG A 920 1.30 -14.32 -8.52
N LEU A 921 0.66 -14.26 -9.69
CA LEU A 921 0.40 -12.99 -10.38
C LEU A 921 -0.53 -12.06 -9.58
N ASP A 922 -1.55 -12.58 -8.90
CA ASP A 922 -2.37 -11.80 -7.96
C ASP A 922 -1.50 -11.18 -6.86
N HIS A 923 -0.66 -11.97 -6.17
CA HIS A 923 0.23 -11.45 -5.14
C HIS A 923 1.22 -10.40 -5.65
N TYR A 924 1.85 -10.64 -6.81
CA TYR A 924 2.81 -9.69 -7.40
C TYR A 924 2.16 -8.38 -7.85
N SER A 925 0.92 -8.44 -8.34
CA SER A 925 0.20 -7.25 -8.80
C SER A 925 -0.21 -6.28 -7.67
N ARG A 926 -0.23 -6.75 -6.40
CA ARG A 926 -0.58 -5.92 -5.24
C ARG A 926 0.50 -4.89 -4.88
N SER A 927 1.78 -5.24 -5.00
CA SER A 927 2.87 -4.35 -4.61
C SER A 927 2.89 -3.04 -5.43
N PRO A 928 2.83 -3.07 -6.77
CA PRO A 928 2.75 -1.85 -7.57
C PRO A 928 1.54 -0.95 -7.23
N LEU A 929 0.39 -1.55 -6.90
CA LEU A 929 -0.80 -0.81 -6.49
C LEU A 929 -0.54 0.00 -5.21
N PHE A 930 0.06 -0.62 -4.19
CA PHE A 930 0.38 0.06 -2.94
C PHE A 930 1.46 1.12 -3.10
N SER A 931 2.50 0.83 -3.88
CA SER A 931 3.53 1.79 -4.24
C SER A 931 2.94 3.04 -4.92
N HIS A 932 1.95 2.85 -5.81
CA HIS A 932 1.26 3.95 -6.48
C HIS A 932 0.45 4.79 -5.50
N ILE A 933 -0.35 4.16 -4.61
CA ILE A 933 -1.12 4.86 -3.58
C ILE A 933 -0.18 5.68 -2.67
N LEU A 934 0.93 5.08 -2.20
CA LEU A 934 1.90 5.75 -1.33
C LEU A 934 2.55 6.96 -2.01
N THR A 935 2.89 6.81 -3.29
CA THR A 935 3.49 7.89 -4.09
C THR A 935 2.50 9.05 -4.26
N CYS A 936 1.21 8.76 -4.46
CA CYS A 936 0.17 9.77 -4.56
C CYS A 936 -0.07 10.50 -3.24
N LEU A 937 -0.11 9.77 -2.12
CA LEU A 937 -0.30 10.36 -0.79
C LEU A 937 0.82 11.34 -0.42
N ASN A 938 2.07 10.98 -0.72
CA ASN A 938 3.24 11.85 -0.45
C ASN A 938 3.31 13.07 -1.38
N GLY A 939 2.65 13.02 -2.54
CA GLY A 939 2.78 14.00 -3.63
C GLY A 939 1.51 14.75 -3.99
N LEU A 940 0.49 14.69 -3.14
CA LEU A 940 -0.87 15.15 -3.45
C LEU A 940 -0.89 16.61 -3.93
N SER A 941 -0.17 17.49 -3.24
CA SER A 941 0.00 18.91 -3.57
C SER A 941 0.56 19.11 -4.98
N SER A 942 1.63 18.37 -5.30
CA SER A 942 2.27 18.43 -6.61
C SER A 942 1.36 17.93 -7.73
N ILE A 943 0.63 16.83 -7.52
CA ILE A 943 -0.29 16.26 -8.52
C ILE A 943 -1.39 17.26 -8.90
N HIS A 944 -1.95 17.95 -7.91
CA HIS A 944 -2.97 18.99 -8.13
C HIS A 944 -2.42 20.18 -8.91
N VAL A 945 -1.25 20.68 -8.54
CA VAL A 945 -0.62 21.84 -9.21
C VAL A 945 -0.33 21.57 -10.68
N TYR A 946 0.16 20.36 -11.02
CA TYR A 946 0.44 20.01 -12.41
C TYR A 946 -0.81 19.64 -13.22
N GLY A 947 -1.99 19.52 -12.59
CA GLY A 947 -3.24 19.16 -13.26
C GLY A 947 -3.26 17.72 -13.78
N LYS A 948 -2.48 16.82 -13.16
CA LYS A 948 -2.27 15.44 -13.62
C LYS A 948 -3.13 14.40 -12.89
N VAL A 949 -4.18 14.85 -12.21
CA VAL A 949 -5.08 14.00 -11.39
C VAL A 949 -5.67 12.86 -12.21
N GLU A 950 -6.14 13.11 -13.43
CA GLU A 950 -6.75 12.09 -14.29
C GLU A 950 -5.77 11.00 -14.73
N ASP A 951 -4.52 11.36 -15.06
CA ASP A 951 -3.48 10.41 -15.46
C ASP A 951 -3.19 9.41 -14.32
N PHE A 952 -3.09 9.90 -13.08
CA PHE A 952 -2.88 9.07 -11.90
C PHE A 952 -4.10 8.19 -11.55
N ILE A 953 -5.32 8.69 -11.78
CA ILE A 953 -6.56 7.90 -11.63
C ILE A 953 -6.62 6.78 -12.68
N ASN A 954 -6.28 7.07 -13.93
CA ASN A 954 -6.30 6.11 -15.02
C ASN A 954 -5.25 5.01 -14.81
N GLU A 955 -4.05 5.38 -14.36
CA GLU A 955 -3.02 4.40 -13.99
C GLU A 955 -3.46 3.52 -12.81
N PHE A 956 -4.10 4.10 -11.79
CA PHE A 956 -4.66 3.33 -10.67
C PHE A 956 -5.74 2.34 -11.15
N LYS A 957 -6.68 2.78 -12.00
CA LYS A 957 -7.71 1.92 -12.59
C LYS A 957 -7.10 0.74 -13.36
N ARG A 958 -6.07 1.00 -14.16
CA ARG A 958 -5.32 -0.03 -14.91
C ARG A 958 -4.71 -1.07 -13.98
N LEU A 959 -4.04 -0.64 -12.89
CA LEU A 959 -3.43 -1.54 -11.91
C LEU A 959 -4.48 -2.39 -11.16
N VAL A 960 -5.60 -1.78 -10.77
CA VAL A 960 -6.73 -2.48 -10.12
C VAL A 960 -7.38 -3.51 -11.05
N ASP A 961 -7.54 -3.18 -12.33
CA ASP A 961 -8.12 -4.08 -13.33
C ASP A 961 -7.20 -5.27 -13.62
N GLU A 962 -5.88 -5.05 -13.72
CA GLU A 962 -4.89 -6.14 -13.81
C GLU A 962 -4.98 -7.09 -12.61
N GLN A 963 -4.96 -6.56 -11.39
CA GLN A 963 -5.04 -7.36 -10.17
C GLN A 963 -6.35 -8.16 -10.12
N SER A 964 -7.47 -7.50 -10.40
CA SER A 964 -8.81 -8.10 -10.28
C SER A 964 -9.01 -9.22 -11.30
N ASN A 965 -8.37 -9.11 -12.46
CA ASN A 965 -8.36 -10.17 -13.46
C ASN A 965 -7.64 -11.43 -12.96
N TYR A 966 -6.44 -11.29 -12.36
CA TYR A 966 -5.72 -12.45 -11.80
C TYR A 966 -6.50 -13.12 -10.67
N MET A 967 -7.10 -12.32 -9.78
CA MET A 967 -7.98 -12.82 -8.73
C MET A 967 -9.19 -13.59 -9.31
N LEU A 968 -9.85 -13.05 -10.33
CA LEU A 968 -10.99 -13.70 -10.99
C LEU A 968 -10.59 -15.02 -11.66
N MET A 969 -9.43 -15.06 -12.36
CA MET A 969 -8.90 -16.28 -12.97
C MET A 969 -8.60 -17.36 -11.93
N PHE A 970 -7.98 -16.99 -10.81
CA PHE A 970 -7.72 -17.91 -9.69
C PHE A 970 -9.02 -18.47 -9.09
N LEU A 971 -9.98 -17.61 -8.75
CA LEU A 971 -11.27 -18.02 -8.19
C LEU A 971 -12.06 -18.93 -9.15
N SER A 972 -12.05 -18.60 -10.44
CA SER A 972 -12.69 -19.41 -11.48
C SER A 972 -12.01 -20.78 -11.66
N ALA A 973 -10.68 -20.85 -11.56
CA ALA A 973 -9.94 -22.10 -11.62
C ALA A 973 -10.32 -23.05 -10.47
N THR A 974 -10.47 -22.53 -9.25
CA THR A 974 -10.88 -23.32 -8.08
C THR A 974 -12.28 -23.91 -8.27
N ARG A 975 -13.22 -23.14 -8.86
CA ARG A 975 -14.57 -23.64 -9.17
C ARG A 975 -14.59 -24.62 -10.33
N TRP A 976 -13.76 -24.40 -11.35
CA TRP A 976 -13.60 -25.34 -12.46
C TRP A 976 -13.17 -26.72 -11.96
N MET A 977 -12.19 -26.78 -11.05
CA MET A 977 -11.74 -28.03 -10.43
C MET A 977 -12.82 -28.66 -9.55
N SER A 978 -13.49 -27.87 -8.71
CA SER A 978 -14.57 -28.33 -7.83
C SER A 978 -15.66 -29.09 -8.58
N LEU A 979 -16.17 -28.50 -9.67
CA LEU A 979 -17.23 -29.11 -10.47
C LEU A 979 -16.78 -30.42 -11.13
N ARG A 980 -15.52 -30.54 -11.55
CA ARG A 980 -15.01 -31.76 -12.22
C ARG A 980 -14.86 -32.89 -11.23
N LEU A 981 -14.33 -32.60 -10.05
CA LEU A 981 -14.26 -33.58 -8.96
C LEU A 981 -15.63 -34.09 -8.56
N GLU A 982 -16.63 -33.22 -8.42
CA GLU A 982 -18.01 -33.61 -8.09
C GLU A 982 -18.65 -34.46 -9.20
N LEU A 983 -18.43 -34.14 -10.47
CA LEU A 983 -18.92 -34.98 -11.57
C LEU A 983 -18.24 -36.35 -11.59
N MET A 984 -16.94 -36.42 -11.26
CA MET A 984 -16.21 -37.70 -11.16
C MET A 984 -16.73 -38.56 -10.02
N THR A 985 -16.98 -37.98 -8.85
CA THR A 985 -17.50 -38.72 -7.70
C THR A 985 -18.96 -39.12 -7.87
N ASN A 986 -19.77 -38.31 -8.57
CA ASN A 986 -21.13 -38.71 -8.95
C ASN A 986 -21.12 -39.89 -9.94
N LEU A 987 -20.13 -39.97 -10.84
CA LEU A 987 -19.94 -41.14 -11.70
C LEU A 987 -19.61 -42.39 -10.86
N LEU A 988 -18.82 -42.26 -9.80
CA LEU A 988 -18.56 -43.34 -8.86
C LEU A 988 -19.85 -43.79 -8.15
N THR A 989 -20.70 -42.84 -7.72
CA THR A 989 -22.02 -43.14 -7.13
C THR A 989 -22.90 -43.93 -8.10
N LEU A 990 -22.93 -43.55 -9.39
CA LEU A 990 -23.67 -44.27 -10.42
C LEU A 990 -23.18 -45.73 -10.54
N VAL A 991 -21.87 -45.93 -10.59
CA VAL A 991 -21.29 -47.28 -10.70
C VAL A 991 -21.62 -48.12 -9.46
N VAL A 992 -21.49 -47.57 -8.26
CA VAL A 992 -21.81 -48.29 -7.01
C VAL A 992 -23.31 -48.62 -6.92
N ALA A 993 -24.18 -47.72 -7.37
CA ALA A 993 -25.61 -47.97 -7.43
C ALA A 993 -25.94 -49.10 -8.43
N LEU A 994 -25.31 -49.10 -9.61
CA LEU A 994 -25.47 -50.18 -10.59
C LEU A 994 -24.96 -51.53 -10.06
N LEU A 995 -23.78 -51.56 -9.42
CA LEU A 995 -23.23 -52.78 -8.79
C LEU A 995 -24.16 -53.34 -7.70
N THR A 996 -24.87 -52.45 -7.00
CA THR A 996 -25.86 -52.82 -5.98
C THR A 996 -27.09 -53.50 -6.60
N ILE A 997 -27.57 -52.99 -7.75
CA ILE A 997 -28.72 -53.52 -8.48
C ILE A 997 -28.41 -54.85 -9.18
N PHE A 998 -27.22 -54.98 -9.78
CA PHE A 998 -26.80 -56.24 -10.42
C PHE A 998 -26.46 -57.36 -9.42
N ASN A 999 -26.53 -57.09 -8.13
CA ASN A 999 -26.30 -58.05 -7.04
C ASN A 999 -24.98 -58.85 -7.19
N ILE A 1000 -23.92 -58.19 -7.68
CA ILE A 1000 -22.62 -58.82 -7.96
C ILE A 1000 -21.92 -59.27 -6.66
N SER A 1001 -22.30 -58.69 -5.52
CA SER A 1001 -21.79 -59.06 -4.20
C SER A 1001 -22.88 -59.64 -3.29
N SER A 1002 -22.60 -60.78 -2.66
CA SER A 1002 -23.50 -61.51 -1.74
C SER A 1002 -23.63 -60.87 -0.36
N VAL A 1003 -23.51 -59.54 -0.29
CA VAL A 1003 -23.51 -58.77 0.96
C VAL A 1003 -24.95 -58.50 1.41
N PRO A 1004 -25.26 -58.56 2.72
CA PRO A 1004 -26.58 -58.20 3.23
C PRO A 1004 -27.00 -56.79 2.80
N TYR A 1005 -28.29 -56.64 2.55
CA TYR A 1005 -28.89 -55.42 2.01
C TYR A 1005 -28.56 -54.14 2.80
N ALA A 1006 -28.50 -54.20 4.14
CA ALA A 1006 -28.14 -53.06 4.98
C ALA A 1006 -26.76 -52.47 4.66
N TYR A 1007 -25.78 -53.30 4.30
CA TYR A 1007 -24.45 -52.83 3.92
C TYR A 1007 -24.43 -52.24 2.50
N LYS A 1008 -25.29 -52.73 1.59
CA LYS A 1008 -25.47 -52.12 0.27
C LYS A 1008 -26.05 -50.70 0.39
N ALA A 1009 -27.02 -50.51 1.28
CA ALA A 1009 -27.58 -49.20 1.60
C ALA A 1009 -26.55 -48.26 2.25
N MET A 1010 -25.74 -48.80 3.15
CA MET A 1010 -24.62 -48.11 3.77
C MET A 1010 -23.58 -47.68 2.71
N ALA A 1011 -23.24 -48.53 1.74
CA ALA A 1011 -22.30 -48.21 0.67
C ALA A 1011 -22.75 -47.01 -0.18
N ILE A 1012 -24.02 -46.99 -0.62
CA ILE A 1012 -24.59 -45.89 -1.40
C ILE A 1012 -24.54 -44.58 -0.58
N SER A 1013 -24.92 -44.64 0.69
CA SER A 1013 -24.93 -43.47 1.58
C SER A 1013 -23.52 -42.91 1.85
N ILE A 1014 -22.53 -43.79 2.02
CA ILE A 1014 -21.12 -43.41 2.24
C ILE A 1014 -20.50 -42.81 0.97
N VAL A 1015 -20.76 -43.38 -0.21
CA VAL A 1015 -20.24 -42.87 -1.49
C VAL A 1015 -20.86 -41.51 -1.84
N LEU A 1016 -22.12 -41.28 -1.48
CA LEU A 1016 -22.74 -39.96 -1.61
C LEU A 1016 -22.04 -38.89 -0.76
N GLN A 1017 -21.57 -39.25 0.44
CA GLN A 1017 -20.77 -38.36 1.29
C GLN A 1017 -19.33 -38.17 0.78
N LEU A 1018 -18.76 -39.20 0.12
CA LEU A 1018 -17.44 -39.11 -0.51
C LEU A 1018 -17.39 -37.98 -1.54
N ALA A 1019 -18.47 -37.77 -2.30
CA ALA A 1019 -18.51 -36.74 -3.34
C ALA A 1019 -18.19 -35.33 -2.83
N THR A 1020 -18.82 -34.92 -1.72
CA THR A 1020 -18.60 -33.59 -1.13
C THR A 1020 -17.29 -33.50 -0.36
N ASN A 1021 -16.92 -34.55 0.38
CA ASN A 1021 -15.72 -34.54 1.24
C ASN A 1021 -14.44 -34.61 0.41
N PHE A 1022 -14.44 -35.37 -0.69
CA PHE A 1022 -13.29 -35.47 -1.59
C PHE A 1022 -13.01 -34.16 -2.32
N GLN A 1023 -14.06 -33.51 -2.85
CA GLN A 1023 -13.96 -32.18 -3.44
C GLN A 1023 -13.39 -31.16 -2.44
N ALA A 1024 -13.94 -31.14 -1.22
CA ALA A 1024 -13.48 -30.24 -0.16
C ALA A 1024 -12.02 -30.50 0.23
N CYS A 1025 -11.61 -31.77 0.35
CA CYS A 1025 -10.24 -32.18 0.64
C CYS A 1025 -9.26 -31.64 -0.40
N VAL A 1026 -9.48 -31.92 -1.69
CA VAL A 1026 -8.57 -31.46 -2.76
C VAL A 1026 -8.49 -29.93 -2.82
N ARG A 1027 -9.60 -29.22 -2.57
CA ARG A 1027 -9.62 -27.76 -2.48
C ARG A 1027 -8.77 -27.25 -1.31
N MET A 1028 -8.98 -27.78 -0.09
CA MET A 1028 -8.22 -27.38 1.09
C MET A 1028 -6.74 -27.73 0.99
N CYS A 1029 -6.38 -28.87 0.40
CA CYS A 1029 -4.98 -29.20 0.11
C CYS A 1029 -4.35 -28.19 -0.86
N SER A 1030 -5.08 -27.76 -1.89
CA SER A 1030 -4.58 -26.75 -2.82
C SER A 1030 -4.46 -25.36 -2.20
N GLU A 1031 -5.41 -24.98 -1.34
CA GLU A 1031 -5.33 -23.72 -0.59
C GLU A 1031 -4.17 -23.75 0.41
N THR A 1032 -3.96 -24.88 1.08
CA THR A 1032 -2.81 -25.09 1.97
C THR A 1032 -1.49 -24.87 1.22
N GLU A 1033 -1.31 -25.53 0.07
CA GLU A 1033 -0.12 -25.37 -0.76
C GLU A 1033 0.07 -23.92 -1.22
N ALA A 1034 -1.01 -23.24 -1.60
CA ALA A 1034 -0.97 -21.83 -2.01
C ALA A 1034 -0.52 -20.91 -0.85
N SER A 1035 -1.00 -21.13 0.37
CA SER A 1035 -0.59 -20.34 1.54
C SER A 1035 0.85 -20.63 1.97
N PHE A 1036 1.37 -21.84 1.70
CA PHE A 1036 2.79 -22.15 1.90
C PHE A 1036 3.74 -21.35 1.00
N THR A 1037 3.27 -20.78 -0.13
CA THR A 1037 4.09 -19.85 -0.95
C THR A 1037 4.49 -18.59 -0.19
N SER A 1038 3.68 -18.12 0.78
CA SER A 1038 4.05 -17.01 1.66
C SER A 1038 5.21 -17.39 2.59
N VAL A 1039 5.21 -18.62 3.10
CA VAL A 1039 6.31 -19.17 3.92
C VAL A 1039 7.59 -19.30 3.11
N GLU A 1040 7.49 -19.80 1.88
CA GLU A 1040 8.63 -19.92 0.95
C GLU A 1040 9.28 -18.57 0.67
N ARG A 1041 8.48 -17.53 0.39
CA ARG A 1041 8.97 -16.16 0.20
C ARG A 1041 9.68 -15.64 1.43
N MET A 1042 9.08 -15.77 2.63
CA MET A 1042 9.74 -15.36 3.88
C MET A 1042 11.08 -16.10 4.10
N LEU A 1043 11.12 -17.40 3.85
CA LEU A 1043 12.35 -18.20 3.92
C LEU A 1043 13.42 -17.74 2.92
N GLN A 1044 13.01 -17.37 1.70
CA GLN A 1044 13.92 -16.83 0.70
C GLN A 1044 14.53 -15.51 1.19
N TYR A 1045 13.74 -14.61 1.77
CA TYR A 1045 14.26 -13.38 2.38
C TYR A 1045 15.21 -13.65 3.54
N MET A 1046 14.91 -14.63 4.40
CA MET A 1046 15.82 -15.03 5.48
C MET A 1046 17.14 -15.57 4.95
N LYS A 1047 17.15 -16.26 3.81
CA LYS A 1047 18.38 -16.76 3.16
C LYS A 1047 19.16 -15.64 2.46
N ILE A 1048 18.48 -14.66 1.87
CA ILE A 1048 19.10 -13.51 1.18
C ILE A 1048 19.72 -12.54 2.19
N CYS A 1049 19.13 -12.42 3.40
CA CYS A 1049 19.68 -11.63 4.48
C CYS A 1049 20.98 -12.25 5.01
N VAL A 1050 22.11 -11.86 4.40
CA VAL A 1050 23.43 -12.07 4.98
C VAL A 1050 23.53 -11.17 6.23
N PRO A 1051 23.79 -11.71 7.42
CA PRO A 1051 23.94 -10.90 8.62
C PRO A 1051 25.16 -9.97 8.48
N GLU A 1052 25.01 -8.74 8.99
CA GLU A 1052 26.12 -7.80 9.15
C GLU A 1052 27.20 -8.37 10.08
N ALA A 1053 28.39 -7.74 10.12
CA ALA A 1053 29.45 -8.13 11.05
C ALA A 1053 28.92 -8.20 12.51
N PRO A 1054 29.44 -9.12 13.34
CA PRO A 1054 28.88 -9.36 14.68
C PRO A 1054 28.95 -8.10 15.57
N LEU A 1055 27.92 -7.90 16.38
CA LEU A 1055 27.80 -6.76 17.32
C LEU A 1055 28.93 -6.76 18.36
N HIS A 1056 29.35 -7.95 18.79
CA HIS A 1056 30.50 -8.19 19.67
C HIS A 1056 31.34 -9.32 19.08
N LEU A 1057 32.66 -9.17 19.06
CA LEU A 1057 33.61 -10.19 18.60
C LEU A 1057 34.07 -11.02 19.80
N GLU A 1058 33.91 -12.34 19.75
CA GLU A 1058 34.48 -13.24 20.76
C GLU A 1058 36.03 -13.19 20.64
N GLY A 1059 36.67 -12.41 21.52
CA GLY A 1059 38.12 -12.20 21.55
C GLY A 1059 38.59 -10.81 21.11
N GLY A 1060 37.70 -9.97 20.55
CA GLY A 1060 37.98 -8.58 20.14
C GLY A 1060 37.35 -7.59 21.11
N ASN A 1061 37.86 -7.51 22.34
CA ASN A 1061 37.33 -6.57 23.33
C ASN A 1061 37.84 -5.16 23.06
N CYS A 1062 36.91 -4.20 22.97
CA CYS A 1062 37.21 -2.78 22.98
C CYS A 1062 38.04 -2.42 24.24
N PRO A 1063 39.16 -1.69 24.13
CA PRO A 1063 39.93 -1.28 25.30
C PRO A 1063 39.04 -0.50 26.29
N PRO A 1064 39.13 -0.76 27.60
CA PRO A 1064 38.30 -0.06 28.58
C PRO A 1064 38.54 1.45 28.52
N GLY A 1065 37.46 2.23 28.35
CA GLY A 1065 37.53 3.69 28.22
C GLY A 1065 37.83 4.21 26.80
N TRP A 1066 37.88 3.33 25.78
CA TRP A 1066 38.05 3.75 24.40
C TRP A 1066 36.81 4.45 23.82
N PRO A 1067 36.98 5.50 22.99
CA PRO A 1067 38.24 6.15 22.62
C PRO A 1067 38.67 7.26 23.62
N PRO A 1068 39.91 7.24 24.17
CA PRO A 1068 40.38 8.26 25.11
C PRO A 1068 40.71 9.62 24.46
N ARG A 1069 41.24 9.64 23.22
CA ARG A 1069 41.69 10.87 22.54
C ARG A 1069 40.79 11.20 21.35
N GLY A 1070 40.36 10.19 20.60
CA GLY A 1070 39.52 10.36 19.42
C GLY A 1070 40.28 10.84 18.18
N GLU A 1071 41.53 10.39 18.01
CA GLU A 1071 42.32 10.56 16.79
C GLU A 1071 41.85 9.57 15.71
N ILE A 1072 41.68 10.02 14.46
CA ILE A 1072 41.16 9.21 13.35
C ILE A 1072 42.17 9.21 12.21
N THR A 1073 42.60 8.03 11.76
CA THR A 1073 43.55 7.85 10.66
C THR A 1073 42.96 6.95 9.58
N PHE A 1074 42.92 7.45 8.34
CA PHE A 1074 42.58 6.69 7.14
C PHE A 1074 43.87 6.22 6.44
N GLN A 1075 43.94 4.95 6.05
CA GLN A 1075 45.08 4.35 5.34
C GLN A 1075 44.60 3.69 4.05
N ASP A 1076 44.87 4.33 2.91
CA ASP A 1076 44.48 3.90 1.55
C ASP A 1076 43.04 3.35 1.47
N TYR A 1077 42.12 4.03 2.13
CA TYR A 1077 40.76 3.52 2.33
C TYR A 1077 39.94 3.60 1.03
N GLN A 1078 39.32 2.47 0.66
CA GLN A 1078 38.47 2.34 -0.52
C GLN A 1078 37.09 1.80 -0.16
N MET A 1079 36.05 2.38 -0.75
CA MET A 1079 34.65 2.01 -0.48
C MET A 1079 33.84 1.89 -1.77
N ARG A 1080 33.00 0.86 -1.83
CA ARG A 1080 31.96 0.68 -2.86
C ARG A 1080 30.65 0.27 -2.18
N TYR A 1081 29.51 0.76 -2.64
CA TYR A 1081 28.21 0.36 -2.07
C TYR A 1081 27.80 -1.06 -2.49
N ARG A 1082 28.25 -1.53 -3.66
CA ARG A 1082 27.97 -2.87 -4.20
C ARG A 1082 29.22 -3.47 -4.83
N ASN A 1083 29.30 -4.80 -4.86
CA ASN A 1083 30.44 -5.50 -5.46
C ASN A 1083 30.63 -5.15 -6.95
N ASN A 1084 29.52 -5.03 -7.68
CA ASN A 1084 29.50 -4.70 -9.12
C ASN A 1084 29.44 -3.18 -9.40
N SER A 1085 29.44 -2.31 -8.38
CA SER A 1085 29.41 -0.85 -8.57
C SER A 1085 30.81 -0.24 -8.59
N PRO A 1086 31.01 0.93 -9.25
CA PRO A 1086 32.28 1.64 -9.19
C PRO A 1086 32.65 2.05 -7.77
N ILE A 1087 33.97 2.17 -7.52
CA ILE A 1087 34.51 2.63 -6.25
C ILE A 1087 34.16 4.11 -6.06
N VAL A 1088 33.50 4.42 -4.93
CA VAL A 1088 33.06 5.76 -4.57
C VAL A 1088 34.17 6.53 -3.86
N LEU A 1089 34.81 5.94 -2.85
CA LEU A 1089 35.97 6.53 -2.17
C LEU A 1089 37.24 5.85 -2.67
N LYS A 1090 38.19 6.63 -3.22
CA LYS A 1090 39.32 6.12 -4.01
C LYS A 1090 40.65 6.38 -3.31
N GLY A 1091 41.00 5.53 -2.34
CA GLY A 1091 42.32 5.50 -1.70
C GLY A 1091 42.56 6.71 -0.79
N LEU A 1092 41.71 6.88 0.22
CA LEU A 1092 41.81 8.01 1.17
C LEU A 1092 42.91 7.76 2.21
N SER A 1093 43.84 8.70 2.33
CA SER A 1093 44.90 8.69 3.35
C SER A 1093 44.98 10.06 4.04
N LEU A 1094 44.51 10.15 5.29
CA LEU A 1094 44.48 11.39 6.07
C LEU A 1094 44.44 11.11 7.59
N THR A 1095 44.92 12.06 8.39
CA THR A 1095 44.92 11.97 9.87
C THR A 1095 44.27 13.20 10.50
N ILE A 1096 43.19 12.98 11.25
CA ILE A 1096 42.45 13.96 12.06
C ILE A 1096 42.94 13.83 13.49
N ARG A 1097 43.41 14.93 14.08
CA ARG A 1097 43.97 14.92 15.44
C ARG A 1097 42.86 14.90 16.48
N SER A 1098 43.21 14.45 17.68
CA SER A 1098 42.35 14.52 18.87
C SER A 1098 41.87 15.95 19.14
N GLN A 1099 40.61 16.12 19.56
CA GLN A 1099 39.98 17.41 19.94
C GLN A 1099 39.95 18.46 18.83
N GLU A 1100 39.97 18.00 17.59
CA GLU A 1100 40.00 18.88 16.43
C GLU A 1100 38.61 19.01 15.79
N VAL A 1101 38.25 20.23 15.42
CA VAL A 1101 37.06 20.51 14.61
C VAL A 1101 37.46 20.55 13.14
N VAL A 1102 37.06 19.52 12.39
CA VAL A 1102 37.35 19.42 10.95
C VAL A 1102 36.08 19.66 10.13
N GLY A 1103 36.12 20.67 9.26
CA GLY A 1103 35.04 20.96 8.33
C GLY A 1103 35.25 20.27 6.99
N ILE A 1104 34.24 19.55 6.50
CA ILE A 1104 34.29 18.79 5.24
C ILE A 1104 33.46 19.52 4.19
N VAL A 1105 34.09 19.88 3.08
CA VAL A 1105 33.48 20.67 1.99
C VAL A 1105 33.71 19.99 0.65
N GLY A 1106 32.79 20.17 -0.28
CA GLY A 1106 32.92 19.63 -1.64
C GLY A 1106 31.60 19.71 -2.37
N ARG A 1107 31.65 19.57 -3.70
CA ARG A 1107 30.44 19.58 -4.54
C ARG A 1107 29.46 18.47 -4.18
N THR A 1108 28.20 18.65 -4.52
CA THR A 1108 27.18 17.59 -4.40
C THR A 1108 27.64 16.35 -5.18
N GLY A 1109 27.57 15.16 -4.57
CA GLY A 1109 28.05 13.91 -5.18
C GLY A 1109 29.56 13.63 -5.04
N SER A 1110 30.34 14.46 -4.33
CA SER A 1110 31.80 14.25 -4.19
C SER A 1110 32.22 13.12 -3.23
N GLY A 1111 31.28 12.51 -2.50
CA GLY A 1111 31.53 11.44 -1.53
C GLY A 1111 31.49 11.85 -0.04
N LYS A 1112 31.04 13.07 0.28
CA LYS A 1112 30.99 13.60 1.68
C LYS A 1112 30.18 12.70 2.62
N SER A 1113 28.92 12.44 2.31
CA SER A 1113 28.06 11.57 3.12
C SER A 1113 28.54 10.12 3.12
N SER A 1114 29.22 9.66 2.05
CA SER A 1114 29.86 8.34 2.00
C SER A 1114 31.00 8.21 3.01
N LEU A 1115 31.71 9.30 3.32
CA LEU A 1115 32.71 9.31 4.39
C LEU A 1115 32.07 9.06 5.77
N GLY A 1116 30.89 9.65 6.02
CA GLY A 1116 30.11 9.38 7.23
C GLY A 1116 29.66 7.91 7.32
N VAL A 1117 29.19 7.35 6.20
CA VAL A 1117 28.80 5.93 6.10
C VAL A 1117 29.98 5.00 6.36
N ALA A 1118 31.19 5.36 5.89
CA ALA A 1118 32.42 4.61 6.12
C ALA A 1118 32.86 4.63 7.60
N LEU A 1119 32.79 5.79 8.28
CA LEU A 1119 33.15 5.94 9.69
C LEU A 1119 32.28 5.08 10.62
N PHE A 1120 30.98 5.01 10.36
CA PHE A 1120 30.05 4.17 11.12
C PHE A 1120 30.07 2.68 10.71
N ARG A 1121 30.95 2.32 9.76
CA ARG A 1121 31.07 0.97 9.19
C ARG A 1121 29.70 0.40 8.79
N LEU A 1122 28.90 1.19 8.08
CA LEU A 1122 27.60 0.75 7.52
C LEU A 1122 27.78 -0.03 6.21
N VAL A 1123 28.94 0.15 5.57
CA VAL A 1123 29.42 -0.56 4.40
C VAL A 1123 30.84 -1.02 4.72
N GLU A 1124 31.13 -2.29 4.45
CA GLU A 1124 32.47 -2.84 4.68
C GLU A 1124 33.50 -2.23 3.68
N PRO A 1125 34.75 -2.03 4.11
CA PRO A 1125 35.80 -1.53 3.23
C PRO A 1125 36.04 -2.48 2.05
N ALA A 1126 36.27 -1.92 0.87
CA ALA A 1126 36.72 -2.69 -0.30
C ALA A 1126 38.22 -2.96 -0.25
N ALA A 1127 39.00 -2.00 0.25
CA ALA A 1127 40.43 -2.08 0.52
C ALA A 1127 40.82 -0.98 1.52
N GLY A 1128 42.00 -1.09 2.14
CA GLY A 1128 42.48 -0.14 3.15
C GLY A 1128 41.83 -0.28 4.52
N ARG A 1129 42.16 0.61 5.45
CA ARG A 1129 41.74 0.54 6.88
C ARG A 1129 41.47 1.92 7.48
N ILE A 1130 40.65 1.96 8.52
CA ILE A 1130 40.42 3.14 9.36
C ILE A 1130 40.84 2.79 10.79
N LEU A 1131 41.73 3.59 11.36
CA LEU A 1131 42.24 3.46 12.73
C LEU A 1131 41.67 4.59 13.59
N VAL A 1132 41.16 4.26 14.77
CA VAL A 1132 40.72 5.24 15.78
C VAL A 1132 41.50 5.00 17.07
N ASP A 1133 42.26 6.00 17.50
CA ASP A 1133 43.28 5.90 18.56
C ASP A 1133 44.25 4.71 18.36
N GLY A 1134 44.62 4.43 17.09
CA GLY A 1134 45.51 3.33 16.71
C GLY A 1134 44.86 1.95 16.64
N VAL A 1135 43.56 1.83 16.96
CA VAL A 1135 42.79 0.58 16.87
C VAL A 1135 42.03 0.51 15.55
N ASP A 1136 42.15 -0.60 14.82
CA ASP A 1136 41.42 -0.83 13.57
C ASP A 1136 39.92 -1.01 13.85
N ILE A 1137 39.05 -0.21 13.23
CA ILE A 1137 37.59 -0.31 13.40
C ILE A 1137 37.06 -1.69 12.96
N CYS A 1138 37.81 -2.40 12.09
CA CYS A 1138 37.42 -3.73 11.64
C CYS A 1138 37.55 -4.79 12.75
N SER A 1139 38.42 -4.53 13.74
CA SER A 1139 38.68 -5.42 14.88
C SER A 1139 37.71 -5.25 16.05
N LEU A 1140 36.83 -4.24 15.99
CA LEU A 1140 35.84 -3.93 17.02
C LEU A 1140 34.45 -4.46 16.64
N GLY A 1141 33.66 -4.80 17.66
CA GLY A 1141 32.24 -5.06 17.50
C GLY A 1141 31.47 -3.79 17.10
N LEU A 1142 30.45 -3.94 16.24
CA LEU A 1142 29.70 -2.79 15.72
C LEU A 1142 28.95 -2.00 16.79
N GLU A 1143 28.44 -2.67 17.84
CA GLU A 1143 27.75 -1.98 18.94
C GLU A 1143 28.74 -1.15 19.77
N ASP A 1144 29.91 -1.70 20.03
CA ASP A 1144 30.98 -1.04 20.78
C ASP A 1144 31.54 0.17 20.01
N LEU A 1145 31.66 0.07 18.68
CA LEU A 1145 32.05 1.18 17.82
C LEU A 1145 30.99 2.30 17.77
N ARG A 1146 29.77 1.96 17.37
CA ARG A 1146 28.70 2.94 17.09
C ARG A 1146 28.16 3.59 18.36
N SER A 1147 28.14 2.87 19.49
CA SER A 1147 27.73 3.46 20.77
C SER A 1147 28.65 4.58 21.25
N LYS A 1148 29.92 4.62 20.81
CA LYS A 1148 30.91 5.66 21.17
C LYS A 1148 30.88 6.88 20.25
N PHE A 1149 30.26 6.78 19.07
CA PHE A 1149 30.12 7.89 18.14
C PHE A 1149 28.73 8.53 18.25
N SER A 1150 28.64 9.82 17.94
CA SER A 1150 27.36 10.52 17.77
C SER A 1150 27.24 11.05 16.35
N VAL A 1151 26.03 11.05 15.82
CA VAL A 1151 25.73 11.65 14.52
C VAL A 1151 24.54 12.59 14.64
N ILE A 1152 24.53 13.67 13.88
CA ILE A 1152 23.33 14.42 13.52
C ILE A 1152 23.14 14.22 12.00
N PRO A 1153 22.07 13.54 11.56
CA PRO A 1153 21.89 13.21 10.15
C PRO A 1153 21.37 14.39 9.33
N GLN A 1154 21.54 14.28 8.01
CA GLN A 1154 21.03 15.24 7.02
C GLN A 1154 19.50 15.36 7.05
N ASP A 1155 18.79 14.23 7.06
CA ASP A 1155 17.33 14.18 7.16
C ASP A 1155 16.94 13.80 8.61
N PRO A 1156 16.35 14.72 9.41
CA PRO A 1156 15.90 14.41 10.75
C PRO A 1156 14.62 13.57 10.68
N ILE A 1157 14.71 12.29 11.04
CA ILE A 1157 13.54 11.41 11.10
C ILE A 1157 13.08 11.31 12.55
N LEU A 1158 11.84 11.73 12.80
CA LEU A 1158 11.14 11.55 14.06
C LEU A 1158 10.19 10.36 13.94
N LEU A 1159 10.21 9.50 14.95
CA LEU A 1159 9.31 8.36 15.04
C LEU A 1159 8.00 8.78 15.68
N SER A 1160 6.90 8.13 15.31
CA SER A 1160 5.59 8.42 15.88
C SER A 1160 5.58 8.04 17.36
N GLY A 1161 5.32 9.02 18.22
CA GLY A 1161 5.34 8.81 19.66
C GLY A 1161 5.49 10.12 20.42
N THR A 1162 5.87 10.00 21.70
CA THR A 1162 6.17 11.18 22.51
C THR A 1162 7.55 11.74 22.15
N ILE A 1163 7.74 13.04 22.41
CA ILE A 1163 9.07 13.67 22.27
C ILE A 1163 10.10 12.95 23.16
N ARG A 1164 9.70 12.54 24.38
CA ARG A 1164 10.54 11.76 25.29
C ARG A 1164 11.05 10.46 24.66
N LEU A 1165 10.17 9.69 24.01
CA LEU A 1165 10.55 8.43 23.36
C LEU A 1165 11.60 8.64 22.25
N ASN A 1166 11.50 9.76 21.52
CA ASN A 1166 12.46 10.13 20.48
C ASN A 1166 13.81 10.58 21.06
N LEU A 1167 13.82 11.19 22.25
CA LEU A 1167 15.05 11.66 22.92
C LEU A 1167 15.77 10.54 23.68
N ASP A 1168 15.03 9.69 24.39
CA ASP A 1168 15.57 8.58 25.17
C ASP A 1168 14.71 7.31 25.01
N PRO A 1169 14.94 6.53 23.94
CA PRO A 1169 14.22 5.27 23.72
C PRO A 1169 14.59 4.16 24.72
N PHE A 1170 15.63 4.37 25.55
CA PHE A 1170 16.05 3.40 26.57
C PHE A 1170 15.49 3.71 27.96
N ASP A 1171 14.84 4.87 28.14
CA ASP A 1171 14.33 5.38 29.42
C ASP A 1171 15.39 5.31 30.55
N ARG A 1172 16.60 5.78 30.24
CA ARG A 1172 17.74 5.86 31.15
C ARG A 1172 17.83 7.20 31.88
N CYS A 1173 17.28 8.26 31.31
CA CYS A 1173 17.38 9.62 31.79
C CYS A 1173 16.11 10.08 32.54
N THR A 1174 16.27 10.88 33.59
CA THR A 1174 15.12 11.47 34.30
C THR A 1174 14.55 12.67 33.53
N ASP A 1175 13.30 13.04 33.81
CA ASP A 1175 12.64 14.20 33.19
C ASP A 1175 13.46 15.47 33.39
N GLU A 1176 14.09 15.66 34.55
CA GLU A 1176 14.95 16.83 34.82
C GLU A 1176 16.21 16.83 33.96
N GLN A 1177 16.78 15.66 33.68
CA GLN A 1177 17.93 15.54 32.77
C GLN A 1177 17.52 15.82 31.32
N ILE A 1178 16.32 15.39 30.92
CA ILE A 1178 15.78 15.64 29.58
C ILE A 1178 15.40 17.12 29.42
N TRP A 1179 14.76 17.74 30.43
CA TRP A 1179 14.49 19.18 30.44
C TRP A 1179 15.79 19.98 30.47
N GLY A 1180 16.77 19.57 31.27
CA GLY A 1180 18.11 20.14 31.24
C GLY A 1180 18.78 19.97 29.87
N ALA A 1181 18.58 18.86 29.17
CA ALA A 1181 19.07 18.63 27.82
C ALA A 1181 18.25 19.38 26.74
N LEU A 1182 16.97 19.67 26.97
CA LEU A 1182 16.14 20.48 26.07
C LEU A 1182 16.44 21.97 26.22
N GLU A 1183 16.72 22.42 27.45
CA GLU A 1183 17.14 23.79 27.76
C GLU A 1183 18.61 24.05 27.39
N ARG A 1184 19.46 23.01 27.31
CA ARG A 1184 20.93 23.16 27.19
C ARG A 1184 21.61 22.31 26.10
N THR A 1185 20.86 21.50 25.35
CA THR A 1185 21.28 20.59 24.25
C THR A 1185 22.72 20.08 24.32
N SER A 1186 22.97 19.15 25.24
CA SER A 1186 24.26 18.48 25.48
C SER A 1186 24.32 17.12 24.79
N LEU A 1187 25.34 16.88 23.93
CA LEU A 1187 25.72 15.54 23.45
C LEU A 1187 27.02 15.11 24.16
N SER A 1188 27.04 13.98 24.88
CA SER A 1188 28.13 13.62 25.79
C SER A 1188 29.26 12.76 25.18
N LYS A 1189 29.38 12.65 23.85
CA LYS A 1189 30.29 11.70 23.17
C LYS A 1189 31.56 12.36 22.60
N LYS A 1190 32.66 11.62 22.57
CA LYS A 1190 34.03 12.10 22.21
C LYS A 1190 34.25 12.35 20.72
N ILE A 1191 33.52 11.66 19.84
CA ILE A 1191 33.56 11.88 18.39
C ILE A 1191 32.13 12.17 17.91
N ILE A 1192 31.96 13.31 17.22
CA ILE A 1192 30.66 13.79 16.75
C ILE A 1192 30.74 14.07 15.25
N LEU A 1193 29.84 13.48 14.47
CA LEU A 1193 29.63 13.77 13.06
C LEU A 1193 28.36 14.62 12.89
N ILE A 1194 28.48 15.77 12.25
CA ILE A 1194 27.34 16.63 11.91
C ILE A 1194 27.21 16.63 10.40
N ASP A 1195 26.19 15.95 9.87
CA ASP A 1195 25.93 15.84 8.44
C ASP A 1195 24.84 16.84 8.04
N GLU A 1196 25.23 18.02 7.56
CA GLU A 1196 24.33 19.03 6.98
C GLU A 1196 23.17 19.52 7.87
N ALA A 1197 23.32 19.42 9.20
CA ALA A 1197 22.28 19.76 10.17
C ALA A 1197 21.70 21.19 10.08
N THR A 1198 22.37 22.11 9.37
CA THR A 1198 22.03 23.53 9.30
C THR A 1198 21.57 23.99 7.90
N ALA A 1199 21.39 23.07 6.96
CA ALA A 1199 21.06 23.40 5.56
C ALA A 1199 19.76 24.21 5.44
N SER A 1200 18.71 23.81 6.16
CA SER A 1200 17.36 24.41 6.13
C SER A 1200 17.04 25.31 7.33
N ILE A 1201 18.05 25.78 8.07
CA ILE A 1201 17.88 26.59 9.30
C ILE A 1201 18.27 28.05 9.03
N ASP A 1202 17.55 28.99 9.63
CA ASP A 1202 17.89 30.42 9.56
C ASP A 1202 19.24 30.75 10.23
N LEU A 1203 19.81 31.91 9.90
CA LEU A 1203 21.16 32.32 10.35
C LEU A 1203 21.26 32.57 11.86
N GLU A 1204 20.18 33.01 12.51
CA GLU A 1204 20.21 33.28 13.96
C GLU A 1204 20.20 31.96 14.73
N THR A 1205 19.32 31.03 14.32
CA THR A 1205 19.25 29.69 14.89
C THR A 1205 20.52 28.88 14.60
N ASP A 1206 21.08 28.99 13.39
CA ASP A 1206 22.38 28.40 13.04
C ASP A 1206 23.51 28.96 13.91
N ALA A 1207 23.56 30.28 14.11
CA ALA A 1207 24.57 30.90 14.98
C ALA A 1207 24.46 30.42 16.44
N LEU A 1208 23.23 30.22 16.94
CA LEU A 1208 22.99 29.64 18.25
C LEU A 1208 23.50 28.20 18.32
N ILE A 1209 23.16 27.36 17.33
CA ILE A 1209 23.65 25.97 17.24
C ILE A 1209 25.17 25.93 17.20
N GLN A 1210 25.82 26.79 16.41
CA GLN A 1210 27.27 26.88 16.32
C GLN A 1210 27.91 27.35 17.63
N HIS A 1211 27.29 28.30 18.34
CA HIS A 1211 27.74 28.71 19.66
C HIS A 1211 27.70 27.54 20.64
N THR A 1212 26.58 26.81 20.68
CA THR A 1212 26.41 25.62 21.51
C THR A 1212 27.43 24.54 21.14
N ILE A 1213 27.67 24.28 19.85
CA ILE A 1213 28.68 23.30 19.39
C ILE A 1213 30.07 23.66 19.95
N ARG A 1214 30.47 24.93 19.87
CA ARG A 1214 31.81 25.36 20.32
C ARG A 1214 31.96 25.36 21.83
N GLU A 1215 30.95 25.80 22.56
CA GLU A 1215 31.01 25.89 24.01
C GLU A 1215 31.00 24.48 24.64
N TRP A 1216 30.21 23.56 24.09
CA TRP A 1216 29.97 22.26 24.71
C TRP A 1216 30.92 21.16 24.23
N PHE A 1217 31.45 21.24 23.00
CA PHE A 1217 32.30 20.18 22.42
C PHE A 1217 33.80 20.48 22.44
N GLN A 1218 34.29 21.42 23.24
CA GLN A 1218 35.72 21.76 23.35
C GLN A 1218 36.63 20.56 23.65
N GLY A 1219 36.10 19.53 24.31
CA GLY A 1219 36.84 18.30 24.66
C GLY A 1219 36.66 17.12 23.71
N CYS A 1220 36.09 17.32 22.52
CA CYS A 1220 35.68 16.26 21.57
C CYS A 1220 36.22 16.54 20.16
N THR A 1221 36.45 15.48 19.37
CA THR A 1221 36.76 15.60 17.93
C THR A 1221 35.45 15.74 17.16
N VAL A 1222 35.31 16.80 16.37
CA VAL A 1222 34.05 17.13 15.67
C VAL A 1222 34.28 17.18 14.17
N LEU A 1223 33.51 16.40 13.42
CA LEU A 1223 33.49 16.38 11.96
C LEU A 1223 32.22 17.07 11.48
N VAL A 1224 32.37 18.20 10.79
CA VAL A 1224 31.22 18.99 10.31
C VAL A 1224 31.18 18.93 8.79
N ILE A 1225 30.22 18.20 8.23
CA ILE A 1225 29.89 18.27 6.81
C ILE A 1225 28.90 19.42 6.65
N ALA A 1226 29.32 20.50 5.99
CA ALA A 1226 28.48 21.67 5.79
C ALA A 1226 28.57 22.20 4.36
N HIS A 1227 27.41 22.61 3.83
CA HIS A 1227 27.32 23.34 2.57
C HIS A 1227 27.54 24.84 2.72
N ARG A 1228 27.37 25.38 3.93
CA ARG A 1228 27.61 26.79 4.26
C ARG A 1228 29.08 27.01 4.61
N VAL A 1229 29.78 27.79 3.78
CA VAL A 1229 31.20 28.11 3.96
C VAL A 1229 31.43 28.87 5.29
N SER A 1230 30.47 29.68 5.73
CA SER A 1230 30.50 30.40 7.02
C SER A 1230 30.64 29.49 8.24
N THR A 1231 30.05 28.30 8.18
CA THR A 1231 30.12 27.29 9.24
C THR A 1231 31.52 26.66 9.30
N VAL A 1232 32.09 26.38 8.13
CA VAL A 1232 33.39 25.70 7.99
C VAL A 1232 34.57 26.62 8.28
N LEU A 1233 34.41 27.93 8.12
CA LEU A 1233 35.44 28.93 8.44
C LEU A 1233 35.83 28.95 9.92
N SER A 1234 34.92 28.50 10.80
CA SER A 1234 35.21 28.39 12.23
C SER A 1234 35.84 27.06 12.65
N CYS A 1235 36.17 26.18 11.70
CA CYS A 1235 36.84 24.90 11.97
C CYS A 1235 38.37 25.05 12.02
N ASP A 1236 39.04 24.19 12.79
CA ASP A 1236 40.50 24.18 12.92
C ASP A 1236 41.21 23.77 11.63
N ARG A 1237 40.62 22.79 10.91
CA ARG A 1237 41.07 22.32 9.60
C ARG A 1237 39.90 22.08 8.66
N ILE A 1238 40.19 22.15 7.36
CA ILE A 1238 39.20 21.97 6.30
C ILE A 1238 39.64 20.85 5.37
N LEU A 1239 38.75 19.89 5.13
CA LEU A 1239 38.90 18.79 4.19
C LEU A 1239 38.06 19.05 2.93
N VAL A 1240 38.72 19.25 1.79
CA VAL A 1240 38.04 19.42 0.50
C VAL A 1240 37.98 18.10 -0.25
N MET A 1241 36.77 17.61 -0.53
CA MET A 1241 36.52 16.36 -1.26
C MET A 1241 36.10 16.63 -2.71
N GLY A 1242 36.69 15.87 -3.65
CA GLY A 1242 36.35 15.89 -5.07
C GLY A 1242 36.45 14.50 -5.70
N ASN A 1243 35.40 14.06 -6.41
CA ASN A 1243 35.33 12.76 -7.11
C ASN A 1243 35.82 11.55 -6.29
N GLY A 1244 35.50 11.53 -4.99
CA GLY A 1244 35.87 10.43 -4.10
C GLY A 1244 37.30 10.46 -3.56
N LYS A 1245 38.05 11.55 -3.77
CA LYS A 1245 39.41 11.76 -3.27
C LYS A 1245 39.50 13.03 -2.40
N VAL A 1246 40.51 13.06 -1.53
CA VAL A 1246 40.92 14.29 -0.84
C VAL A 1246 41.69 15.16 -1.81
N VAL A 1247 41.23 16.40 -2.01
CA VAL A 1247 41.89 17.38 -2.88
C VAL A 1247 42.79 18.29 -2.06
N GLU A 1248 42.29 18.80 -0.93
CA GLU A 1248 43.01 19.69 -0.02
C GLU A 1248 42.67 19.33 1.43
N PHE A 1249 43.66 19.47 2.34
CA PHE A 1249 43.47 19.26 3.77
C PHE A 1249 44.46 20.12 4.56
N ASP A 1250 44.02 21.28 5.06
CA ASP A 1250 44.85 22.18 5.86
C ASP A 1250 44.00 23.19 6.66
N ARG A 1251 44.64 24.11 7.39
CA ARG A 1251 43.99 25.22 8.10
C ARG A 1251 43.32 26.20 7.13
N PRO A 1252 42.20 26.83 7.50
CA PRO A 1252 41.48 27.78 6.64
C PRO A 1252 42.36 28.90 6.09
N GLU A 1253 43.22 29.50 6.94
CA GLU A 1253 44.10 30.61 6.58
C GLU A 1253 45.15 30.23 5.53
N VAL A 1254 45.62 28.98 5.57
CA VAL A 1254 46.63 28.45 4.64
C VAL A 1254 45.97 28.17 3.30
N LEU A 1255 44.79 27.54 3.31
CA LEU A 1255 44.03 27.25 2.10
C LEU A 1255 43.56 28.51 1.37
N GLN A 1256 43.28 29.60 2.10
CA GLN A 1256 42.92 30.89 1.50
C GLN A 1256 44.09 31.57 0.78
N LYS A 1257 45.30 31.47 1.33
CA LYS A 1257 46.51 32.11 0.76
C LYS A 1257 47.15 31.28 -0.36
N LYS A 1258 46.76 30.01 -0.52
CA LYS A 1258 47.33 29.10 -1.51
C LYS A 1258 46.82 29.43 -2.93
N PRO A 1259 47.71 29.77 -3.89
CA PRO A 1259 47.29 30.07 -5.25
C PRO A 1259 46.70 28.82 -5.93
N GLY A 1260 45.55 28.97 -6.60
CA GLY A 1260 44.84 27.86 -7.25
C GLY A 1260 44.06 26.92 -6.32
N SER A 1261 43.90 27.30 -5.05
CA SER A 1261 43.14 26.51 -4.06
C SER A 1261 41.66 26.41 -4.39
N VAL A 1262 41.12 25.19 -4.35
CA VAL A 1262 39.68 24.92 -4.57
C VAL A 1262 38.85 25.54 -3.45
N PHE A 1263 39.35 25.51 -2.21
CA PHE A 1263 38.71 26.20 -1.10
C PHE A 1263 38.72 27.73 -1.27
N ALA A 1264 39.84 28.31 -1.72
CA ALA A 1264 39.93 29.75 -1.98
C ALA A 1264 38.95 30.17 -3.09
N ALA A 1265 38.80 29.36 -4.14
CA ALA A 1265 37.79 29.59 -5.17
C ALA A 1265 36.36 29.52 -4.60
N LEU A 1266 36.03 28.51 -3.78
CA LEU A 1266 34.72 28.40 -3.12
C LEU A 1266 34.43 29.63 -2.24
N LEU A 1267 35.44 30.12 -1.52
CA LEU A 1267 35.31 31.27 -0.63
C LEU A 1267 35.19 32.60 -1.40
N ALA A 1268 35.98 32.77 -2.47
CA ALA A 1268 35.85 33.92 -3.37
C ALA A 1268 34.45 33.96 -4.01
N THR A 1269 33.89 32.79 -4.37
CA THR A 1269 32.53 32.70 -4.90
C THR A 1269 31.46 33.03 -3.84
N ALA A 1270 31.68 32.64 -2.59
CA ALA A 1270 30.78 32.94 -1.47
C ALA A 1270 30.81 34.43 -1.08
N ASN A 1271 31.96 35.09 -1.23
CA ASN A 1271 32.13 36.52 -0.92
C ASN A 1271 31.85 37.44 -2.12
N SER A 1272 31.87 36.92 -3.35
CA SER A 1272 31.46 37.68 -4.53
C SER A 1272 29.93 37.83 -4.51
N SER A 1273 29.44 39.04 -4.29
CA SER A 1273 28.06 39.38 -4.66
C SER A 1273 27.87 39.05 -6.15
N PRO A 1274 26.73 38.46 -6.57
CA PRO A 1274 26.46 38.23 -7.98
C PRO A 1274 26.48 39.57 -8.71
N SER A 1275 27.46 39.76 -9.59
CA SER A 1275 27.57 40.93 -10.47
C SER A 1275 26.43 40.97 -11.48
#